data_AF-A0A8C6MHV3-F1
#
_entry.id   AF-A0A8C6MHV3-F1
#
_cell.length_a   1.000
_cell.length_b   1.000
_cell.length_c   1.000
_cell.angle_alpha   90.00
_cell.angle_beta   90.00
_cell.angle_gamma   90.00
#
_symmetry.space_group_name_H-M   'P 1'
#
loop_
_entity.id
_entity.type
_entity.pdbx_description
1 polymer ?
#
loop_
_entity_poly.entity_id
_entity_poly.type
_entity_poly.pdbx_seq_one_letter_code
_entity_poly.pdbx_strand_id
1 'polypeptide(L)'
;SWTLPRLPFVTDSDHEEQCIGSSCHPRVGDLMIGRAAQLSASSTCGLKGPQNYCIIGYLEGQEKCFTCDSRLPYHRNNPNSHHIENIISTSDHTGRRKWWQSENGVHQVSIQLDLEAMFQFSHLVLTFKSFRPAAMLVEQSKDFGQSWKVIRYFAEDCAVHFPSVPDEPAWNIDNVVCDSRYSSPEPSTGGEVVLKALDPVFEIENPNAPEIQNLITLTNIRVNFTRLFTLGDTLLARRRRNPHVKYYYSLYNMVVQGRCFCNGHASRCVPEDRGRGDVHGRCVCQHNTAGKNCERCQEFYNDSPWKPGGQYTSNTCKRCNCHGHSDSCHFDADRYAATSGVSGGVCDDCRHNKTGPQCELCRPFLYQNPQRAMDDPHACIPCDCDPAGSLGDGLCDASSGQCFCKEHVEGQRCDRCKQGFFNLRQDSPTGCQECECHSLGSVGSCDQWTGSCECMPLASGPHCDRCVVSFWGLGNSVFSCSPCECDIGGAHNHTCFPEDGQCHCLPNIVGQHCSDPAHGYFLPSLNYFLYEAEHATPMTGGNSIPPRASSSVSPLWTGLGFVRVVDGAGLVFTVENLPASMEYQLVIHYEPEFTENTNSMPLFPSLDTRLRCFGRQVHSCFVFQMGLIPRIDSVQDFCSQRVLDSYHRFDCIGLAARPGSQDALPKVCEQLIKSLSARIHHGAIACRCNVIGSLRPACSKLGGFCECKPNVIGRCCDTCAPLTFGFGPEGCTRCECDPRGSVSEMCDQVRGQCACRSQIKGRRCDQCQSGLWGFPLCRLCDCNGLSEVCEELTGECVNCREHAAGPSCNRCEVGYYGNPVSGQSCQPCMCPDSLSSGRFFATSCQQDLKSSSVMCFCWEGHTGAHCDQCSPGFYGNLTLPGAHCQPCPCNNNIDPDDRDACDSLTGKCLHCLHNTRGPQCQHCILGYYGNALQSDCKECSCDRRGTEVGHCHQGRPCFCDPTTGQCPCRTRVAGVLCDECEDGSWDLSGALECQACRCDPANSISNICDKVTGQCPCHPGFGGRQCDKCGDSYFGNPDLQCLSCDCNLEGSEHPPCNPETGECLCRAGVAGISCDECAPGYESEFPSCKKCHPCTSLWIQNVTNAQKAAQRMKTFISHHGNNQHPPGSHYWQQMLAMYPKLDALANLTCLSLSKVENMEKLYLQIRIRNSNKVTMDSIDTRQEIKLKLSMCRNRGNLAALEQKVKELSEIKLNQKVRKHSPHQYLSFILFFIFRFYSVLKMEAMEQLLGLKPDICHFVHLKLSRFQFVCLLLSLPYCE
;
A
#
# COMPACT_ATOMS: atom_id res chain seq x y z
N SER A 1 -72.92 -8.74 -21.05
CA SER A 1 -71.50 -9.00 -20.69
C SER A 1 -70.62 -8.28 -21.72
N TRP A 2 -69.42 -7.79 -21.39
CA TRP A 2 -68.58 -8.00 -20.20
C TRP A 2 -68.23 -6.69 -19.47
N THR A 3 -67.67 -6.80 -18.26
CA THR A 3 -67.30 -5.68 -17.36
C THR A 3 -65.79 -5.63 -17.12
N LEU A 4 -65.21 -4.42 -17.10
CA LEU A 4 -63.82 -4.17 -16.70
C LEU A 4 -63.76 -3.50 -15.30
N PRO A 5 -63.12 -4.12 -14.28
CA PRO A 5 -62.86 -3.50 -12.99
C PRO A 5 -61.61 -2.58 -13.00
N ARG A 6 -61.38 -1.88 -11.89
CA ARG A 6 -60.34 -0.84 -11.74
C ARG A 6 -59.02 -1.38 -11.19
N LEU A 7 -57.91 -0.76 -11.62
CA LEU A 7 -56.60 -0.85 -10.96
C LEU A 7 -56.61 -0.08 -9.62
N PRO A 8 -55.84 -0.53 -8.60
CA PRO A 8 -55.47 0.32 -7.48
C PRO A 8 -54.36 1.32 -7.90
N PHE A 9 -54.45 2.56 -7.42
CA PHE A 9 -53.31 3.48 -7.43
C PHE A 9 -52.36 3.08 -6.29
N VAL A 10 -51.08 2.87 -6.61
CA VAL A 10 -49.98 2.88 -5.64
C VAL A 10 -49.28 4.24 -5.74
N THR A 11 -48.86 4.79 -4.62
CA THR A 11 -48.18 6.09 -4.55
C THR A 11 -46.72 5.99 -4.97
N ASP A 12 -46.24 7.01 -5.67
CA ASP A 12 -44.87 7.12 -6.17
C ASP A 12 -43.92 7.53 -5.03
N SER A 13 -43.37 6.53 -4.32
CA SER A 13 -42.37 6.74 -3.24
C SER A 13 -41.37 5.61 -3.02
N ASP A 14 -41.49 4.46 -3.71
CA ASP A 14 -40.63 3.28 -3.53
C ASP A 14 -39.73 3.04 -4.76
N HIS A 15 -38.75 3.94 -4.99
CA HIS A 15 -37.62 3.67 -5.88
C HIS A 15 -36.53 2.87 -5.12
N GLU A 16 -36.04 1.80 -5.73
CA GLU A 16 -35.38 0.70 -5.01
C GLU A 16 -33.93 0.99 -4.54
N GLU A 17 -33.70 1.06 -3.22
CA GLU A 17 -32.36 1.04 -2.60
C GLU A 17 -31.72 -0.38 -2.62
N GLN A 18 -31.42 -0.89 -3.82
CA GLN A 18 -30.62 -2.11 -4.00
C GLN A 18 -29.11 -1.84 -3.79
N CYS A 19 -28.37 -2.84 -3.33
CA CYS A 19 -26.92 -2.74 -3.10
C CYS A 19 -26.14 -2.92 -4.42
N ILE A 20 -26.07 -1.87 -5.23
CA ILE A 20 -25.45 -1.91 -6.57
C ILE A 20 -23.92 -1.85 -6.46
N GLY A 21 -23.29 -3.02 -6.37
CA GLY A 21 -21.84 -3.21 -6.60
C GLY A 21 -20.90 -2.89 -5.43
N SER A 22 -21.39 -2.27 -4.35
CA SER A 22 -20.60 -1.85 -3.18
C SER A 22 -21.22 -2.31 -1.86
N SER A 23 -20.50 -2.14 -0.75
CA SER A 23 -21.03 -2.38 0.61
C SER A 23 -22.21 -1.46 0.94
N CYS A 24 -23.26 -2.02 1.54
CA CYS A 24 -24.47 -1.29 1.94
C CYS A 24 -24.82 -1.55 3.42
N HIS A 25 -25.38 -0.52 4.08
CA HIS A 25 -25.69 -0.56 5.50
C HIS A 25 -27.09 0.04 5.80
N PRO A 26 -27.79 -0.44 6.84
CA PRO A 26 -29.06 0.16 7.27
C PRO A 26 -28.89 1.57 7.86
N ARG A 27 -30.01 2.31 7.88
CA ARG A 27 -30.12 3.64 8.49
C ARG A 27 -29.94 3.56 10.02
N VAL A 28 -29.47 4.66 10.63
CA VAL A 28 -29.24 4.81 12.07
C VAL A 28 -30.49 5.38 12.75
N GLY A 29 -30.79 4.92 13.96
CA GLY A 29 -31.88 5.42 14.80
C GLY A 29 -31.80 4.91 16.24
N ASP A 30 -32.81 5.21 17.05
CA ASP A 30 -32.85 4.77 18.45
C ASP A 30 -33.38 3.34 18.57
N LEU A 31 -32.54 2.46 19.12
CA LEU A 31 -32.84 1.04 19.33
C LEU A 31 -33.92 0.83 20.40
N MET A 32 -34.16 1.80 21.29
CA MET A 32 -35.17 1.72 22.34
C MET A 32 -36.61 1.72 21.78
N ILE A 33 -36.82 2.31 20.59
CA ILE A 33 -38.15 2.47 20.01
C ILE A 33 -38.73 1.11 19.58
N GLY A 34 -39.85 0.75 20.21
CA GLY A 34 -40.54 -0.53 20.00
C GLY A 34 -40.09 -1.67 20.93
N ARG A 35 -39.05 -1.47 21.76
CA ARG A 35 -38.42 -2.52 22.59
C ARG A 35 -38.83 -2.50 24.07
N ALA A 36 -40.03 -2.02 24.38
CA ALA A 36 -40.53 -1.89 25.75
C ALA A 36 -40.54 -3.21 26.56
N ALA A 37 -40.86 -4.33 25.91
CA ALA A 37 -40.87 -5.66 26.54
C ALA A 37 -39.46 -6.27 26.74
N GLN A 38 -38.43 -5.71 26.12
CA GLN A 38 -37.02 -6.13 26.20
C GLN A 38 -36.21 -5.27 27.18
N LEU A 39 -36.86 -4.30 27.83
CA LEU A 39 -36.26 -3.34 28.72
C LEU A 39 -36.63 -3.69 30.16
N SER A 40 -35.63 -3.91 31.01
CA SER A 40 -35.79 -4.33 32.40
C SER A 40 -35.04 -3.42 33.37
N ALA A 41 -35.52 -3.37 34.61
CA ALA A 41 -34.84 -2.71 35.72
C ALA A 41 -34.93 -3.57 36.97
N SER A 42 -33.80 -3.72 37.67
CA SER A 42 -33.67 -4.53 38.88
C SER A 42 -34.44 -3.98 40.09
N SER A 43 -34.78 -2.70 40.08
CA SER A 43 -35.60 -2.03 41.10
C SER A 43 -36.58 -1.07 40.44
N THR A 44 -37.80 -0.97 40.96
CA THR A 44 -38.82 -0.01 40.53
C THR A 44 -39.79 0.25 41.68
N CYS A 45 -40.10 1.52 41.96
CA CYS A 45 -40.95 1.87 43.09
C CYS A 45 -42.39 1.37 42.93
N GLY A 46 -43.05 1.11 44.05
CA GLY A 46 -44.49 0.80 44.11
C GLY A 46 -44.90 -0.63 43.70
N LEU A 47 -44.02 -1.45 43.11
CA LEU A 47 -44.35 -2.78 42.57
C LEU A 47 -45.07 -3.72 43.56
N LYS A 48 -44.67 -3.71 44.84
CA LYS A 48 -45.21 -4.60 45.90
C LYS A 48 -46.38 -3.97 46.66
N GLY A 49 -46.74 -2.73 46.35
CA GLY A 49 -47.65 -1.88 47.12
C GLY A 49 -47.19 -0.42 47.11
N PRO A 50 -48.08 0.56 47.31
CA PRO A 50 -47.75 1.97 47.12
C PRO A 50 -46.61 2.46 48.02
N GLN A 51 -45.63 3.15 47.44
CA GLN A 51 -44.45 3.67 48.14
C GLN A 51 -44.41 5.19 48.07
N ASN A 52 -44.28 5.87 49.22
CA ASN A 52 -44.12 7.32 49.24
C ASN A 52 -42.67 7.72 48.95
N TYR A 53 -42.46 8.68 48.06
CA TYR A 53 -41.17 9.24 47.69
C TYR A 53 -41.26 10.77 47.65
N CYS A 54 -40.16 11.48 47.91
CA CYS A 54 -40.16 12.94 48.02
C CYS A 54 -39.11 13.54 47.07
N ILE A 55 -39.53 14.43 46.18
CA ILE A 55 -38.63 15.08 45.21
C ILE A 55 -37.87 16.21 45.90
N ILE A 56 -36.54 16.10 46.01
CA ILE A 56 -35.67 17.20 46.47
C ILE A 56 -35.50 18.22 45.32
N GLY A 57 -36.57 18.98 45.05
CA GLY A 57 -36.61 19.97 43.96
C GLY A 57 -37.15 21.35 44.34
N TYR A 58 -37.65 21.50 45.57
CA TYR A 58 -38.08 22.76 46.17
C TYR A 58 -37.49 22.78 47.58
N LEU A 59 -36.46 23.60 47.80
CA LEU A 59 -35.76 23.71 49.09
C LEU A 59 -36.39 24.75 50.03
N GLU A 60 -37.44 25.41 49.56
CA GLU A 60 -38.49 26.03 50.37
C GLU A 60 -39.87 25.45 49.99
N GLY A 61 -40.88 25.55 50.87
CA GLY A 61 -42.28 25.30 50.47
C GLY A 61 -42.74 23.83 50.48
N GLN A 62 -42.51 23.13 51.60
CA GLN A 62 -42.95 21.76 51.92
C GLN A 62 -42.25 20.62 51.15
N GLU A 63 -41.93 19.53 51.87
CA GLU A 63 -41.52 18.25 51.27
C GLU A 63 -42.70 17.69 50.44
N LYS A 64 -42.75 17.99 49.14
CA LYS A 64 -43.75 17.46 48.20
C LYS A 64 -43.47 15.97 47.96
N CYS A 65 -43.96 15.17 48.91
CA CYS A 65 -43.94 13.72 48.86
C CYS A 65 -45.15 13.21 48.08
N PHE A 66 -44.89 12.40 47.07
CA PHE A 66 -45.87 11.76 46.20
C PHE A 66 -45.91 10.26 46.49
N THR A 67 -46.95 9.57 46.04
CA THR A 67 -47.05 8.11 46.13
C THR A 67 -46.77 7.49 44.76
N CYS A 68 -45.81 6.58 44.68
CA CYS A 68 -45.54 5.73 43.53
C CYS A 68 -46.35 4.43 43.65
N ASP A 69 -47.10 4.08 42.60
CA ASP A 69 -47.95 2.89 42.54
C ASP A 69 -47.84 2.20 41.16
N SER A 70 -46.65 1.64 40.90
CA SER A 70 -46.34 0.87 39.70
C SER A 70 -46.87 -0.58 39.76
N ARG A 71 -48.04 -0.82 40.36
CA ARG A 71 -48.72 -2.14 40.30
C ARG A 71 -49.46 -2.36 38.97
N LEU A 72 -49.68 -1.29 38.21
CA LEU A 72 -50.29 -1.28 36.89
C LEU A 72 -49.52 -0.30 35.99
N PRO A 73 -49.43 -0.52 34.67
CA PRO A 73 -48.81 0.40 33.70
C PRO A 73 -49.29 1.86 33.82
N TYR A 74 -48.47 2.80 33.33
CA TYR A 74 -48.84 4.21 33.28
C TYR A 74 -50.07 4.42 32.40
N HIS A 75 -51.08 5.07 32.95
CA HIS A 75 -52.30 5.43 32.22
C HIS A 75 -52.87 6.74 32.76
N ARG A 76 -53.77 7.41 32.03
CA ARG A 76 -54.43 8.65 32.51
C ARG A 76 -55.12 8.50 33.87
N ASN A 77 -55.54 7.28 34.20
CA ASN A 77 -56.20 6.93 35.47
C ASN A 77 -55.21 6.37 36.53
N ASN A 78 -53.96 6.08 36.16
CA ASN A 78 -52.87 5.75 37.08
C ASN A 78 -51.60 6.57 36.71
N PRO A 79 -51.57 7.88 37.01
CA PRO A 79 -50.43 8.75 36.71
C PRO A 79 -49.22 8.54 37.63
N ASN A 80 -49.36 7.67 38.64
CA ASN A 80 -48.37 7.44 39.70
C ASN A 80 -47.46 6.23 39.43
N SER A 81 -47.50 5.67 38.22
CA SER A 81 -46.79 4.46 37.83
C SER A 81 -45.53 4.77 37.01
N HIS A 82 -44.39 4.32 37.53
CA HIS A 82 -43.05 4.70 37.08
C HIS A 82 -42.25 3.49 36.59
N HIS A 83 -42.90 2.60 35.82
CA HIS A 83 -42.27 1.44 35.18
C HIS A 83 -41.16 1.84 34.20
N ILE A 84 -40.26 0.90 33.92
CA ILE A 84 -39.09 1.13 33.07
C ILE A 84 -39.45 1.50 31.61
N GLU A 85 -40.56 0.97 31.09
CA GLU A 85 -41.10 1.29 29.76
C GLU A 85 -41.34 2.79 29.50
N ASN A 86 -41.52 3.60 30.55
CA ASN A 86 -41.74 5.03 30.45
C ASN A 86 -40.58 5.79 29.78
N ILE A 87 -39.34 5.27 29.85
CA ILE A 87 -38.13 5.98 29.37
C ILE A 87 -37.97 5.98 27.84
N ILE A 88 -38.77 5.19 27.12
CA ILE A 88 -38.73 5.09 25.65
C ILE A 88 -39.40 6.32 24.99
N SER A 89 -40.24 7.04 25.72
CA SER A 89 -40.95 8.20 25.19
C SER A 89 -41.20 9.20 26.31
N THR A 90 -40.46 10.31 26.29
CA THR A 90 -40.45 11.35 27.33
C THR A 90 -41.83 11.91 27.66
N SER A 91 -42.75 11.95 26.69
CA SER A 91 -44.08 12.59 26.81
C SER A 91 -45.22 11.65 26.41
N ASP A 92 -46.42 11.86 26.95
CA ASP A 92 -47.65 11.30 26.39
C ASP A 92 -48.20 12.15 25.21
N HIS A 93 -49.27 11.68 24.55
CA HIS A 93 -49.92 12.40 23.43
C HIS A 93 -50.54 13.76 23.82
N THR A 94 -50.42 14.15 25.09
CA THR A 94 -50.89 15.40 25.69
C THR A 94 -49.76 16.18 26.38
N GLY A 95 -48.50 15.84 26.10
CA GLY A 95 -47.32 16.57 26.57
C GLY A 95 -46.92 16.32 28.03
N ARG A 96 -47.56 15.40 28.75
CA ARG A 96 -47.16 15.08 30.13
C ARG A 96 -45.90 14.23 30.16
N ARG A 97 -44.88 14.68 30.90
CA ARG A 97 -43.62 13.95 31.05
C ARG A 97 -43.79 12.67 31.87
N LYS A 98 -43.30 11.55 31.32
CA LYS A 98 -43.18 10.23 31.97
C LYS A 98 -41.75 10.01 32.45
N TRP A 99 -41.54 9.06 33.37
CA TRP A 99 -40.22 8.64 33.83
C TRP A 99 -40.25 7.24 34.44
N TRP A 100 -39.10 6.59 34.54
CA TRP A 100 -38.89 5.43 35.41
C TRP A 100 -38.35 5.87 36.77
N GLN A 101 -38.67 5.11 37.84
CA GLN A 101 -38.13 5.36 39.17
C GLN A 101 -37.88 4.07 39.97
N SER A 102 -36.67 3.94 40.52
CA SER A 102 -36.24 2.84 41.41
C SER A 102 -36.83 2.92 42.83
N GLU A 103 -36.66 1.85 43.63
CA GLU A 103 -37.07 1.86 45.05
C GLU A 103 -36.16 2.76 45.91
N ASN A 104 -36.78 3.39 46.91
CA ASN A 104 -36.16 4.31 47.86
C ASN A 104 -34.97 3.69 48.62
N GLY A 105 -33.79 4.33 48.53
CA GLY A 105 -32.57 4.00 49.26
C GLY A 105 -31.69 2.90 48.65
N VAL A 106 -32.03 2.37 47.47
CA VAL A 106 -31.29 1.28 46.83
C VAL A 106 -30.09 1.82 46.03
N HIS A 107 -28.87 1.62 46.53
CA HIS A 107 -27.64 2.09 45.88
C HIS A 107 -27.23 1.28 44.63
N GLN A 108 -27.57 -0.02 44.58
CA GLN A 108 -27.23 -0.89 43.46
C GLN A 108 -28.47 -1.13 42.61
N VAL A 109 -28.56 -0.47 41.45
CA VAL A 109 -29.68 -0.60 40.52
C VAL A 109 -29.18 -0.65 39.08
N SER A 110 -29.42 -1.77 38.42
CA SER A 110 -29.23 -1.94 36.98
C SER A 110 -30.49 -1.64 36.16
N ILE A 111 -30.29 -1.03 34.99
CA ILE A 111 -31.21 -1.03 33.84
C ILE A 111 -30.56 -1.89 32.74
N GLN A 112 -31.31 -2.77 32.07
CA GLN A 112 -30.81 -3.64 31.00
C GLN A 112 -31.76 -3.65 29.80
N LEU A 113 -31.20 -3.52 28.60
CA LEU A 113 -31.90 -3.65 27.32
C LEU A 113 -31.38 -4.88 26.57
N ASP A 114 -32.28 -5.81 26.23
CA ASP A 114 -31.96 -7.10 25.61
C ASP A 114 -32.47 -7.19 24.16
N LEU A 115 -31.60 -6.96 23.19
CA LEU A 115 -31.97 -6.86 21.77
C LEU A 115 -32.15 -8.25 21.13
N GLU A 116 -33.08 -8.36 20.17
CA GLU A 116 -33.43 -9.63 19.49
C GLU A 116 -32.37 -10.13 18.48
N ALA A 117 -31.36 -9.30 18.23
CA ALA A 117 -30.31 -9.48 17.23
C ALA A 117 -29.07 -8.67 17.63
N MET A 118 -28.03 -8.71 16.79
CA MET A 118 -26.84 -7.89 16.97
C MET A 118 -27.02 -6.53 16.28
N PHE A 119 -26.68 -5.46 17.00
CA PHE A 119 -26.75 -4.10 16.50
C PHE A 119 -25.39 -3.42 16.57
N GLN A 120 -25.15 -2.52 15.63
CA GLN A 120 -24.01 -1.62 15.65
C GLN A 120 -24.37 -0.39 16.51
N PHE A 121 -23.75 -0.28 17.67
CA PHE A 121 -23.87 0.82 18.62
C PHE A 121 -23.11 2.06 18.14
N SER A 122 -23.68 3.24 18.38
CA SER A 122 -23.05 4.55 18.10
C SER A 122 -22.86 5.34 19.38
N HIS A 123 -23.93 5.57 20.14
CA HIS A 123 -23.87 6.29 21.41
C HIS A 123 -25.12 6.06 22.28
N LEU A 124 -24.94 6.22 23.59
CA LEU A 124 -25.96 6.16 24.63
C LEU A 124 -26.10 7.56 25.25
N VAL A 125 -27.35 7.98 25.47
CA VAL A 125 -27.69 9.17 26.27
C VAL A 125 -28.70 8.78 27.35
N LEU A 126 -28.45 9.22 28.58
CA LEU A 126 -29.31 9.02 29.75
C LEU A 126 -29.67 10.39 30.34
N THR A 127 -30.96 10.75 30.35
CA THR A 127 -31.44 12.04 30.88
C THR A 127 -32.17 11.82 32.20
N PHE A 128 -31.57 12.22 33.32
CA PHE A 128 -32.08 11.91 34.67
C PHE A 128 -33.19 12.85 35.12
N LYS A 129 -34.10 12.34 35.96
CA LYS A 129 -35.12 13.10 36.69
C LYS A 129 -34.72 13.38 38.14
N SER A 130 -33.96 12.48 38.73
CA SER A 130 -33.23 12.71 39.98
C SER A 130 -31.88 13.37 39.68
N PHE A 131 -31.09 13.58 40.73
CA PHE A 131 -29.64 13.61 40.63
C PHE A 131 -29.12 12.43 39.78
N ARG A 132 -28.00 12.67 39.09
CA ARG A 132 -27.21 11.63 38.42
C ARG A 132 -26.56 10.71 39.48
N PRO A 133 -26.15 9.48 39.13
CA PRO A 133 -25.46 8.59 40.06
C PRO A 133 -24.11 9.16 40.49
N ALA A 134 -23.79 9.08 41.79
CA ALA A 134 -22.44 9.41 42.29
C ALA A 134 -21.40 8.40 41.81
N ALA A 135 -21.82 7.17 41.48
CA ALA A 135 -21.06 6.21 40.70
C ALA A 135 -21.98 5.28 39.89
N MET A 136 -21.54 4.96 38.68
CA MET A 136 -22.15 4.01 37.75
C MET A 136 -21.12 3.47 36.74
N LEU A 137 -21.49 2.42 36.03
CA LEU A 137 -20.72 1.88 34.90
C LEU A 137 -21.66 1.35 33.82
N VAL A 138 -21.17 1.28 32.58
CA VAL A 138 -21.94 0.76 31.43
C VAL A 138 -21.24 -0.47 30.87
N GLU A 139 -21.99 -1.57 30.76
CA GLU A 139 -21.55 -2.86 30.25
C GLU A 139 -22.26 -3.17 28.93
N GLN A 140 -21.56 -3.83 28.00
CA GLN A 140 -22.19 -4.48 26.85
C GLN A 140 -21.91 -5.97 26.81
N SER A 141 -22.87 -6.70 26.23
CA SER A 141 -22.79 -8.11 25.88
C SER A 141 -22.89 -8.25 24.36
N LYS A 142 -22.24 -9.28 23.82
CA LYS A 142 -22.28 -9.69 22.40
C LYS A 142 -22.92 -11.06 22.17
N ASP A 143 -23.18 -11.80 23.25
CA ASP A 143 -23.53 -13.21 23.25
C ASP A 143 -24.90 -13.45 23.92
N PHE A 144 -25.79 -12.46 23.80
CA PHE A 144 -27.13 -12.44 24.37
C PHE A 144 -27.18 -12.47 25.92
N GLY A 145 -26.09 -12.09 26.58
CA GLY A 145 -26.03 -11.77 28.01
C GLY A 145 -25.20 -12.76 28.83
N GLN A 146 -24.45 -13.64 28.18
CA GLN A 146 -23.62 -14.67 28.83
C GLN A 146 -22.31 -14.07 29.36
N SER A 147 -21.69 -13.13 28.63
CA SER A 147 -20.52 -12.37 29.07
C SER A 147 -20.71 -10.86 28.92
N TRP A 148 -20.02 -10.09 29.76
CA TRP A 148 -20.19 -8.64 29.85
C TRP A 148 -18.82 -7.96 29.89
N LYS A 149 -18.59 -6.99 28.99
CA LYS A 149 -17.42 -6.10 28.99
C LYS A 149 -17.86 -4.71 29.41
N VAL A 150 -17.17 -4.11 30.39
CA VAL A 150 -17.37 -2.70 30.75
C VAL A 150 -16.82 -1.81 29.64
N ILE A 151 -17.61 -0.83 29.20
CA ILE A 151 -17.22 0.15 28.16
C ILE A 151 -16.57 1.37 28.80
N ARG A 152 -17.19 1.90 29.87
CA ARG A 152 -16.74 3.11 30.59
C ARG A 152 -17.32 3.12 32.00
N TYR A 153 -16.54 3.64 32.95
CA TYR A 153 -16.98 3.94 34.31
C TYR A 153 -17.31 5.44 34.42
N PHE A 154 -18.21 5.82 35.31
CA PHE A 154 -18.51 7.22 35.64
C PHE A 154 -18.66 7.35 37.16
N ALA A 155 -17.87 8.21 37.79
CA ALA A 155 -18.00 8.49 39.23
C ALA A 155 -17.73 9.98 39.53
N GLU A 156 -18.28 10.49 40.63
CA GLU A 156 -17.96 11.82 41.15
C GLU A 156 -16.48 11.89 41.53
N ASP A 157 -16.01 10.85 42.23
CA ASP A 157 -14.61 10.57 42.50
C ASP A 157 -14.26 9.16 42.00
N CYS A 158 -13.44 9.09 40.95
CA CYS A 158 -13.00 7.85 40.34
C CYS A 158 -12.03 7.06 41.23
N ALA A 159 -11.17 7.72 41.99
CA ALA A 159 -10.24 7.06 42.90
C ALA A 159 -10.94 6.43 44.12
N VAL A 160 -12.01 7.05 44.62
CA VAL A 160 -12.81 6.53 45.74
C VAL A 160 -13.78 5.41 45.30
N HIS A 161 -14.39 5.52 44.12
CA HIS A 161 -15.40 4.55 43.68
C HIS A 161 -14.88 3.43 42.77
N PHE A 162 -13.82 3.67 42.00
CA PHE A 162 -13.20 2.70 41.09
C PHE A 162 -11.65 2.77 41.15
N PRO A 163 -11.01 2.58 42.32
CA PRO A 163 -9.57 2.80 42.57
C PRO A 163 -8.58 2.03 41.67
N SER A 164 -9.05 1.04 40.90
CA SER A 164 -8.26 0.24 39.97
C SER A 164 -8.45 0.63 38.50
N VAL A 165 -9.13 1.74 38.22
CA VAL A 165 -9.46 2.23 36.87
C VAL A 165 -8.83 3.61 36.66
N PRO A 166 -8.10 3.85 35.56
CA PRO A 166 -7.56 5.17 35.26
C PRO A 166 -8.67 6.21 35.01
N ASP A 167 -8.48 7.40 35.56
CA ASP A 167 -9.20 8.65 35.26
C ASP A 167 -8.50 9.49 34.17
N GLU A 168 -7.23 9.20 33.89
CA GLU A 168 -6.44 9.75 32.78
C GLU A 168 -7.09 9.51 31.40
N PRO A 169 -6.88 10.40 30.40
CA PRO A 169 -7.37 10.22 29.03
C PRO A 169 -6.88 8.90 28.41
N ALA A 170 -7.78 8.20 27.71
CA ALA A 170 -7.46 6.93 27.06
C ALA A 170 -6.36 7.09 25.99
N TRP A 171 -5.28 6.31 26.10
CA TRP A 171 -4.17 6.29 25.13
C TRP A 171 -4.42 5.33 23.93
N ASN A 172 -5.38 4.42 24.06
CA ASN A 172 -5.82 3.51 23.01
C ASN A 172 -7.34 3.31 23.11
N ILE A 173 -7.99 2.98 22.00
CA ILE A 173 -9.46 2.93 21.89
C ILE A 173 -10.10 1.80 22.70
N ASP A 174 -9.34 0.75 23.03
CA ASP A 174 -9.75 -0.36 23.89
C ASP A 174 -9.54 -0.10 25.41
N ASN A 175 -8.93 1.03 25.80
CA ASN A 175 -8.68 1.35 27.21
C ASN A 175 -9.97 1.77 27.92
N VAL A 176 -10.38 1.00 28.93
CA VAL A 176 -11.53 1.31 29.77
C VAL A 176 -11.12 2.28 30.88
N VAL A 177 -11.68 3.49 30.86
CA VAL A 177 -11.38 4.60 31.79
C VAL A 177 -12.61 5.03 32.61
N CYS A 178 -12.40 5.87 33.62
CA CYS A 178 -13.42 6.50 34.44
C CYS A 178 -13.60 7.98 34.10
N ASP A 179 -14.84 8.42 33.85
CA ASP A 179 -15.18 9.73 33.31
C ASP A 179 -16.07 10.51 34.32
N SER A 180 -15.49 11.48 35.01
CA SER A 180 -16.16 12.19 36.12
C SER A 180 -17.13 13.30 35.68
N ARG A 181 -16.99 13.78 34.44
CA ARG A 181 -17.70 14.95 33.88
C ARG A 181 -19.23 14.81 33.86
N TYR A 182 -19.73 13.58 33.94
CA TYR A 182 -21.14 13.25 33.90
C TYR A 182 -21.74 12.83 35.26
N SER A 183 -20.95 12.89 36.34
CA SER A 183 -21.35 12.35 37.66
C SER A 183 -21.71 13.43 38.69
N SER A 184 -21.43 14.70 38.41
CA SER A 184 -21.70 15.83 39.32
C SER A 184 -23.20 15.97 39.62
N PRO A 185 -23.58 16.43 40.83
CA PRO A 185 -24.99 16.54 41.25
C PRO A 185 -25.80 17.56 40.45
N GLU A 186 -25.15 18.57 39.87
CA GLU A 186 -25.82 19.60 39.09
C GLU A 186 -26.01 19.18 37.62
N PRO A 187 -27.21 19.37 37.02
CA PRO A 187 -28.46 19.82 37.63
C PRO A 187 -29.24 18.66 38.31
N SER A 188 -29.99 18.99 39.36
CA SER A 188 -30.79 18.04 40.17
C SER A 188 -31.95 17.33 39.44
N THR A 189 -32.29 17.81 38.24
CA THR A 189 -33.22 17.20 37.28
C THR A 189 -32.81 17.65 35.88
N GLY A 190 -32.90 16.75 34.89
CA GLY A 190 -32.47 17.00 33.51
C GLY A 190 -30.97 16.78 33.26
N GLY A 191 -30.21 16.33 34.27
CA GLY A 191 -28.78 16.05 34.11
C GLY A 191 -28.55 14.86 33.18
N GLU A 192 -27.63 15.01 32.23
CA GLU A 192 -27.34 13.98 31.22
C GLU A 192 -26.03 13.22 31.48
N VAL A 193 -25.99 11.98 31.01
CA VAL A 193 -24.78 11.14 30.89
C VAL A 193 -24.68 10.67 29.44
N VAL A 194 -23.53 10.88 28.80
CA VAL A 194 -23.31 10.56 27.38
C VAL A 194 -22.13 9.62 27.21
N LEU A 195 -22.31 8.53 26.47
CA LEU A 195 -21.28 7.56 26.11
C LEU A 195 -21.25 7.37 24.60
N LYS A 196 -20.08 7.52 23.97
CA LYS A 196 -19.86 7.22 22.54
C LYS A 196 -19.15 5.86 22.40
N ALA A 197 -19.50 5.09 21.39
CA ALA A 197 -18.89 3.77 21.11
C ALA A 197 -17.44 3.86 20.60
N LEU A 198 -17.09 5.00 19.97
CA LEU A 198 -15.76 5.34 19.51
C LEU A 198 -15.48 6.78 19.96
N ASP A 199 -14.31 7.03 20.55
CA ASP A 199 -13.93 8.36 21.00
C ASP A 199 -13.32 9.16 19.84
N PRO A 200 -13.83 10.36 19.49
CA PRO A 200 -13.42 11.09 18.28
C PRO A 200 -11.98 11.65 18.29
N VAL A 201 -11.19 11.32 19.32
CA VAL A 201 -9.75 11.66 19.43
C VAL A 201 -8.88 10.71 18.57
N PHE A 202 -9.39 9.51 18.23
CA PHE A 202 -8.64 8.50 17.46
C PHE A 202 -9.02 8.48 15.97
N GLU A 203 -8.02 8.43 15.09
CA GLU A 203 -8.22 8.12 13.66
C GLU A 203 -8.38 6.60 13.47
N ILE A 204 -9.26 6.18 12.55
CA ILE A 204 -9.62 4.77 12.35
C ILE A 204 -9.44 4.39 10.88
N GLU A 205 -8.34 3.68 10.57
CA GLU A 205 -8.01 3.24 9.21
C GLU A 205 -8.93 2.12 8.70
N ASN A 206 -9.31 1.16 9.56
CA ASN A 206 -10.06 -0.02 9.17
C ASN A 206 -11.26 -0.28 10.11
N PRO A 207 -12.48 0.16 9.74
CA PRO A 207 -13.69 -0.08 10.52
C PRO A 207 -14.07 -1.57 10.72
N ASN A 208 -13.50 -2.48 9.92
CA ASN A 208 -13.75 -3.92 10.00
C ASN A 208 -12.71 -4.67 10.85
N ALA A 209 -11.78 -3.97 11.51
CA ALA A 209 -10.84 -4.57 12.46
C ALA A 209 -11.57 -5.19 13.67
N PRO A 210 -11.10 -6.32 14.22
CA PRO A 210 -11.82 -7.04 15.29
C PRO A 210 -11.96 -6.23 16.58
N GLU A 211 -10.95 -5.41 16.93
CA GLU A 211 -10.96 -4.50 18.08
C GLU A 211 -12.07 -3.43 17.94
N ILE A 212 -12.12 -2.75 16.80
CA ILE A 212 -13.16 -1.76 16.47
C ILE A 212 -14.55 -2.41 16.48
N GLN A 213 -14.69 -3.59 15.84
CA GLN A 213 -15.91 -4.39 15.87
C GLN A 213 -16.28 -4.90 17.28
N ASN A 214 -15.32 -4.97 18.21
CA ASN A 214 -15.56 -5.34 19.61
C ASN A 214 -16.08 -4.20 20.49
N LEU A 215 -15.90 -2.95 20.06
CA LEU A 215 -16.47 -1.77 20.73
C LEU A 215 -17.84 -1.41 20.15
N ILE A 216 -18.02 -1.50 18.83
CA ILE A 216 -19.22 -0.98 18.15
C ILE A 216 -20.35 -1.99 17.92
N THR A 217 -20.24 -3.26 18.33
CA THR A 217 -21.36 -4.22 18.19
C THR A 217 -21.78 -4.81 19.53
N LEU A 218 -23.10 -4.92 19.75
CA LEU A 218 -23.69 -5.48 20.97
C LEU A 218 -25.03 -6.18 20.68
N THR A 219 -25.41 -7.07 21.59
CA THR A 219 -26.74 -7.70 21.69
C THR A 219 -27.50 -7.22 22.93
N ASN A 220 -26.78 -6.78 23.98
CA ASN A 220 -27.39 -6.25 25.19
C ASN A 220 -26.53 -5.10 25.71
N ILE A 221 -27.18 -4.11 26.35
CA ILE A 221 -26.50 -3.03 27.07
C ILE A 221 -27.09 -2.92 28.48
N ARG A 222 -26.23 -2.86 29.49
CA ARG A 222 -26.60 -2.73 30.89
C ARG A 222 -25.95 -1.49 31.50
N VAL A 223 -26.76 -0.69 32.16
CA VAL A 223 -26.33 0.49 32.91
C VAL A 223 -26.45 0.13 34.38
N ASN A 224 -25.31 -0.03 35.07
CA ASN A 224 -25.25 -0.37 36.49
C ASN A 224 -25.00 0.89 37.30
N PHE A 225 -26.00 1.39 38.02
CA PHE A 225 -25.82 2.41 39.04
C PHE A 225 -25.32 1.73 40.32
N THR A 226 -24.20 2.22 40.88
CA THR A 226 -23.51 1.59 42.03
C THR A 226 -23.54 2.46 43.29
N ARG A 227 -23.72 3.78 43.16
CA ARG A 227 -23.86 4.71 44.29
C ARG A 227 -24.91 5.79 44.03
N LEU A 228 -25.93 5.86 44.89
CA LEU A 228 -26.85 7.00 44.95
C LEU A 228 -26.10 8.25 45.40
N PHE A 229 -26.43 9.40 44.80
CA PHE A 229 -26.02 10.69 45.33
C PHE A 229 -26.76 10.98 46.65
N THR A 230 -26.05 11.36 47.71
CA THR A 230 -26.64 11.63 49.03
C THR A 230 -26.09 12.92 49.64
N LEU A 231 -26.98 13.84 50.02
CA LEU A 231 -26.65 15.17 50.55
C LEU A 231 -26.22 15.14 52.03
N GLY A 232 -25.33 14.22 52.42
CA GLY A 232 -24.81 14.10 53.79
C GLY A 232 -25.74 13.47 54.85
N ASP A 233 -27.05 13.38 54.60
CA ASP A 233 -28.09 12.84 55.51
C ASP A 233 -27.74 11.49 56.18
N THR A 234 -26.94 10.65 55.51
CA THR A 234 -26.56 9.30 55.96
C THR A 234 -25.73 9.26 57.24
N LEU A 235 -25.10 10.37 57.64
CA LEU A 235 -24.31 10.47 58.88
C LEU A 235 -25.16 10.76 60.14
N LEU A 236 -26.42 11.17 60.00
CA LEU A 236 -27.27 11.61 61.11
C LEU A 236 -28.38 10.62 61.47
N ALA A 237 -28.00 9.46 62.00
CA ALA A 237 -28.91 8.43 62.52
C ALA A 237 -29.65 8.82 63.83
N ARG A 238 -30.02 10.10 64.02
CA ARG A 238 -30.73 10.62 65.20
C ARG A 238 -31.93 11.50 64.82
N ARG A 239 -33.13 10.99 65.18
CA ARG A 239 -34.48 11.63 65.19
C ARG A 239 -35.31 11.62 63.89
N ARG A 240 -36.17 10.59 63.80
CA ARG A 240 -37.59 10.68 63.38
C ARG A 240 -37.93 11.28 61.99
N ARG A 241 -37.35 10.74 60.91
CA ARG A 241 -37.99 10.51 59.59
C ARG A 241 -37.15 9.46 58.86
N ASN A 242 -37.73 8.65 57.96
CA ASN A 242 -36.96 7.68 57.17
C ASN A 242 -36.18 8.45 56.08
N PRO A 243 -34.83 8.51 56.09
CA PRO A 243 -34.09 9.33 55.11
C PRO A 243 -34.24 8.81 53.68
N HIS A 244 -34.37 7.49 53.53
CA HIS A 244 -34.39 6.79 52.25
C HIS A 244 -35.48 7.26 51.27
N VAL A 245 -36.60 7.83 51.74
CA VAL A 245 -37.72 8.27 50.87
C VAL A 245 -37.37 9.42 49.92
N LYS A 246 -36.20 10.05 50.11
CA LYS A 246 -35.68 11.14 49.28
C LYS A 246 -34.67 10.70 48.22
N TYR A 247 -34.12 9.49 48.36
CA TYR A 247 -32.95 9.03 47.60
C TYR A 247 -33.31 7.84 46.72
N TYR A 248 -33.42 8.08 45.42
CA TYR A 248 -33.74 7.08 44.40
C TYR A 248 -33.20 7.54 43.05
N TYR A 249 -32.90 6.60 42.16
CA TYR A 249 -32.70 6.90 40.74
C TYR A 249 -34.05 7.10 40.06
N SER A 250 -34.15 8.11 39.21
CA SER A 250 -35.24 8.24 38.24
C SER A 250 -34.76 8.87 36.94
N LEU A 251 -35.33 8.44 35.81
CA LEU A 251 -34.84 8.75 34.46
C LEU A 251 -36.02 9.15 33.55
N TYR A 252 -35.90 10.29 32.84
CA TYR A 252 -36.90 10.70 31.86
C TYR A 252 -36.80 9.88 30.57
N ASN A 253 -35.58 9.65 30.08
CA ASN A 253 -35.33 8.87 28.87
C ASN A 253 -33.93 8.23 28.85
N MET A 254 -33.87 7.10 28.16
CA MET A 254 -32.64 6.44 27.72
C MET A 254 -32.75 6.34 26.20
N VAL A 255 -31.72 6.79 25.49
CA VAL A 255 -31.64 6.79 24.01
C VAL A 255 -30.41 5.99 23.63
N VAL A 256 -30.59 4.94 22.83
CA VAL A 256 -29.51 4.05 22.39
C VAL A 256 -29.41 4.14 20.88
N GLN A 257 -28.58 5.07 20.37
CA GLN A 257 -28.42 5.27 18.94
C GLN A 257 -27.53 4.18 18.34
N GLY A 258 -28.01 3.60 17.24
CA GLY A 258 -27.32 2.53 16.52
C GLY A 258 -28.02 2.16 15.21
N ARG A 259 -27.55 1.08 14.58
CA ARG A 259 -28.18 0.48 13.39
C ARG A 259 -28.11 -1.03 13.44
N CYS A 260 -28.98 -1.69 12.69
CA CYS A 260 -28.94 -3.12 12.46
C CYS A 260 -27.60 -3.55 11.82
N PHE A 261 -26.96 -4.61 12.32
CA PHE A 261 -25.62 -5.02 11.88
C PHE A 261 -25.68 -6.10 10.80
N CYS A 262 -25.36 -5.73 9.55
CA CYS A 262 -25.54 -6.59 8.37
C CYS A 262 -24.26 -6.89 7.58
N ASN A 263 -23.08 -6.77 8.21
CA ASN A 263 -21.75 -7.01 7.59
C ASN A 263 -21.47 -6.28 6.24
N GLY A 264 -22.25 -5.26 5.87
CA GLY A 264 -22.13 -4.58 4.57
C GLY A 264 -22.97 -5.17 3.42
N HIS A 265 -23.89 -6.11 3.70
CA HIS A 265 -24.69 -6.82 2.69
C HIS A 265 -26.21 -6.55 2.77
N ALA A 266 -26.67 -5.50 3.47
CA ALA A 266 -28.08 -5.09 3.44
C ALA A 266 -28.28 -3.58 3.62
N SER A 267 -29.08 -2.97 2.76
CA SER A 267 -29.55 -1.58 2.87
C SER A 267 -30.67 -1.39 3.91
N ARG A 268 -31.37 -2.47 4.30
CA ARG A 268 -32.51 -2.42 5.22
C ARG A 268 -32.64 -3.67 6.09
N CYS A 269 -33.34 -3.51 7.22
CA CYS A 269 -33.76 -4.60 8.09
C CYS A 269 -35.29 -4.63 8.21
N VAL A 270 -35.82 -5.76 8.66
CA VAL A 270 -37.25 -6.01 8.90
C VAL A 270 -37.44 -6.52 10.32
N PRO A 271 -38.60 -6.30 10.97
CA PRO A 271 -38.84 -6.81 12.30
C PRO A 271 -39.11 -8.32 12.22
N GLU A 272 -38.74 -9.04 13.27
CA GLU A 272 -38.97 -10.49 13.34
C GLU A 272 -40.44 -10.83 13.67
N ASP A 273 -41.21 -9.83 14.14
CA ASP A 273 -42.64 -9.89 14.44
C ASP A 273 -43.36 -8.61 13.96
N ARG A 274 -44.70 -8.53 14.03
CA ARG A 274 -45.48 -7.37 13.47
C ARG A 274 -45.42 -6.06 14.29
N GLY A 275 -44.27 -5.73 14.90
CA GLY A 275 -44.05 -4.50 15.65
C GLY A 275 -43.82 -3.26 14.76
N ARG A 276 -44.22 -2.08 15.25
CA ARG A 276 -43.82 -0.78 14.69
C ARG A 276 -42.67 -0.18 15.51
N GLY A 277 -41.58 0.18 14.83
CA GLY A 277 -40.43 0.90 15.37
C GLY A 277 -39.46 1.22 14.24
N ASP A 278 -38.60 2.23 14.39
CA ASP A 278 -37.80 2.74 13.26
C ASP A 278 -36.53 1.93 12.95
N VAL A 279 -36.04 1.12 13.91
CA VAL A 279 -34.87 0.25 13.72
C VAL A 279 -35.22 -1.20 14.07
N HIS A 280 -35.01 -2.10 13.11
CA HIS A 280 -35.33 -3.53 13.22
C HIS A 280 -34.06 -4.41 13.22
N GLY A 281 -34.07 -5.57 13.90
CA GLY A 281 -32.87 -6.39 14.07
C GLY A 281 -32.53 -7.42 12.99
N ARG A 282 -33.42 -7.74 12.05
CA ARG A 282 -33.17 -8.80 11.06
C ARG A 282 -32.83 -8.24 9.67
N CYS A 283 -31.63 -8.51 9.18
CA CYS A 283 -31.15 -8.02 7.89
C CYS A 283 -31.92 -8.62 6.71
N VAL A 284 -32.23 -7.77 5.70
CA VAL A 284 -32.69 -8.22 4.38
C VAL A 284 -31.45 -8.40 3.51
N CYS A 285 -30.79 -9.54 3.68
CA CYS A 285 -29.51 -9.84 3.05
C CYS A 285 -29.57 -9.85 1.52
N GLN A 286 -28.56 -9.23 0.91
CA GLN A 286 -28.29 -9.20 -0.53
C GLN A 286 -26.93 -9.87 -0.76
N HIS A 287 -26.29 -9.67 -1.92
CA HIS A 287 -24.96 -10.23 -2.23
C HIS A 287 -24.87 -11.78 -2.06
N ASN A 288 -26.00 -12.48 -2.21
CA ASN A 288 -26.18 -13.91 -1.96
C ASN A 288 -25.74 -14.37 -0.55
N THR A 289 -25.91 -13.50 0.45
CA THR A 289 -25.64 -13.81 1.87
C THR A 289 -26.92 -14.17 2.62
N ALA A 290 -26.78 -14.84 3.75
CA ALA A 290 -27.88 -15.24 4.64
C ALA A 290 -27.41 -15.25 6.11
N GLY A 291 -28.34 -15.57 7.01
CA GLY A 291 -28.16 -15.41 8.46
C GLY A 291 -29.03 -14.28 9.03
N LYS A 292 -28.87 -13.93 10.31
CA LYS A 292 -29.57 -12.76 10.89
C LYS A 292 -28.90 -11.43 10.54
N ASN A 293 -27.57 -11.47 10.43
CA ASN A 293 -26.64 -10.37 10.25
C ASN A 293 -25.90 -10.45 8.89
N CYS A 294 -26.36 -11.31 7.98
CA CYS A 294 -25.69 -11.64 6.71
C CYS A 294 -24.28 -12.26 6.90
N GLU A 295 -24.08 -12.98 8.01
CA GLU A 295 -22.83 -13.55 8.51
C GLU A 295 -22.33 -14.80 7.79
N ARG A 296 -23.12 -15.33 6.84
CA ARG A 296 -22.77 -16.51 6.03
C ARG A 296 -23.26 -16.35 4.60
N CYS A 297 -22.77 -17.19 3.69
CA CYS A 297 -23.37 -17.29 2.36
C CYS A 297 -24.77 -17.93 2.44
N GLN A 298 -25.61 -17.64 1.45
CA GLN A 298 -26.90 -18.29 1.27
C GLN A 298 -26.69 -19.79 0.97
N GLU A 299 -27.66 -20.63 1.34
CA GLU A 299 -27.70 -22.04 0.94
C GLU A 299 -27.56 -22.16 -0.59
N PHE A 300 -26.71 -23.08 -1.04
CA PHE A 300 -26.26 -23.21 -2.43
C PHE A 300 -25.31 -22.11 -2.99
N TYR A 301 -24.80 -21.21 -2.14
CA TYR A 301 -23.83 -20.16 -2.50
C TYR A 301 -22.48 -20.29 -1.76
N ASN A 302 -22.06 -21.52 -1.50
CA ASN A 302 -20.83 -21.85 -0.77
C ASN A 302 -19.63 -22.17 -1.69
N ASP A 303 -19.57 -21.62 -2.92
CA ASP A 303 -18.45 -21.90 -3.85
C ASP A 303 -17.17 -21.08 -3.54
N SER A 304 -17.28 -20.07 -2.69
CA SER A 304 -16.17 -19.21 -2.25
C SER A 304 -16.35 -18.82 -0.79
N PRO A 305 -15.26 -18.60 -0.01
CA PRO A 305 -15.38 -18.24 1.39
C PRO A 305 -16.05 -16.87 1.57
N TRP A 306 -16.97 -16.79 2.53
CA TRP A 306 -17.69 -15.56 2.90
C TRP A 306 -16.72 -14.46 3.36
N LYS A 307 -17.02 -13.20 3.02
CA LYS A 307 -16.27 -12.00 3.44
C LYS A 307 -17.23 -10.82 3.60
N PRO A 308 -17.03 -9.93 4.59
CA PRO A 308 -17.86 -8.73 4.77
C PRO A 308 -17.69 -7.75 3.60
N GLY A 309 -18.68 -6.90 3.36
CA GLY A 309 -18.63 -5.84 2.36
C GLY A 309 -17.50 -4.83 2.63
N GLY A 310 -16.73 -4.52 1.60
CA GLY A 310 -15.68 -3.51 1.62
C GLY A 310 -16.08 -2.21 0.92
N GLN A 311 -15.41 -1.11 1.27
CA GLN A 311 -15.69 0.26 0.81
C GLN A 311 -15.88 0.41 -0.71
N TYR A 312 -15.21 -0.44 -1.50
CA TYR A 312 -15.29 -0.50 -2.97
C TYR A 312 -15.59 -1.90 -3.52
N THR A 313 -15.99 -2.87 -2.68
CA THR A 313 -16.18 -4.28 -3.07
C THR A 313 -17.38 -4.92 -2.36
N SER A 314 -18.35 -5.43 -3.12
CA SER A 314 -19.56 -6.06 -2.56
C SER A 314 -19.34 -7.43 -1.91
N ASN A 315 -18.22 -8.11 -2.21
CA ASN A 315 -17.86 -9.45 -1.69
C ASN A 315 -19.01 -10.47 -1.75
N THR A 316 -19.65 -10.53 -2.91
CA THR A 316 -20.81 -11.41 -3.19
C THR A 316 -20.45 -12.88 -3.18
N CYS A 317 -21.24 -13.70 -2.46
CA CYS A 317 -21.07 -15.15 -2.42
C CYS A 317 -21.37 -15.81 -3.78
N LYS A 318 -20.54 -16.76 -4.20
CA LYS A 318 -20.66 -17.48 -5.48
C LYS A 318 -21.57 -18.70 -5.37
N ARG A 319 -22.44 -18.89 -6.37
CA ARG A 319 -23.33 -20.05 -6.47
C ARG A 319 -22.54 -21.33 -6.74
N CYS A 320 -22.84 -22.40 -6.03
CA CYS A 320 -22.34 -23.74 -6.34
C CYS A 320 -22.88 -24.24 -7.69
N ASN A 321 -22.11 -25.10 -8.34
CA ASN A 321 -22.53 -25.81 -9.54
C ASN A 321 -22.68 -27.31 -9.21
N CYS A 322 -23.93 -27.77 -9.09
CA CYS A 322 -24.29 -29.16 -8.82
C CYS A 322 -25.12 -29.79 -9.96
N HIS A 323 -25.07 -29.20 -11.16
CA HIS A 323 -25.76 -29.67 -12.38
C HIS A 323 -27.25 -30.05 -12.21
N GLY A 324 -27.98 -29.38 -11.31
CA GLY A 324 -29.40 -29.67 -10.99
C GLY A 324 -29.63 -30.94 -10.14
N HIS A 325 -28.57 -31.67 -9.79
CA HIS A 325 -28.64 -32.95 -9.10
C HIS A 325 -28.57 -32.82 -7.58
N SER A 326 -28.07 -31.71 -7.06
CA SER A 326 -28.32 -31.28 -5.68
C SER A 326 -28.78 -29.83 -5.64
N ASP A 327 -29.51 -29.50 -4.57
CA ASP A 327 -29.91 -28.14 -4.19
C ASP A 327 -29.13 -27.65 -2.96
N SER A 328 -28.16 -28.43 -2.45
CA SER A 328 -27.28 -28.08 -1.33
C SER A 328 -25.79 -28.22 -1.69
N CYS A 329 -24.96 -27.43 -1.03
CA CYS A 329 -23.50 -27.55 -1.06
C CYS A 329 -22.87 -26.94 0.20
N HIS A 330 -21.68 -27.42 0.57
CA HIS A 330 -20.78 -26.79 1.52
C HIS A 330 -19.51 -26.24 0.83
N PHE A 331 -18.69 -25.51 1.58
CA PHE A 331 -17.40 -25.00 1.12
C PHE A 331 -16.26 -25.88 1.64
N ASP A 332 -15.39 -26.32 0.73
CA ASP A 332 -14.16 -27.06 1.01
C ASP A 332 -12.94 -26.16 0.73
N ALA A 333 -12.10 -25.97 1.76
CA ALA A 333 -10.93 -25.11 1.71
C ALA A 333 -9.75 -25.72 0.94
N ASP A 334 -9.57 -27.05 1.01
CA ASP A 334 -8.49 -27.76 0.33
C ASP A 334 -8.79 -27.85 -1.18
N ARG A 335 -10.06 -28.06 -1.55
CA ARG A 335 -10.55 -27.90 -2.92
C ARG A 335 -10.37 -26.47 -3.42
N TYR A 336 -10.67 -25.46 -2.60
CA TYR A 336 -10.49 -24.05 -2.98
C TYR A 336 -9.01 -23.72 -3.23
N ALA A 337 -8.10 -24.28 -2.43
CA ALA A 337 -6.66 -24.18 -2.66
C ALA A 337 -6.20 -24.93 -3.92
N ALA A 338 -6.66 -26.17 -4.11
CA ALA A 338 -6.32 -27.00 -5.27
C ALA A 338 -6.82 -26.41 -6.61
N THR A 339 -7.90 -25.63 -6.59
CA THR A 339 -8.41 -24.88 -7.74
C THR A 339 -7.82 -23.46 -7.87
N SER A 340 -6.72 -23.16 -7.17
CA SER A 340 -6.05 -21.84 -7.18
C SER A 340 -6.98 -20.67 -6.82
N GLY A 341 -7.92 -20.89 -5.90
CA GLY A 341 -8.89 -19.89 -5.46
C GLY A 341 -10.10 -19.69 -6.38
N VAL A 342 -10.34 -20.62 -7.32
CA VAL A 342 -11.46 -20.51 -8.28
C VAL A 342 -12.78 -21.00 -7.68
N SER A 343 -12.84 -22.24 -7.16
CA SER A 343 -14.09 -22.93 -6.77
C SER A 343 -13.89 -23.95 -5.64
N GLY A 344 -14.51 -23.69 -4.48
CA GLY A 344 -14.48 -24.56 -3.30
C GLY A 344 -15.80 -25.29 -3.04
N GLY A 345 -16.84 -25.09 -3.86
CA GLY A 345 -18.16 -25.68 -3.60
C GLY A 345 -18.18 -27.20 -3.81
N VAL A 346 -18.65 -27.93 -2.79
CA VAL A 346 -18.86 -29.38 -2.80
C VAL A 346 -20.34 -29.67 -2.55
N CYS A 347 -20.97 -30.43 -3.44
CA CYS A 347 -22.40 -30.68 -3.44
C CYS A 347 -22.81 -31.84 -2.51
N ASP A 348 -23.86 -31.62 -1.71
CA ASP A 348 -24.36 -32.62 -0.75
C ASP A 348 -25.44 -33.51 -1.38
N ASP A 349 -25.66 -34.74 -0.88
CA ASP A 349 -26.81 -35.60 -1.22
C ASP A 349 -27.20 -35.70 -2.71
N CYS A 350 -26.22 -35.89 -3.60
CA CYS A 350 -26.42 -36.02 -5.04
C CYS A 350 -27.54 -37.01 -5.41
N ARG A 351 -28.62 -36.48 -6.00
CA ARG A 351 -29.81 -37.23 -6.44
C ARG A 351 -29.54 -37.95 -7.76
N HIS A 352 -30.58 -38.56 -8.36
CA HIS A 352 -30.54 -39.11 -9.73
C HIS A 352 -29.43 -40.15 -9.98
N ASN A 353 -29.08 -40.91 -8.93
CA ASN A 353 -27.94 -41.84 -8.90
C ASN A 353 -26.59 -41.21 -9.26
N LYS A 354 -26.40 -39.92 -8.97
CA LYS A 354 -25.14 -39.21 -9.14
C LYS A 354 -24.27 -39.24 -7.87
N THR A 355 -23.01 -38.87 -8.04
CA THR A 355 -21.96 -38.73 -7.02
C THR A 355 -20.87 -37.78 -7.51
N GLY A 356 -19.86 -37.52 -6.69
CA GLY A 356 -18.75 -36.61 -6.99
C GLY A 356 -19.01 -35.17 -6.51
N PRO A 357 -17.95 -34.33 -6.41
CA PRO A 357 -18.04 -33.02 -5.77
C PRO A 357 -18.99 -32.00 -6.44
N GLN A 358 -19.37 -32.21 -7.70
CA GLN A 358 -20.37 -31.40 -8.42
C GLN A 358 -21.60 -32.22 -8.86
N CYS A 359 -21.80 -33.41 -8.27
CA CYS A 359 -22.77 -34.41 -8.74
C CYS A 359 -22.60 -34.75 -10.23
N GLU A 360 -21.37 -34.73 -10.72
CA GLU A 360 -21.00 -34.85 -12.13
C GLU A 360 -20.86 -36.32 -12.58
N LEU A 361 -20.54 -37.23 -11.66
CA LEU A 361 -20.35 -38.67 -11.90
C LEU A 361 -21.61 -39.47 -11.57
N CYS A 362 -21.74 -40.68 -12.13
CA CYS A 362 -22.73 -41.67 -11.68
C CYS A 362 -22.21 -42.52 -10.50
N ARG A 363 -23.12 -43.01 -9.67
CA ARG A 363 -22.80 -43.91 -8.54
C ARG A 363 -22.24 -45.26 -9.04
N PRO A 364 -21.46 -45.98 -8.22
CA PRO A 364 -21.00 -47.33 -8.54
C PRO A 364 -22.11 -48.22 -9.09
N PHE A 365 -21.77 -49.03 -10.09
CA PHE A 365 -22.69 -49.88 -10.87
C PHE A 365 -23.67 -49.13 -11.80
N LEU A 366 -23.50 -47.82 -12.00
CA LEU A 366 -24.19 -47.05 -13.04
C LEU A 366 -23.22 -46.13 -13.81
N TYR A 367 -23.57 -45.79 -15.05
CA TYR A 367 -22.80 -44.89 -15.92
C TYR A 367 -23.67 -43.85 -16.64
N GLN A 368 -23.06 -42.73 -17.04
CA GLN A 368 -23.69 -41.64 -17.78
C GLN A 368 -24.05 -42.09 -19.20
N ASN A 369 -25.34 -42.03 -19.55
CA ASN A 369 -25.83 -42.25 -20.90
C ASN A 369 -25.33 -41.14 -21.85
N PRO A 370 -24.54 -41.44 -22.89
CA PRO A 370 -23.95 -40.41 -23.76
C PRO A 370 -24.94 -39.60 -24.60
N GLN A 371 -26.21 -40.01 -24.68
CA GLN A 371 -27.27 -39.29 -25.40
C GLN A 371 -28.09 -38.34 -24.51
N ARG A 372 -27.81 -38.30 -23.19
CA ARG A 372 -28.50 -37.44 -22.23
C ARG A 372 -27.57 -36.34 -21.73
N ALA A 373 -28.12 -35.14 -21.56
CA ALA A 373 -27.41 -34.00 -21.00
C ALA A 373 -26.97 -34.31 -19.55
N MET A 374 -25.93 -33.62 -19.06
CA MET A 374 -25.34 -33.97 -17.77
C MET A 374 -26.30 -33.76 -16.60
N ASP A 375 -27.29 -32.88 -16.76
CA ASP A 375 -28.35 -32.47 -15.83
C ASP A 375 -29.67 -33.28 -15.94
N ASP A 376 -29.76 -34.27 -16.84
CA ASP A 376 -30.94 -35.13 -16.97
C ASP A 376 -31.13 -36.06 -15.75
N PRO A 377 -32.29 -36.05 -15.06
CA PRO A 377 -32.59 -36.94 -13.92
C PRO A 377 -32.48 -38.44 -14.18
N HIS A 378 -32.42 -38.87 -15.44
CA HIS A 378 -32.29 -40.27 -15.85
C HIS A 378 -31.00 -40.52 -16.66
N ALA A 379 -29.98 -39.67 -16.49
CA ALA A 379 -28.70 -39.81 -17.15
C ALA A 379 -27.94 -41.09 -16.74
N CYS A 380 -28.01 -41.49 -15.46
CA CYS A 380 -27.32 -42.68 -14.95
C CYS A 380 -28.11 -43.96 -15.21
N ILE A 381 -27.51 -44.90 -15.96
CA ILE A 381 -28.08 -46.21 -16.31
C ILE A 381 -27.17 -47.36 -15.81
N PRO A 382 -27.70 -48.57 -15.51
CA PRO A 382 -26.91 -49.66 -14.93
C PRO A 382 -25.78 -50.17 -15.84
N CYS A 383 -24.68 -50.62 -15.22
CA CYS A 383 -23.64 -51.40 -15.88
C CYS A 383 -24.17 -52.77 -16.37
N ASP A 384 -23.59 -53.31 -17.45
CA ASP A 384 -23.99 -54.61 -18.03
C ASP A 384 -22.77 -55.56 -18.16
N CYS A 385 -22.20 -55.94 -17.02
CA CYS A 385 -20.89 -56.61 -16.93
C CYS A 385 -20.99 -58.13 -16.69
N ASP A 386 -20.08 -58.90 -17.28
CA ASP A 386 -19.96 -60.35 -17.09
C ASP A 386 -19.25 -60.69 -15.75
N PRO A 387 -19.88 -61.43 -14.81
CA PRO A 387 -19.28 -61.73 -13.52
C PRO A 387 -18.08 -62.68 -13.54
N ALA A 388 -17.82 -63.40 -14.64
CA ALA A 388 -16.65 -64.25 -14.77
C ALA A 388 -15.40 -63.45 -15.11
N GLY A 389 -15.55 -62.43 -15.97
CA GLY A 389 -14.47 -61.61 -16.48
C GLY A 389 -14.31 -60.22 -15.83
N SER A 390 -15.27 -59.75 -15.05
CA SER A 390 -15.23 -58.44 -14.39
C SER A 390 -14.64 -58.49 -12.98
N LEU A 391 -14.14 -57.34 -12.51
CA LEU A 391 -13.75 -57.10 -11.12
C LEU A 391 -14.95 -56.64 -10.28
N GLY A 392 -14.97 -57.02 -9.00
CA GLY A 392 -15.94 -56.52 -8.01
C GLY A 392 -17.41 -56.77 -8.37
N ASP A 393 -17.74 -57.97 -8.83
CA ASP A 393 -19.09 -58.41 -9.23
C ASP A 393 -19.78 -57.55 -10.30
N GLY A 394 -19.01 -56.87 -11.16
CA GLY A 394 -19.52 -56.19 -12.35
C GLY A 394 -19.54 -54.66 -12.27
N LEU A 395 -18.51 -54.07 -11.66
CA LEU A 395 -18.34 -52.61 -11.66
C LEU A 395 -17.92 -52.10 -13.06
N CYS A 396 -18.48 -50.96 -13.49
CA CYS A 396 -18.07 -50.27 -14.72
C CYS A 396 -17.72 -48.80 -14.48
N ASP A 397 -17.02 -48.19 -15.44
CA ASP A 397 -16.69 -46.78 -15.44
C ASP A 397 -17.95 -45.89 -15.53
N ALA A 398 -18.06 -44.94 -14.61
CA ALA A 398 -19.23 -44.09 -14.43
C ALA A 398 -19.48 -43.08 -15.57
N SER A 399 -18.54 -42.90 -16.51
CA SER A 399 -18.66 -41.97 -17.64
C SER A 399 -18.97 -42.66 -18.97
N SER A 400 -18.53 -43.91 -19.14
CA SER A 400 -18.51 -44.62 -20.43
C SER A 400 -19.26 -45.95 -20.43
N GLY A 401 -19.52 -46.55 -19.26
CA GLY A 401 -20.14 -47.87 -19.14
C GLY A 401 -19.19 -49.05 -19.36
N GLN A 402 -17.90 -48.79 -19.64
CA GLN A 402 -16.89 -49.83 -19.81
C GLN A 402 -16.68 -50.59 -18.50
N CYS A 403 -16.95 -51.89 -18.51
CA CYS A 403 -16.74 -52.76 -17.35
C CYS A 403 -15.25 -52.86 -16.99
N PHE A 404 -14.95 -52.90 -15.68
CA PHE A 404 -13.58 -53.07 -15.19
C PHE A 404 -13.18 -54.54 -15.25
N CYS A 405 -12.53 -54.92 -16.36
CA CYS A 405 -12.16 -56.30 -16.61
C CYS A 405 -11.01 -56.76 -15.72
N LYS A 406 -11.03 -58.04 -15.34
CA LYS A 406 -9.88 -58.74 -14.79
C LYS A 406 -8.70 -58.64 -15.76
N GLU A 407 -7.50 -58.77 -15.19
CA GLU A 407 -6.24 -58.37 -15.82
C GLU A 407 -6.06 -58.85 -17.27
N HIS A 408 -6.44 -60.08 -17.56
CA HIS A 408 -6.23 -60.74 -18.87
C HIS A 408 -7.53 -60.86 -19.70
N VAL A 409 -8.54 -60.04 -19.40
CA VAL A 409 -9.90 -60.08 -19.99
C VAL A 409 -10.25 -58.73 -20.64
N GLU A 410 -11.05 -58.73 -21.71
CA GLU A 410 -11.49 -57.55 -22.45
C GLU A 410 -12.93 -57.65 -22.99
N GLY A 411 -13.32 -56.67 -23.82
CA GLY A 411 -14.69 -56.44 -24.26
C GLY A 411 -15.39 -55.42 -23.36
N GLN A 412 -16.43 -54.75 -23.87
CA GLN A 412 -17.15 -53.74 -23.08
C GLN A 412 -17.83 -54.32 -21.84
N ARG A 413 -18.16 -55.61 -21.88
CA ARG A 413 -18.77 -56.41 -20.80
C ARG A 413 -17.77 -57.33 -20.09
N CYS A 414 -16.49 -57.32 -20.46
CA CYS A 414 -15.48 -58.27 -20.00
C CYS A 414 -15.80 -59.74 -20.32
N ASP A 415 -16.22 -59.99 -21.56
CA ASP A 415 -16.82 -61.25 -22.03
C ASP A 415 -15.83 -62.20 -22.73
N ARG A 416 -14.56 -61.82 -22.90
CA ARG A 416 -13.55 -62.59 -23.64
C ARG A 416 -12.14 -62.39 -23.09
N CYS A 417 -11.22 -63.34 -23.33
CA CYS A 417 -9.80 -63.12 -23.06
C CYS A 417 -9.21 -62.03 -23.95
N LYS A 418 -8.24 -61.28 -23.41
CA LYS A 418 -7.40 -60.38 -24.19
C LYS A 418 -6.65 -61.14 -25.28
N GLN A 419 -6.38 -60.48 -26.40
CA GLN A 419 -5.41 -60.98 -27.37
C GLN A 419 -4.04 -61.17 -26.67
N GLY A 420 -3.47 -62.37 -26.74
CA GLY A 420 -2.31 -62.80 -25.91
C GLY A 420 -2.66 -63.69 -24.72
N PHE A 421 -3.96 -63.93 -24.49
CA PHE A 421 -4.44 -64.69 -23.35
C PHE A 421 -5.57 -65.66 -23.76
N PHE A 422 -5.72 -66.76 -23.04
CA PHE A 422 -6.68 -67.83 -23.33
C PHE A 422 -7.38 -68.34 -22.05
N ASN A 423 -8.45 -69.14 -22.19
CA ASN A 423 -9.10 -69.87 -21.09
C ASN A 423 -9.73 -68.99 -19.97
N LEU A 424 -10.80 -68.24 -20.29
CA LEU A 424 -11.53 -67.37 -19.34
C LEU A 424 -12.25 -68.17 -18.23
N ARG A 425 -12.01 -67.81 -16.96
CA ARG A 425 -12.56 -68.47 -15.77
C ARG A 425 -12.99 -67.50 -14.67
N GLN A 426 -14.16 -67.74 -14.07
CA GLN A 426 -14.67 -66.95 -12.95
C GLN A 426 -13.83 -67.10 -11.68
N ASP A 427 -13.29 -68.30 -11.41
CA ASP A 427 -12.44 -68.58 -10.26
C ASP A 427 -10.98 -68.13 -10.42
N SER A 428 -10.57 -67.74 -11.63
CA SER A 428 -9.27 -67.09 -11.85
C SER A 428 -9.33 -65.62 -11.41
N PRO A 429 -8.38 -65.12 -10.61
CA PRO A 429 -8.33 -63.70 -10.23
C PRO A 429 -7.98 -62.79 -11.42
N THR A 430 -7.14 -63.26 -12.34
CA THR A 430 -6.76 -62.54 -13.58
C THR A 430 -7.68 -62.85 -14.77
N GLY A 431 -8.58 -63.82 -14.60
CA GLY A 431 -9.59 -64.23 -15.58
C GLY A 431 -9.07 -65.25 -16.60
N CYS A 432 -8.06 -64.89 -17.39
CA CYS A 432 -7.45 -65.73 -18.42
C CYS A 432 -5.99 -66.11 -18.08
N GLN A 433 -5.34 -66.91 -18.92
CA GLN A 433 -3.95 -67.35 -18.81
C GLN A 433 -3.13 -66.78 -19.97
N GLU A 434 -1.86 -66.41 -19.75
CA GLU A 434 -1.00 -65.77 -20.76
C GLU A 434 -0.41 -66.76 -21.78
N CYS A 435 -0.15 -66.28 -22.99
CA CYS A 435 0.51 -67.01 -24.06
C CYS A 435 1.96 -66.55 -24.26
N GLU A 436 2.89 -67.50 -24.22
CA GLU A 436 4.33 -67.24 -24.32
C GLU A 436 4.80 -67.01 -25.78
N CYS A 437 4.20 -66.06 -26.50
CA CYS A 437 4.61 -65.69 -27.87
C CYS A 437 5.41 -64.39 -27.87
N HIS A 438 6.63 -64.38 -28.44
CA HIS A 438 7.45 -63.18 -28.53
C HIS A 438 6.87 -62.21 -29.56
N SER A 439 6.23 -61.15 -29.06
CA SER A 439 5.33 -60.25 -29.80
C SER A 439 5.96 -59.55 -31.02
N LEU A 440 7.28 -59.36 -31.02
CA LEU A 440 8.02 -58.61 -32.04
C LEU A 440 8.55 -59.50 -33.18
N GLY A 441 8.56 -60.82 -32.96
CA GLY A 441 8.88 -61.82 -33.96
C GLY A 441 7.70 -62.69 -34.38
N SER A 442 6.51 -62.50 -33.81
CA SER A 442 5.29 -63.27 -34.12
C SER A 442 4.35 -62.48 -35.05
N VAL A 443 3.81 -63.10 -36.10
CA VAL A 443 2.89 -62.46 -37.08
C VAL A 443 1.59 -61.99 -36.43
N GLY A 444 1.17 -62.71 -35.39
CA GLY A 444 0.02 -62.37 -34.56
C GLY A 444 0.22 -62.92 -33.16
N SER A 445 -0.84 -62.81 -32.36
CA SER A 445 -0.89 -63.42 -31.04
C SER A 445 -1.37 -64.88 -31.10
N CYS A 446 -1.37 -65.55 -29.96
CA CYS A 446 -1.83 -66.92 -29.85
C CYS A 446 -3.31 -67.13 -30.20
N ASP A 447 -3.66 -68.38 -30.52
CA ASP A 447 -5.05 -68.81 -30.49
C ASP A 447 -5.63 -68.74 -29.06
N GLN A 448 -6.77 -68.06 -28.90
CA GLN A 448 -7.40 -67.74 -27.62
C GLN A 448 -8.04 -68.95 -26.90
N TRP A 449 -7.87 -70.16 -27.41
CA TRP A 449 -8.31 -71.42 -26.80
C TRP A 449 -7.16 -72.41 -26.56
N THR A 450 -6.06 -72.32 -27.33
CA THR A 450 -4.98 -73.34 -27.36
C THR A 450 -3.55 -72.82 -27.23
N GLY A 451 -3.28 -71.52 -27.41
CA GLY A 451 -2.00 -70.90 -27.01
C GLY A 451 -0.81 -70.97 -27.98
N SER A 452 -0.96 -71.38 -29.25
CA SER A 452 0.17 -71.55 -30.20
C SER A 452 0.56 -70.28 -30.97
N CYS A 453 1.85 -70.12 -31.30
CA CYS A 453 2.46 -68.94 -31.98
C CYS A 453 2.82 -69.16 -33.47
N GLU A 454 3.02 -68.08 -34.24
CA GLU A 454 3.43 -68.08 -35.67
C GLU A 454 4.43 -66.94 -35.97
N CYS A 455 5.55 -67.18 -36.68
CA CYS A 455 6.69 -66.26 -36.75
C CYS A 455 6.80 -65.38 -38.03
N MET A 456 7.25 -64.14 -37.85
CA MET A 456 7.50 -63.13 -38.90
C MET A 456 8.77 -63.42 -39.74
N PRO A 457 8.88 -62.86 -40.96
CA PRO A 457 10.13 -62.87 -41.74
C PRO A 457 11.30 -62.26 -40.96
N LEU A 458 12.51 -62.83 -41.14
CA LEU A 458 13.75 -62.48 -40.43
C LEU A 458 13.76 -62.75 -38.90
N ALA A 459 12.64 -63.16 -38.30
CA ALA A 459 12.56 -63.69 -36.94
C ALA A 459 12.57 -65.24 -36.93
N SER A 460 12.90 -65.83 -35.78
CA SER A 460 13.08 -67.27 -35.62
C SER A 460 13.00 -67.72 -34.15
N GLY A 461 12.69 -68.99 -33.91
CA GLY A 461 12.54 -69.61 -32.58
C GLY A 461 11.14 -70.20 -32.35
N PRO A 462 10.94 -71.12 -31.39
CA PRO A 462 9.63 -71.72 -31.12
C PRO A 462 8.64 -70.71 -30.51
N HIS A 463 9.16 -69.68 -29.83
CA HIS A 463 8.41 -68.51 -29.36
C HIS A 463 8.64 -67.29 -30.27
N CYS A 464 9.35 -67.44 -31.40
CA CYS A 464 9.74 -66.38 -32.33
C CYS A 464 10.67 -65.29 -31.74
N ASP A 465 11.66 -65.67 -30.94
CA ASP A 465 12.46 -64.79 -30.07
C ASP A 465 13.77 -64.20 -30.68
N ARG A 466 14.18 -64.52 -31.93
CA ARG A 466 15.55 -64.19 -32.43
C ARG A 466 15.64 -63.72 -33.89
N CYS A 467 16.46 -62.70 -34.14
CA CYS A 467 16.83 -62.25 -35.50
C CYS A 467 17.85 -63.16 -36.20
N VAL A 468 17.89 -63.08 -37.54
CA VAL A 468 18.92 -63.72 -38.40
C VAL A 468 20.24 -62.93 -38.38
N VAL A 469 21.37 -63.63 -38.59
CA VAL A 469 22.75 -63.10 -38.55
C VAL A 469 22.95 -61.86 -39.43
N SER A 470 23.77 -60.91 -38.94
CA SER A 470 24.02 -59.56 -39.49
C SER A 470 22.82 -58.61 -39.45
N PHE A 471 21.74 -59.01 -38.76
CA PHE A 471 20.66 -58.14 -38.32
C PHE A 471 20.50 -58.25 -36.79
N TRP A 472 19.98 -57.19 -36.17
CA TRP A 472 19.89 -57.03 -34.72
C TRP A 472 18.59 -56.32 -34.30
N GLY A 473 18.31 -56.34 -32.99
CA GLY A 473 17.28 -55.53 -32.36
C GLY A 473 15.86 -55.93 -32.76
N LEU A 474 15.43 -57.14 -32.36
CA LEU A 474 14.11 -57.68 -32.66
C LEU A 474 12.99 -56.76 -32.10
N GLY A 475 12.37 -55.99 -32.99
CA GLY A 475 11.33 -54.99 -32.71
C GLY A 475 11.77 -53.52 -32.80
N ASN A 476 13.05 -53.22 -33.06
CA ASN A 476 13.54 -51.83 -33.15
C ASN A 476 13.24 -51.13 -34.49
N SER A 477 12.63 -51.80 -35.47
CA SER A 477 12.26 -51.17 -36.75
C SER A 477 11.05 -51.81 -37.42
N VAL A 478 10.56 -51.15 -38.48
CA VAL A 478 9.37 -51.53 -39.28
C VAL A 478 9.46 -52.93 -39.91
N PHE A 479 10.67 -53.53 -39.96
CA PHE A 479 10.91 -54.87 -40.51
C PHE A 479 11.29 -55.90 -39.44
N SER A 480 11.01 -55.61 -38.17
CA SER A 480 11.39 -56.35 -36.95
C SER A 480 12.90 -56.52 -36.71
N CYS A 481 13.75 -56.73 -37.71
CA CYS A 481 15.21 -56.85 -37.53
C CYS A 481 15.95 -55.82 -38.40
N SER A 482 16.89 -55.09 -37.81
CA SER A 482 17.64 -53.99 -38.45
C SER A 482 19.06 -54.43 -38.86
N PRO A 483 19.62 -53.97 -39.98
CA PRO A 483 20.99 -54.34 -40.39
C PRO A 483 22.08 -53.74 -39.49
N CYS A 484 23.24 -54.40 -39.41
CA CYS A 484 24.44 -53.84 -38.78
C CYS A 484 25.07 -52.74 -39.64
N GLU A 485 25.02 -51.47 -39.21
CA GLU A 485 25.61 -50.33 -39.93
C GLU A 485 26.98 -49.92 -39.36
N CYS A 486 27.97 -50.81 -39.42
CA CYS A 486 29.31 -50.54 -38.87
C CYS A 486 30.17 -49.65 -39.79
N ASP A 487 30.89 -48.68 -39.23
CA ASP A 487 31.80 -47.81 -39.99
C ASP A 487 33.01 -48.57 -40.55
N ILE A 488 33.29 -48.35 -41.83
CA ILE A 488 34.32 -49.05 -42.60
C ILE A 488 35.77 -48.73 -42.15
N GLY A 489 35.98 -47.62 -41.45
CA GLY A 489 37.29 -47.20 -40.94
C GLY A 489 37.50 -47.50 -39.46
N GLY A 490 36.44 -47.38 -38.65
CA GLY A 490 36.48 -47.49 -37.19
C GLY A 490 36.04 -48.83 -36.59
N ALA A 491 35.44 -49.74 -37.38
CA ALA A 491 35.10 -51.10 -36.95
C ALA A 491 36.06 -52.17 -37.53
N HIS A 492 36.20 -53.29 -36.82
CA HIS A 492 36.95 -54.47 -37.29
C HIS A 492 36.28 -55.18 -38.47
N ASN A 493 34.95 -55.21 -38.52
CA ASN A 493 34.15 -55.82 -39.59
C ASN A 493 32.72 -55.23 -39.63
N HIS A 494 31.85 -55.80 -40.46
CA HIS A 494 30.45 -55.39 -40.61
C HIS A 494 29.45 -56.19 -39.76
N THR A 495 29.91 -56.95 -38.75
CA THR A 495 29.02 -57.70 -37.84
C THR A 495 28.88 -56.99 -36.50
N CYS A 496 27.68 -57.00 -35.96
CA CYS A 496 27.31 -56.43 -34.68
C CYS A 496 26.66 -57.48 -33.78
N PHE A 497 26.57 -57.21 -32.48
CA PHE A 497 25.83 -58.08 -31.56
C PHE A 497 24.32 -58.06 -31.88
N PRO A 498 23.63 -59.21 -31.87
CA PRO A 498 22.24 -59.31 -32.34
C PRO A 498 21.21 -58.67 -31.39
N GLU A 499 21.57 -58.42 -30.14
CA GLU A 499 20.71 -57.86 -29.10
C GLU A 499 20.67 -56.32 -29.18
N ASP A 500 21.84 -55.67 -29.17
CA ASP A 500 21.99 -54.21 -29.03
C ASP A 500 22.55 -53.49 -30.27
N GLY A 501 22.96 -54.23 -31.31
CA GLY A 501 23.52 -53.67 -32.54
C GLY A 501 24.93 -53.08 -32.42
N GLN A 502 25.63 -53.26 -31.30
CA GLN A 502 26.96 -52.71 -31.12
C GLN A 502 27.98 -53.42 -32.04
N CYS A 503 28.66 -52.65 -32.89
CA CYS A 503 29.73 -53.12 -33.75
C CYS A 503 31.06 -53.29 -32.98
N HIS A 504 31.97 -54.12 -33.50
CA HIS A 504 33.29 -54.34 -32.89
C HIS A 504 34.28 -53.21 -33.25
N CYS A 505 34.43 -52.22 -32.38
CA CYS A 505 35.23 -51.02 -32.65
C CYS A 505 36.75 -51.23 -32.51
N LEU A 506 37.52 -50.47 -33.30
CA LEU A 506 38.97 -50.35 -33.18
C LEU A 506 39.39 -49.61 -31.89
N PRO A 507 40.68 -49.68 -31.48
CA PRO A 507 41.18 -49.02 -30.27
C PRO A 507 40.83 -47.53 -30.19
N ASN A 508 40.27 -47.12 -29.06
CA ASN A 508 39.83 -45.74 -28.78
C ASN A 508 38.75 -45.20 -29.75
N ILE A 509 38.03 -46.08 -30.45
CA ILE A 509 36.81 -45.75 -31.22
C ILE A 509 35.58 -46.23 -30.42
N VAL A 510 34.49 -45.47 -30.46
CA VAL A 510 33.27 -45.68 -29.66
C VAL A 510 31.99 -45.41 -30.44
N GLY A 511 30.85 -45.78 -29.83
CA GLY A 511 29.51 -45.68 -30.38
C GLY A 511 29.08 -46.96 -31.10
N GLN A 512 27.77 -47.14 -31.25
CA GLN A 512 27.15 -48.34 -31.83
C GLN A 512 27.74 -48.70 -33.21
N HIS A 513 27.94 -47.68 -34.05
CA HIS A 513 28.49 -47.78 -35.40
C HIS A 513 30.02 -47.70 -35.47
N CYS A 514 30.72 -47.46 -34.35
CA CYS A 514 32.17 -47.21 -34.31
C CYS A 514 32.64 -46.01 -35.17
N SER A 515 31.88 -44.91 -35.20
CA SER A 515 32.15 -43.74 -36.05
C SER A 515 32.85 -42.57 -35.34
N ASP A 516 33.04 -42.64 -34.02
CA ASP A 516 33.52 -41.53 -33.19
C ASP A 516 34.73 -41.91 -32.32
N PRO A 517 35.67 -40.98 -32.07
CA PRO A 517 36.77 -41.22 -31.14
C PRO A 517 36.29 -41.17 -29.67
N ALA A 518 36.96 -41.96 -28.82
CA ALA A 518 36.76 -41.97 -27.37
C ALA A 518 37.07 -40.61 -26.73
N HIS A 519 36.48 -40.34 -25.55
CA HIS A 519 36.74 -39.10 -24.83
C HIS A 519 38.23 -38.95 -24.46
N GLY A 520 38.85 -37.82 -24.84
CA GLY A 520 40.29 -37.59 -24.69
C GLY A 520 41.13 -38.06 -25.89
N TYR A 521 40.48 -38.56 -26.94
CA TYR A 521 41.09 -38.97 -28.21
C TYR A 521 40.45 -38.22 -29.40
N PHE A 522 41.15 -38.21 -30.53
CA PHE A 522 40.71 -37.58 -31.77
C PHE A 522 41.16 -38.37 -33.00
N LEU A 523 40.56 -38.04 -34.13
CA LEU A 523 40.97 -38.51 -35.45
C LEU A 523 41.73 -37.37 -36.16
N PRO A 524 43.01 -37.56 -36.51
CA PRO A 524 43.76 -36.65 -37.37
C PRO A 524 43.00 -36.22 -38.62
N SER A 525 43.09 -34.94 -38.97
CA SER A 525 42.59 -34.40 -40.25
C SER A 525 43.63 -34.59 -41.37
N LEU A 526 43.26 -34.32 -42.62
CA LEU A 526 44.17 -34.49 -43.77
C LEU A 526 45.47 -33.66 -43.65
N ASN A 527 45.40 -32.47 -43.05
CA ASN A 527 46.55 -31.60 -42.81
C ASN A 527 47.23 -31.84 -41.44
N TYR A 528 47.24 -33.08 -40.92
CA TYR A 528 47.85 -33.35 -39.62
C TYR A 528 49.40 -33.31 -39.65
N PHE A 529 50.01 -33.60 -40.81
CA PHE A 529 51.46 -33.60 -40.99
C PHE A 529 51.92 -32.28 -41.61
N LEU A 530 52.18 -31.28 -40.75
CA LEU A 530 52.68 -29.96 -41.12
C LEU A 530 54.09 -29.73 -40.53
N TYR A 531 54.95 -29.07 -41.31
CA TYR A 531 56.35 -28.81 -40.97
C TYR A 531 56.69 -27.35 -41.32
N GLU A 532 57.05 -26.55 -40.32
CA GLU A 532 57.35 -25.11 -40.48
C GLU A 532 58.68 -24.89 -41.20
N ALA A 533 58.74 -23.89 -42.09
CA ALA A 533 59.88 -23.68 -42.99
C ALA A 533 61.14 -23.17 -42.29
N GLU A 534 61.01 -22.43 -41.19
CA GLU A 534 62.16 -21.97 -40.37
C GLU A 534 62.93 -23.11 -39.69
N HIS A 535 62.37 -24.32 -39.65
CA HIS A 535 63.04 -25.52 -39.15
C HIS A 535 63.69 -26.36 -40.28
N ALA A 536 63.52 -25.99 -41.55
CA ALA A 536 64.15 -26.65 -42.68
C ALA A 536 65.60 -26.15 -42.89
N THR A 537 66.50 -27.02 -43.35
CA THR A 537 67.89 -26.62 -43.60
C THR A 537 68.06 -26.02 -45.01
N PRO A 538 68.62 -24.81 -45.16
CA PRO A 538 68.81 -24.17 -46.46
C PRO A 538 70.00 -24.77 -47.22
N MET A 539 69.81 -25.13 -48.49
CA MET A 539 70.84 -25.79 -49.30
C MET A 539 72.01 -24.84 -49.66
N THR A 540 71.71 -23.58 -49.97
CA THR A 540 72.69 -22.50 -50.20
C THR A 540 72.01 -21.13 -50.15
N GLY A 541 72.66 -20.13 -49.56
CA GLY A 541 72.36 -18.70 -49.78
C GLY A 541 71.05 -18.12 -49.21
N GLY A 542 70.23 -18.90 -48.52
CA GLY A 542 69.00 -18.40 -47.87
C GLY A 542 69.27 -17.65 -46.57
N ASN A 543 68.74 -16.43 -46.45
CA ASN A 543 68.71 -15.66 -45.20
C ASN A 543 67.29 -15.65 -44.61
N SER A 544 67.15 -16.00 -43.33
CA SER A 544 65.95 -15.76 -42.54
C SER A 544 65.76 -14.26 -42.31
N ILE A 545 64.58 -13.71 -42.60
CA ILE A 545 64.25 -12.29 -42.38
C ILE A 545 63.02 -12.22 -41.47
N PRO A 546 63.08 -11.55 -40.30
CA PRO A 546 61.92 -11.38 -39.43
C PRO A 546 60.86 -10.46 -40.09
N PRO A 547 59.56 -10.66 -39.79
CA PRO A 547 58.48 -10.04 -40.54
C PRO A 547 58.44 -8.51 -40.38
N ARG A 548 58.12 -7.83 -41.49
CA ARG A 548 57.77 -6.40 -41.51
C ARG A 548 56.25 -6.30 -41.44
N ALA A 549 55.71 -5.96 -40.26
CA ALA A 549 54.28 -5.97 -40.02
C ALA A 549 53.51 -5.04 -40.97
N SER A 550 52.52 -5.59 -41.68
CA SER A 550 51.47 -4.84 -42.38
C SER A 550 50.14 -5.04 -41.65
N SER A 551 49.36 -3.98 -41.47
CA SER A 551 48.18 -3.97 -40.62
C SER A 551 46.89 -4.08 -41.43
N SER A 552 46.34 -5.29 -41.58
CA SER A 552 44.90 -5.52 -41.87
C SER A 552 44.46 -6.99 -41.98
N VAL A 553 45.37 -7.94 -42.23
CA VAL A 553 45.00 -9.36 -42.48
C VAL A 553 45.66 -10.28 -41.44
N SER A 554 44.95 -11.32 -41.01
CA SER A 554 45.48 -12.37 -40.13
C SER A 554 46.68 -13.09 -40.79
N PRO A 555 47.78 -13.35 -40.07
CA PRO A 555 48.91 -14.09 -40.64
C PRO A 555 48.48 -15.51 -41.01
N LEU A 556 48.96 -15.98 -42.17
CA LEU A 556 48.56 -17.28 -42.74
C LEU A 556 49.42 -18.47 -42.24
N TRP A 557 50.33 -18.21 -41.30
CA TRP A 557 51.35 -19.13 -40.79
C TRP A 557 51.27 -19.27 -39.26
N THR A 558 51.68 -20.44 -38.75
CA THR A 558 51.62 -20.79 -37.33
C THR A 558 52.96 -20.66 -36.59
N GLY A 559 54.06 -20.42 -37.32
CA GLY A 559 55.43 -20.31 -36.81
C GLY A 559 55.90 -18.91 -36.41
N LEU A 560 57.20 -18.78 -36.16
CA LEU A 560 57.92 -17.56 -35.80
C LEU A 560 58.22 -16.65 -37.01
N GLY A 561 58.10 -17.15 -38.24
CA GLY A 561 58.31 -16.33 -39.43
C GLY A 561 58.13 -17.09 -40.75
N PHE A 562 59.07 -16.84 -41.67
CA PHE A 562 59.14 -17.46 -43.00
C PHE A 562 60.59 -17.51 -43.48
N VAL A 563 60.89 -18.37 -44.44
CA VAL A 563 62.21 -18.42 -45.08
C VAL A 563 62.15 -17.87 -46.49
N ARG A 564 62.97 -16.85 -46.78
CA ARG A 564 63.08 -16.25 -48.11
C ARG A 564 63.96 -17.13 -49.00
N VAL A 565 63.34 -17.85 -49.93
CA VAL A 565 64.03 -18.64 -50.95
C VAL A 565 64.22 -17.79 -52.20
N VAL A 566 65.46 -17.66 -52.66
CA VAL A 566 65.84 -16.98 -53.92
C VAL A 566 65.97 -18.01 -55.05
N ASP A 567 65.90 -17.57 -56.32
CA ASP A 567 66.11 -18.49 -57.45
C ASP A 567 67.48 -19.19 -57.36
N GLY A 568 67.49 -20.50 -57.61
CA GLY A 568 68.65 -21.39 -57.42
C GLY A 568 68.92 -21.86 -55.98
N ALA A 569 68.19 -21.39 -54.97
CA ALA A 569 68.24 -21.92 -53.59
C ALA A 569 67.15 -22.99 -53.34
N GLY A 570 67.23 -23.67 -52.18
CA GLY A 570 66.27 -24.71 -51.78
C GLY A 570 66.29 -24.98 -50.27
N LEU A 571 65.26 -25.68 -49.78
CA LEU A 571 65.08 -26.07 -48.38
C LEU A 571 64.98 -27.60 -48.28
N VAL A 572 65.60 -28.19 -47.25
CA VAL A 572 65.50 -29.62 -46.94
C VAL A 572 64.70 -29.81 -45.65
N PHE A 573 63.55 -30.47 -45.78
CA PHE A 573 62.72 -30.93 -44.67
C PHE A 573 63.06 -32.38 -44.36
N THR A 574 63.13 -32.75 -43.07
CA THR A 574 63.32 -34.14 -42.61
C THR A 574 62.04 -34.60 -41.91
N VAL A 575 61.54 -35.79 -42.26
CA VAL A 575 60.24 -36.30 -41.81
C VAL A 575 60.40 -37.73 -41.32
N GLU A 576 60.12 -37.96 -40.03
CA GLU A 576 60.41 -39.22 -39.33
C GLU A 576 59.17 -39.87 -38.70
N ASN A 577 58.01 -39.19 -38.73
CA ASN A 577 56.84 -39.44 -37.87
C ASN A 577 55.57 -39.84 -38.65
N LEU A 578 55.71 -40.51 -39.80
CA LEU A 578 54.58 -41.01 -40.59
C LEU A 578 54.02 -42.34 -40.04
N PRO A 579 52.69 -42.54 -39.98
CA PRO A 579 52.05 -43.69 -39.33
C PRO A 579 52.12 -44.98 -40.14
N ALA A 580 52.15 -44.88 -41.47
CA ALA A 580 52.17 -46.01 -42.39
C ALA A 580 52.83 -45.61 -43.73
N SER A 581 53.34 -46.59 -44.46
CA SER A 581 53.92 -46.37 -45.79
C SER A 581 52.80 -46.38 -46.85
N MET A 582 52.59 -45.23 -47.51
CA MET A 582 51.58 -45.01 -48.56
C MET A 582 52.01 -43.82 -49.44
N GLU A 583 51.25 -43.49 -50.49
CA GLU A 583 51.45 -42.22 -51.18
C GLU A 583 50.91 -41.03 -50.38
N TYR A 584 51.67 -39.95 -50.34
CA TYR A 584 51.28 -38.66 -49.76
C TYR A 584 51.35 -37.57 -50.82
N GLN A 585 50.32 -36.73 -50.89
CA GLN A 585 50.33 -35.49 -51.67
C GLN A 585 51.05 -34.39 -50.90
N LEU A 586 52.08 -33.81 -51.52
CA LEU A 586 52.86 -32.70 -50.98
C LEU A 586 52.12 -31.37 -51.22
N VAL A 587 52.03 -30.55 -50.18
CA VAL A 587 51.50 -29.17 -50.21
C VAL A 587 52.58 -28.22 -49.68
N ILE A 588 52.72 -27.03 -50.27
CA ILE A 588 53.68 -26.00 -49.84
C ILE A 588 52.95 -24.66 -49.75
N HIS A 589 52.99 -24.02 -48.60
CA HIS A 589 52.45 -22.68 -48.37
C HIS A 589 53.56 -21.63 -48.56
N TYR A 590 53.37 -20.71 -49.51
CA TYR A 590 54.34 -19.65 -49.84
C TYR A 590 53.67 -18.35 -50.33
N GLU A 591 54.39 -17.23 -50.22
CA GLU A 591 54.01 -15.92 -50.77
C GLU A 591 55.10 -15.42 -51.74
N PRO A 592 54.76 -15.02 -52.98
CA PRO A 592 55.72 -14.53 -53.97
C PRO A 592 56.10 -13.05 -53.78
N GLU A 593 57.38 -12.72 -53.95
CA GLU A 593 57.89 -11.35 -53.85
C GLU A 593 57.94 -10.66 -55.22
N PHE A 594 57.15 -9.59 -55.39
CA PHE A 594 57.04 -8.83 -56.64
C PHE A 594 57.72 -7.45 -56.56
N THR A 595 58.35 -7.02 -57.65
CA THR A 595 58.76 -5.62 -57.86
C THR A 595 57.63 -4.82 -58.50
N GLU A 596 57.39 -3.58 -58.05
CA GLU A 596 56.20 -2.78 -58.40
C GLU A 596 56.02 -2.45 -59.89
N ASN A 597 54.76 -2.12 -60.23
CA ASN A 597 54.27 -1.45 -61.44
C ASN A 597 54.28 -2.24 -62.77
N THR A 598 53.16 -2.94 -63.05
CA THR A 598 52.20 -2.46 -64.08
C THR A 598 50.87 -3.23 -64.05
N ASN A 599 49.77 -2.54 -64.36
CA ASN A 599 48.43 -3.14 -64.41
C ASN A 599 48.23 -4.01 -65.68
N SER A 600 48.50 -5.31 -65.61
CA SER A 600 47.87 -6.29 -66.50
C SER A 600 47.88 -7.71 -65.91
N MET A 601 46.77 -8.44 -66.08
CA MET A 601 46.57 -9.80 -65.55
C MET A 601 46.44 -10.80 -66.71
N PRO A 602 47.44 -11.68 -66.96
CA PRO A 602 47.38 -12.69 -68.01
C PRO A 602 46.86 -14.05 -67.51
N LEU A 603 46.37 -14.89 -68.43
CA LEU A 603 45.81 -16.22 -68.13
C LEU A 603 46.88 -17.32 -67.99
N PHE A 604 46.51 -18.41 -67.32
CA PHE A 604 47.23 -19.69 -67.26
C PHE A 604 47.53 -20.26 -68.66
N PRO A 605 48.61 -21.06 -68.83
CA PRO A 605 48.39 -22.52 -68.80
C PRO A 605 49.55 -23.41 -68.26
N SER A 606 49.14 -24.63 -67.87
CA SER A 606 49.88 -25.93 -67.92
C SER A 606 51.20 -26.16 -67.16
N LEU A 607 51.23 -27.34 -66.51
CA LEU A 607 52.31 -28.01 -65.78
C LEU A 607 53.71 -28.00 -66.45
N ASP A 608 54.74 -27.80 -65.63
CA ASP A 608 56.00 -28.58 -65.66
C ASP A 608 56.52 -28.77 -64.22
N THR A 609 57.27 -29.83 -63.98
CA THR A 609 57.52 -30.42 -62.64
C THR A 609 58.70 -29.76 -61.90
N ARG A 610 58.86 -28.44 -62.03
CA ARG A 610 59.84 -27.64 -61.30
C ARG A 610 59.19 -26.36 -60.81
N LEU A 611 59.11 -26.15 -59.49
CA LEU A 611 58.61 -24.90 -58.91
C LEU A 611 59.60 -23.75 -59.16
N ARG A 612 59.51 -23.15 -60.35
CA ARG A 612 59.84 -21.74 -60.56
C ARG A 612 58.61 -20.93 -60.22
N CYS A 613 58.72 -19.95 -59.32
CA CYS A 613 57.61 -19.06 -58.99
C CYS A 613 57.17 -18.31 -60.26
N PHE A 614 55.98 -18.62 -60.79
CA PHE A 614 55.63 -18.33 -62.17
C PHE A 614 55.17 -16.87 -62.36
N GLY A 615 56.10 -16.02 -62.80
CA GLY A 615 55.85 -14.65 -63.23
C GLY A 615 57.13 -14.04 -63.79
N ARG A 616 57.05 -13.18 -64.82
CA ARG A 616 58.24 -12.64 -65.51
C ARG A 616 59.11 -11.69 -64.65
N GLN A 617 58.73 -11.43 -63.41
CA GLN A 617 59.37 -10.47 -62.49
C GLN A 617 59.39 -10.96 -61.02
N VAL A 618 59.31 -12.27 -60.76
CA VAL A 618 59.43 -12.83 -59.40
C VAL A 618 60.90 -13.20 -59.12
N HIS A 619 61.52 -12.56 -58.14
CA HIS A 619 62.94 -12.79 -57.78
C HIS A 619 63.13 -13.75 -56.60
N SER A 620 62.09 -13.96 -55.80
CA SER A 620 62.12 -14.75 -54.56
C SER A 620 60.71 -15.09 -54.08
N CYS A 621 60.62 -16.09 -53.22
CA CYS A 621 59.37 -16.55 -52.60
C CYS A 621 59.61 -16.82 -51.11
N PHE A 622 58.71 -16.32 -50.26
CA PHE A 622 58.71 -16.58 -48.82
C PHE A 622 57.95 -17.87 -48.56
N VAL A 623 58.64 -18.90 -48.07
CA VAL A 623 58.02 -20.20 -47.73
C VAL A 623 57.68 -20.21 -46.25
N PHE A 624 56.45 -20.60 -45.92
CA PHE A 624 55.96 -20.68 -44.54
C PHE A 624 55.98 -22.12 -44.01
N GLN A 625 55.43 -23.07 -44.77
CA GLN A 625 55.09 -24.39 -44.25
C GLN A 625 55.00 -25.44 -45.37
N MET A 626 55.35 -26.69 -45.04
CA MET A 626 55.17 -27.88 -45.88
C MET A 626 54.13 -28.82 -45.25
N GLY A 627 53.22 -29.36 -46.04
CA GLY A 627 52.20 -30.32 -45.60
C GLY A 627 52.23 -31.63 -46.38
N LEU A 628 51.88 -32.74 -45.72
CA LEU A 628 51.73 -34.07 -46.32
C LEU A 628 50.31 -34.61 -46.10
N ILE A 629 49.53 -34.73 -47.17
CA ILE A 629 48.15 -35.24 -47.15
C ILE A 629 48.14 -36.72 -47.61
N PRO A 630 47.63 -37.68 -46.83
CA PRO A 630 47.58 -39.08 -47.25
C PRO A 630 46.59 -39.30 -48.40
N ARG A 631 46.95 -40.12 -49.39
CA ARG A 631 46.07 -40.45 -50.53
C ARG A 631 45.08 -41.55 -50.18
N ILE A 632 43.79 -41.24 -50.27
CA ILE A 632 42.68 -42.18 -49.98
C ILE A 632 42.73 -43.46 -50.83
N ASP A 633 43.20 -43.34 -52.07
CA ASP A 633 43.34 -44.43 -53.03
C ASP A 633 44.56 -45.34 -52.79
N SER A 634 45.44 -44.99 -51.85
CA SER A 634 46.53 -45.86 -51.38
C SER A 634 46.17 -46.75 -50.20
N VAL A 635 44.97 -46.61 -49.60
CA VAL A 635 44.56 -47.39 -48.42
C VAL A 635 43.78 -48.64 -48.84
N GLN A 636 44.35 -49.81 -48.56
CA GLN A 636 43.82 -51.10 -49.00
C GLN A 636 42.40 -51.38 -48.44
N ASP A 637 41.56 -51.94 -49.32
CA ASP A 637 40.18 -52.39 -49.07
C ASP A 637 39.30 -51.39 -48.28
N PHE A 638 39.51 -50.10 -48.50
CA PHE A 638 38.86 -49.02 -47.73
C PHE A 638 37.67 -48.36 -48.45
N CYS A 639 37.71 -48.22 -49.78
CA CYS A 639 36.68 -47.51 -50.54
C CYS A 639 36.13 -48.34 -51.72
N SER A 640 34.82 -48.28 -51.94
CA SER A 640 34.23 -48.63 -53.24
C SER A 640 34.28 -47.43 -54.19
N GLN A 641 34.20 -47.67 -55.50
CA GLN A 641 34.33 -46.62 -56.53
C GLN A 641 33.44 -45.40 -56.26
N ARG A 642 32.16 -45.62 -55.88
CA ARG A 642 31.20 -44.55 -55.55
C ARG A 642 31.64 -43.63 -54.42
N VAL A 643 32.42 -44.15 -53.47
CA VAL A 643 32.97 -43.38 -52.34
C VAL A 643 34.14 -42.52 -52.83
N LEU A 644 35.01 -43.09 -53.65
CA LEU A 644 36.11 -42.36 -54.31
C LEU A 644 35.57 -41.21 -55.19
N ASP A 645 34.59 -41.51 -56.05
CA ASP A 645 33.93 -40.53 -56.91
C ASP A 645 33.32 -39.38 -56.09
N SER A 646 32.76 -39.68 -54.92
CA SER A 646 32.18 -38.70 -53.99
C SER A 646 33.25 -37.83 -53.32
N TYR A 647 34.35 -38.43 -52.87
CA TYR A 647 35.48 -37.73 -52.24
C TYR A 647 36.14 -36.73 -53.21
N HIS A 648 36.30 -37.11 -54.48
CA HIS A 648 36.78 -36.21 -55.53
C HIS A 648 35.74 -35.14 -55.90
N ARG A 649 34.45 -35.50 -56.00
CA ARG A 649 33.37 -34.57 -56.38
C ARG A 649 33.20 -33.39 -55.41
N PHE A 650 33.48 -33.59 -54.13
CA PHE A 650 33.39 -32.53 -53.10
C PHE A 650 34.72 -31.80 -52.83
N ASP A 651 35.79 -32.10 -53.58
CA ASP A 651 37.15 -31.57 -53.38
C ASP A 651 37.60 -31.61 -51.90
N CYS A 652 37.44 -32.76 -51.26
CA CYS A 652 37.76 -32.91 -49.84
C CYS A 652 39.23 -32.58 -49.50
N ILE A 653 40.14 -32.72 -50.47
CA ILE A 653 41.55 -32.32 -50.36
C ILE A 653 41.70 -30.80 -50.46
N GLY A 654 41.18 -30.14 -51.51
CA GLY A 654 41.31 -28.70 -51.72
C GLY A 654 40.50 -27.84 -50.76
N LEU A 655 39.50 -28.41 -50.08
CA LEU A 655 38.85 -27.82 -48.91
C LEU A 655 39.72 -27.94 -47.65
N ALA A 656 40.25 -29.14 -47.34
CA ALA A 656 41.09 -29.34 -46.16
C ALA A 656 42.42 -28.58 -46.23
N ALA A 657 43.02 -28.45 -47.42
CA ALA A 657 44.30 -27.78 -47.65
C ALA A 657 44.30 -26.26 -47.33
N ARG A 658 43.14 -25.64 -47.05
CA ARG A 658 43.04 -24.20 -46.78
C ARG A 658 43.18 -23.88 -45.29
N PRO A 659 44.07 -22.94 -44.90
CA PRO A 659 44.11 -22.43 -43.53
C PRO A 659 42.75 -21.89 -43.05
N GLY A 660 42.35 -22.24 -41.83
CA GLY A 660 41.13 -21.75 -41.18
C GLY A 660 39.79 -22.36 -41.66
N SER A 661 39.80 -23.37 -42.52
CA SER A 661 38.58 -23.92 -43.15
C SER A 661 37.82 -24.99 -42.34
N GLN A 662 38.26 -25.37 -41.15
CA GLN A 662 37.82 -26.59 -40.46
C GLN A 662 36.32 -26.59 -40.10
N ASP A 663 35.72 -25.43 -39.81
CA ASP A 663 34.29 -25.29 -39.53
C ASP A 663 33.39 -25.34 -40.80
N ALA A 664 33.97 -25.55 -41.98
CA ALA A 664 33.28 -25.44 -43.28
C ALA A 664 33.36 -26.70 -44.16
N LEU A 665 33.82 -27.84 -43.65
CA LEU A 665 33.83 -29.10 -44.43
C LEU A 665 32.41 -29.67 -44.61
N PRO A 666 32.03 -30.13 -45.82
CA PRO A 666 30.81 -30.91 -46.02
C PRO A 666 30.85 -32.21 -45.19
N LYS A 667 29.73 -32.58 -44.56
CA LYS A 667 29.61 -33.80 -43.72
C LYS A 667 30.09 -35.09 -44.42
N VAL A 668 29.97 -35.16 -45.75
CA VAL A 668 30.49 -36.28 -46.56
C VAL A 668 32.02 -36.35 -46.49
N CYS A 669 32.72 -35.22 -46.64
CA CYS A 669 34.16 -35.16 -46.43
C CYS A 669 34.53 -35.41 -44.97
N GLU A 670 33.79 -34.82 -44.02
CA GLU A 670 34.06 -34.98 -42.58
C GLU A 670 34.07 -36.46 -42.15
N GLN A 671 33.05 -37.23 -42.53
CA GLN A 671 32.99 -38.66 -42.21
C GLN A 671 34.05 -39.47 -42.95
N LEU A 672 34.23 -39.27 -44.26
CA LEU A 672 35.25 -40.01 -45.01
C LEU A 672 36.67 -39.75 -44.50
N ILE A 673 36.98 -38.54 -44.04
CA ILE A 673 38.26 -38.21 -43.41
C ILE A 673 38.40 -38.90 -42.04
N LYS A 674 37.33 -38.96 -41.23
CA LYS A 674 37.34 -39.72 -39.96
C LYS A 674 37.61 -41.20 -40.18
N SER A 675 36.84 -41.87 -41.03
CA SER A 675 37.00 -43.31 -41.30
C SER A 675 38.38 -43.61 -41.91
N LEU A 676 38.88 -42.75 -42.80
CA LEU A 676 40.22 -42.86 -43.38
C LEU A 676 41.30 -42.74 -42.30
N SER A 677 41.18 -41.74 -41.44
CA SER A 677 42.09 -41.48 -40.32
C SER A 677 42.10 -42.64 -39.32
N ALA A 678 40.93 -43.16 -38.95
CA ALA A 678 40.78 -44.31 -38.05
C ALA A 678 41.49 -45.56 -38.59
N ARG A 679 41.40 -45.82 -39.90
CA ARG A 679 42.13 -46.94 -40.54
C ARG A 679 43.63 -46.68 -40.65
N ILE A 680 44.07 -45.48 -41.02
CA ILE A 680 45.49 -45.10 -41.11
C ILE A 680 46.20 -45.19 -39.76
N HIS A 681 45.51 -44.86 -38.67
CA HIS A 681 46.06 -44.84 -37.31
C HIS A 681 45.68 -46.05 -36.45
N HIS A 682 44.94 -47.01 -37.01
CA HIS A 682 44.44 -48.21 -36.32
C HIS A 682 43.71 -47.87 -35.00
N GLY A 683 42.80 -46.90 -35.08
CA GLY A 683 42.10 -46.30 -33.94
C GLY A 683 42.25 -44.78 -33.86
N ALA A 684 41.88 -44.20 -32.70
CA ALA A 684 42.03 -42.77 -32.42
C ALA A 684 43.27 -42.44 -31.57
N ILE A 685 43.81 -41.23 -31.72
CA ILE A 685 45.02 -40.73 -31.06
C ILE A 685 44.66 -39.86 -29.85
N ALA A 686 45.39 -39.99 -28.73
CA ALA A 686 45.16 -39.19 -27.52
C ALA A 686 45.48 -37.70 -27.74
N CYS A 687 44.62 -36.80 -27.23
CA CYS A 687 44.70 -35.34 -27.42
C CYS A 687 46.06 -34.72 -27.01
N ARG A 688 46.56 -35.09 -25.81
CA ARG A 688 47.76 -34.52 -25.16
C ARG A 688 47.69 -33.00 -24.91
N CYS A 689 46.55 -32.47 -24.49
CA CYS A 689 46.41 -31.07 -24.09
C CYS A 689 47.28 -30.74 -22.86
N ASN A 690 47.99 -29.62 -22.90
CA ASN A 690 48.81 -29.12 -21.80
C ASN A 690 47.90 -28.60 -20.66
N VAL A 691 48.00 -29.20 -19.48
CA VAL A 691 47.11 -28.93 -18.33
C VAL A 691 47.21 -27.51 -17.76
N ILE A 692 48.27 -26.76 -18.12
CA ILE A 692 48.44 -25.36 -17.70
C ILE A 692 47.82 -24.43 -18.75
N GLY A 693 48.17 -24.60 -20.03
CA GLY A 693 47.79 -23.68 -21.12
C GLY A 693 46.46 -23.97 -21.82
N SER A 694 45.86 -25.15 -21.64
CA SER A 694 44.51 -25.47 -22.11
C SER A 694 43.45 -25.22 -21.04
N LEU A 695 42.22 -24.93 -21.47
CA LEU A 695 41.04 -24.79 -20.61
C LEU A 695 40.49 -26.15 -20.15
N ARG A 696 40.67 -27.20 -20.95
CA ARG A 696 40.18 -28.57 -20.69
C ARG A 696 41.16 -29.61 -21.25
N PRO A 697 41.26 -30.82 -20.66
CA PRO A 697 42.10 -31.91 -21.18
C PRO A 697 41.52 -32.61 -22.43
N ALA A 698 40.41 -32.11 -23.00
CA ALA A 698 39.76 -32.63 -24.20
C ALA A 698 40.06 -31.73 -25.41
N CYS A 699 40.00 -32.33 -26.61
CA CYS A 699 40.28 -31.66 -27.88
C CYS A 699 39.20 -31.96 -28.93
N SER A 700 39.23 -31.26 -30.06
CA SER A 700 38.28 -31.46 -31.16
C SER A 700 38.34 -32.90 -31.72
N LYS A 701 37.18 -33.55 -31.88
CA LYS A 701 37.06 -34.94 -32.39
C LYS A 701 37.80 -35.16 -33.72
N LEU A 702 37.82 -34.15 -34.58
CA LEU A 702 38.60 -34.10 -35.83
C LEU A 702 39.72 -33.08 -35.68
N GLY A 703 40.94 -33.40 -36.13
CA GLY A 703 42.12 -32.52 -36.07
C GLY A 703 42.81 -32.42 -34.70
N GLY A 704 42.08 -32.64 -33.60
CA GLY A 704 42.68 -32.77 -32.27
C GLY A 704 43.14 -31.47 -31.61
N PHE A 705 42.53 -30.33 -31.93
CA PHE A 705 42.88 -29.03 -31.35
C PHE A 705 42.32 -28.90 -29.93
N CYS A 706 43.19 -28.60 -28.97
CA CYS A 706 42.81 -28.32 -27.59
C CYS A 706 42.26 -26.88 -27.46
N GLU A 707 41.35 -26.66 -26.50
CA GLU A 707 40.79 -25.33 -26.23
C GLU A 707 41.82 -24.49 -25.44
N CYS A 708 42.51 -23.55 -26.08
CA CYS A 708 43.63 -22.81 -25.48
C CYS A 708 43.21 -21.58 -24.67
N LYS A 709 43.95 -21.29 -23.60
CA LYS A 709 43.80 -20.07 -22.79
C LYS A 709 44.25 -18.81 -23.54
N PRO A 710 43.88 -17.60 -23.07
CA PRO A 710 44.20 -16.35 -23.77
C PRO A 710 45.68 -16.20 -24.15
N ASN A 711 45.90 -15.93 -25.44
CA ASN A 711 47.21 -15.82 -26.08
C ASN A 711 48.12 -17.07 -25.96
N VAL A 712 47.58 -18.25 -25.68
CA VAL A 712 48.27 -19.55 -25.85
C VAL A 712 47.89 -20.14 -27.22
N ILE A 713 48.85 -20.74 -27.91
CA ILE A 713 48.69 -21.34 -29.24
C ILE A 713 49.33 -22.75 -29.32
N GLY A 714 49.27 -23.34 -30.51
CA GLY A 714 49.71 -24.71 -30.78
C GLY A 714 48.60 -25.73 -30.48
N ARG A 715 48.59 -26.87 -31.19
CA ARG A 715 47.51 -27.89 -31.08
C ARG A 715 47.30 -28.37 -29.64
N CYS A 716 48.37 -28.41 -28.84
CA CYS A 716 48.38 -28.86 -27.45
C CYS A 716 48.26 -27.73 -26.41
N CYS A 717 48.21 -26.46 -26.83
CA CYS A 717 48.21 -25.26 -25.96
C CYS A 717 49.44 -25.17 -25.02
N ASP A 718 50.64 -25.34 -25.58
CA ASP A 718 51.91 -25.40 -24.85
C ASP A 718 52.84 -24.19 -25.10
N THR A 719 52.48 -23.31 -26.04
CA THR A 719 53.36 -22.24 -26.54
C THR A 719 52.64 -20.89 -26.50
N CYS A 720 53.33 -19.80 -26.13
CA CYS A 720 52.74 -18.45 -26.18
C CYS A 720 52.61 -17.94 -27.62
N ALA A 721 51.57 -17.15 -27.89
CA ALA A 721 51.39 -16.46 -29.16
C ALA A 721 52.54 -15.46 -29.43
N PRO A 722 52.89 -15.19 -30.71
CA PRO A 722 53.72 -14.06 -31.08
C PRO A 722 53.27 -12.76 -30.39
N LEU A 723 54.23 -11.90 -30.02
CA LEU A 723 54.00 -10.67 -29.24
C LEU A 723 53.43 -10.91 -27.82
N THR A 724 53.53 -12.13 -27.26
CA THR A 724 53.15 -12.46 -25.88
C THR A 724 54.19 -13.32 -25.16
N PHE A 725 54.14 -13.35 -23.82
CA PHE A 725 55.13 -13.98 -22.96
C PHE A 725 54.51 -14.55 -21.67
N GLY A 726 55.30 -15.32 -20.92
CA GLY A 726 55.01 -15.69 -19.54
C GLY A 726 53.93 -16.76 -19.42
N PHE A 727 54.16 -17.91 -20.06
CA PHE A 727 53.26 -19.07 -20.05
C PHE A 727 52.92 -19.50 -18.61
N GLY A 728 51.62 -19.41 -18.24
CA GLY A 728 51.15 -19.70 -16.89
C GLY A 728 49.67 -20.12 -16.85
N PRO A 729 49.10 -20.29 -15.64
CA PRO A 729 47.73 -20.81 -15.47
C PRO A 729 46.65 -19.90 -16.07
N GLU A 730 46.93 -18.62 -16.29
CA GLU A 730 46.01 -17.65 -16.94
C GLU A 730 46.23 -17.52 -18.45
N GLY A 731 47.14 -18.30 -19.04
CA GLY A 731 47.57 -18.20 -20.43
C GLY A 731 48.89 -17.44 -20.59
N CYS A 732 48.99 -16.57 -21.59
CA CYS A 732 50.17 -15.70 -21.82
C CYS A 732 49.78 -14.21 -21.86
N THR A 733 50.69 -13.34 -21.40
CA THR A 733 50.49 -11.88 -21.30
C THR A 733 51.11 -11.16 -22.49
N ARG A 734 50.48 -10.10 -23.00
CA ARG A 734 51.01 -9.34 -24.16
C ARG A 734 52.31 -8.60 -23.82
N CYS A 735 53.24 -8.57 -24.78
CA CYS A 735 54.51 -7.86 -24.66
C CYS A 735 54.29 -6.38 -24.34
N GLU A 736 53.40 -5.72 -25.08
CA GLU A 736 53.05 -4.29 -24.91
C GLU A 736 54.29 -3.37 -24.95
N CYS A 737 55.24 -3.65 -25.85
CA CYS A 737 56.37 -2.77 -26.11
C CYS A 737 55.89 -1.44 -26.73
N ASP A 738 56.34 -0.30 -26.24
CA ASP A 738 56.01 1.00 -26.85
C ASP A 738 56.83 1.19 -28.15
N PRO A 739 56.19 1.32 -29.32
CA PRO A 739 56.89 1.37 -30.61
C PRO A 739 57.79 2.60 -30.80
N ARG A 740 57.65 3.62 -29.94
CA ARG A 740 58.50 4.84 -29.94
C ARG A 740 59.84 4.58 -29.24
N GLY A 741 59.83 3.77 -28.18
CA GLY A 741 61.01 3.49 -27.35
C GLY A 741 61.62 2.11 -27.54
N SER A 742 60.89 1.14 -28.10
CA SER A 742 61.40 -0.18 -28.45
C SER A 742 61.96 -0.25 -29.88
N VAL A 743 62.83 -1.23 -30.12
CA VAL A 743 63.40 -1.55 -31.44
C VAL A 743 62.47 -2.47 -32.24
N SER A 744 61.65 -3.26 -31.55
CA SER A 744 60.63 -4.15 -32.10
C SER A 744 59.48 -4.33 -31.10
N GLU A 745 58.31 -4.75 -31.56
CA GLU A 745 57.15 -5.11 -30.73
C GLU A 745 57.27 -6.52 -30.12
N MET A 746 58.23 -7.33 -30.59
CA MET A 746 58.53 -8.65 -30.02
C MET A 746 59.35 -8.54 -28.74
N CYS A 747 59.05 -9.39 -27.75
CA CYS A 747 59.76 -9.48 -26.47
C CYS A 747 60.21 -10.92 -26.15
N ASP A 748 61.09 -11.09 -25.16
CA ASP A 748 61.49 -12.40 -24.61
C ASP A 748 60.23 -13.19 -24.16
N GLN A 749 59.95 -14.35 -24.75
CA GLN A 749 58.72 -15.13 -24.49
C GLN A 749 58.61 -15.68 -23.04
N VAL A 750 59.68 -15.66 -22.25
CA VAL A 750 59.67 -16.11 -20.85
C VAL A 750 59.58 -14.92 -19.89
N ARG A 751 60.38 -13.87 -20.12
CA ARG A 751 60.54 -12.71 -19.21
C ARG A 751 59.75 -11.47 -19.62
N GLY A 752 59.27 -11.42 -20.86
CA GLY A 752 58.54 -10.29 -21.42
C GLY A 752 59.38 -9.06 -21.75
N GLN A 753 60.71 -9.13 -21.69
CA GLN A 753 61.56 -7.95 -21.90
C GLN A 753 61.60 -7.56 -23.38
N CYS A 754 61.18 -6.33 -23.68
CA CYS A 754 61.31 -5.70 -24.99
C CYS A 754 62.74 -5.18 -25.21
N ALA A 755 63.20 -5.13 -26.47
CA ALA A 755 64.50 -4.54 -26.81
C ALA A 755 64.39 -3.01 -26.91
N CYS A 756 65.07 -2.26 -26.02
CA CYS A 756 64.91 -0.80 -25.92
C CYS A 756 65.95 -0.02 -26.74
N ARG A 757 65.58 1.19 -27.16
CA ARG A 757 66.48 2.17 -27.77
C ARG A 757 67.36 2.83 -26.70
N SER A 758 68.44 3.48 -27.13
CA SER A 758 69.37 4.16 -26.21
C SER A 758 68.66 5.20 -25.34
N GLN A 759 69.09 5.34 -24.08
CA GLN A 759 68.52 6.22 -23.05
C GLN A 759 67.08 5.87 -22.60
N ILE A 760 66.52 4.74 -23.06
CA ILE A 760 65.18 4.26 -22.72
C ILE A 760 65.29 2.87 -22.03
N LYS A 761 64.48 2.65 -20.99
CA LYS A 761 64.44 1.45 -20.15
C LYS A 761 63.00 0.99 -19.87
N GLY A 762 62.85 0.02 -18.97
CA GLY A 762 61.58 -0.59 -18.58
C GLY A 762 61.29 -1.89 -19.35
N ARG A 763 60.36 -2.71 -18.87
CA ARG A 763 60.00 -3.97 -19.55
C ARG A 763 59.47 -3.71 -20.96
N ARG A 764 58.76 -2.59 -21.13
CA ARG A 764 58.05 -2.18 -22.34
C ARG A 764 58.79 -1.12 -23.16
N CYS A 765 59.95 -0.66 -22.70
CA CYS A 765 60.71 0.44 -23.32
C CYS A 765 59.91 1.74 -23.37
N ASP A 766 59.22 2.05 -22.28
CA ASP A 766 58.25 3.11 -22.08
C ASP A 766 58.75 4.23 -21.12
N GLN A 767 59.97 4.09 -20.59
CA GLN A 767 60.51 4.93 -19.51
C GLN A 767 61.89 5.49 -19.87
N CYS A 768 62.19 6.71 -19.46
CA CYS A 768 63.51 7.31 -19.61
C CYS A 768 64.51 6.71 -18.62
N GLN A 769 65.79 6.61 -18.99
CA GLN A 769 66.85 6.18 -18.07
C GLN A 769 67.03 7.22 -16.95
N SER A 770 67.26 6.75 -15.71
CA SER A 770 67.22 7.58 -14.51
C SER A 770 68.19 8.77 -14.56
N GLY A 771 67.70 9.94 -14.13
CA GLY A 771 68.34 11.24 -14.39
C GLY A 771 67.84 11.93 -15.66
N LEU A 772 66.95 11.30 -16.43
CA LEU A 772 66.24 11.88 -17.57
C LEU A 772 64.72 11.65 -17.49
N TRP A 773 63.96 12.57 -18.09
CA TRP A 773 62.49 12.60 -18.10
C TRP A 773 61.92 13.00 -19.47
N GLY A 774 60.62 12.83 -19.69
CA GLY A 774 59.93 13.31 -20.91
C GLY A 774 59.94 12.32 -22.09
N PHE A 775 59.62 11.05 -21.82
CA PHE A 775 59.47 10.01 -22.86
C PHE A 775 58.49 10.46 -23.98
N PRO A 776 58.78 10.22 -25.28
CA PRO A 776 59.85 9.38 -25.83
C PRO A 776 61.18 10.12 -26.14
N LEU A 777 61.30 11.42 -25.84
CA LEU A 777 62.48 12.23 -26.16
C LEU A 777 63.14 12.73 -24.87
N CYS A 778 63.74 11.77 -24.15
CA CYS A 778 64.30 11.93 -22.81
C CYS A 778 65.29 13.10 -22.70
N ARG A 779 65.11 13.94 -21.68
CA ARG A 779 65.91 15.14 -21.38
C ARG A 779 66.43 15.08 -19.95
N LEU A 780 67.57 15.71 -19.67
CA LEU A 780 68.10 15.81 -18.31
C LEU A 780 67.15 16.57 -17.37
N CYS A 781 67.18 16.19 -16.09
CA CYS A 781 66.46 16.86 -15.00
C CYS A 781 66.93 18.32 -14.80
N ASP A 782 66.01 19.24 -14.49
CA ASP A 782 66.32 20.64 -14.18
C ASP A 782 65.84 21.00 -12.76
N CYS A 783 66.78 20.87 -11.80
CA CYS A 783 66.51 20.89 -10.36
C CYS A 783 67.23 22.03 -9.63
N ASN A 784 67.58 23.11 -10.34
CA ASN A 784 68.32 24.27 -9.80
C ASN A 784 69.63 23.89 -9.04
N GLY A 785 70.23 22.74 -9.35
CA GLY A 785 71.41 22.18 -8.68
C GLY A 785 71.16 21.49 -7.33
N LEU A 786 69.95 21.58 -6.77
CA LEU A 786 69.62 21.05 -5.43
C LEU A 786 69.30 19.55 -5.42
N SER A 787 68.98 18.96 -6.57
CA SER A 787 68.98 17.52 -6.80
C SER A 787 69.60 17.17 -8.17
N GLU A 788 70.01 15.92 -8.32
CA GLU A 788 70.53 15.32 -9.56
C GLU A 788 69.56 14.27 -10.14
N VAL A 789 68.44 14.02 -9.46
CA VAL A 789 67.45 12.99 -9.83
C VAL A 789 66.05 13.60 -9.82
N CYS A 790 65.30 13.37 -10.90
CA CYS A 790 63.90 13.74 -11.04
C CYS A 790 63.05 12.54 -11.45
N GLU A 791 61.74 12.67 -11.27
CA GLU A 791 60.73 11.71 -11.67
C GLU A 791 60.66 11.58 -13.20
N GLU A 792 60.76 10.35 -13.69
CA GLU A 792 61.11 10.02 -15.08
C GLU A 792 60.00 10.34 -16.11
N LEU A 793 58.82 10.77 -15.63
CA LEU A 793 57.68 11.16 -16.44
C LEU A 793 57.45 12.69 -16.42
N THR A 794 57.45 13.30 -15.23
CA THR A 794 57.04 14.69 -14.97
C THR A 794 58.21 15.67 -15.01
N GLY A 795 59.43 15.20 -14.71
CA GLY A 795 60.59 16.06 -14.45
C GLY A 795 60.67 16.59 -13.02
N GLU A 796 59.78 16.20 -12.10
CA GLU A 796 59.79 16.72 -10.73
C GLU A 796 60.94 16.17 -9.88
N CYS A 797 61.67 17.06 -9.21
CA CYS A 797 62.94 16.75 -8.56
C CYS A 797 62.77 16.04 -7.21
N VAL A 798 63.43 14.89 -7.06
CA VAL A 798 63.32 14.02 -5.89
C VAL A 798 64.49 14.29 -4.93
N ASN A 799 64.25 14.22 -3.62
CA ASN A 799 65.26 14.42 -2.57
C ASN A 799 66.02 15.76 -2.71
N CYS A 800 65.29 16.86 -2.86
CA CYS A 800 65.83 18.22 -2.81
C CYS A 800 66.65 18.46 -1.53
N ARG A 801 67.85 19.00 -1.69
CA ARG A 801 68.78 19.29 -0.58
C ARG A 801 68.48 20.66 0.06
N GLU A 802 69.06 20.92 1.24
CA GLU A 802 68.97 22.20 1.99
C GLU A 802 67.55 22.67 2.38
N HIS A 803 66.66 21.74 2.76
CA HIS A 803 65.26 22.04 3.11
C HIS A 803 64.48 22.78 2.01
N ALA A 804 64.89 22.57 0.75
CA ALA A 804 64.11 22.95 -0.43
C ALA A 804 63.13 21.83 -0.81
N ALA A 805 62.06 22.19 -1.51
CA ALA A 805 60.97 21.31 -1.92
C ALA A 805 60.30 21.84 -3.20
N GLY A 806 59.32 21.09 -3.70
CA GLY A 806 58.55 21.43 -4.91
C GLY A 806 59.22 21.00 -6.22
N PRO A 807 58.52 21.20 -7.36
CA PRO A 807 58.81 20.52 -8.63
C PRO A 807 60.25 20.65 -9.12
N SER A 808 60.92 21.77 -8.87
CA SER A 808 62.33 22.00 -9.24
C SER A 808 63.19 22.40 -8.04
N CYS A 809 62.85 21.92 -6.84
CA CYS A 809 63.48 22.36 -5.58
C CYS A 809 63.42 23.89 -5.36
N ASN A 810 62.29 24.51 -5.74
CA ASN A 810 62.15 25.96 -5.93
C ASN A 810 61.43 26.70 -4.80
N ARG A 811 61.01 26.01 -3.74
CA ARG A 811 60.39 26.56 -2.52
C ARG A 811 61.00 25.88 -1.28
N CYS A 812 60.70 26.32 -0.07
CA CYS A 812 61.14 25.64 1.15
C CYS A 812 60.21 24.48 1.55
N GLU A 813 60.72 23.57 2.39
CA GLU A 813 59.95 22.55 3.10
C GLU A 813 58.96 23.15 4.11
N VAL A 814 57.95 22.37 4.48
CA VAL A 814 56.90 22.79 5.42
C VAL A 814 57.52 23.08 6.80
N GLY A 815 57.21 24.26 7.35
CA GLY A 815 57.83 24.75 8.59
C GLY A 815 59.13 25.53 8.38
N TYR A 816 59.52 25.82 7.14
CA TYR A 816 60.66 26.69 6.80
C TYR A 816 60.25 27.80 5.79
N TYR A 817 60.94 28.94 5.83
CA TYR A 817 60.75 30.07 4.91
C TYR A 817 62.08 30.55 4.29
N GLY A 818 62.02 31.06 3.06
CA GLY A 818 63.20 31.41 2.27
C GLY A 818 62.88 31.42 0.77
N ASN A 819 63.90 31.50 -0.09
CA ASN A 819 63.72 31.43 -1.55
C ASN A 819 64.95 30.77 -2.22
N PRO A 820 64.90 29.44 -2.46
CA PRO A 820 65.99 28.70 -3.08
C PRO A 820 66.38 29.20 -4.48
N VAL A 821 65.43 29.71 -5.27
CA VAL A 821 65.66 30.17 -6.65
C VAL A 821 66.59 31.39 -6.70
N SER A 822 66.58 32.20 -5.65
CA SER A 822 67.51 33.33 -5.47
C SER A 822 68.72 33.00 -4.58
N GLY A 823 68.97 31.72 -4.28
CA GLY A 823 70.07 31.29 -3.40
C GLY A 823 69.88 31.63 -1.92
N GLN A 824 68.66 31.94 -1.47
CA GLN A 824 68.37 32.22 -0.07
C GLN A 824 67.94 30.92 0.63
N SER A 825 68.86 30.34 1.40
CA SER A 825 68.66 29.09 2.15
C SER A 825 67.48 29.18 3.14
N CYS A 826 66.80 28.06 3.34
CA CYS A 826 65.54 27.97 4.06
C CYS A 826 65.74 27.99 5.59
N GLN A 827 65.06 28.90 6.30
CA GLN A 827 65.15 29.08 7.75
C GLN A 827 63.88 28.61 8.47
N PRO A 828 63.97 28.01 9.67
CA PRO A 828 62.81 27.44 10.36
C PRO A 828 61.84 28.53 10.86
N CYS A 829 60.54 28.25 10.72
CA CYS A 829 59.44 29.02 11.27
C CYS A 829 59.35 28.85 12.80
N MET A 830 58.97 29.92 13.50
CA MET A 830 58.63 29.89 14.95
C MET A 830 57.17 30.33 15.14
N CYS A 831 56.29 29.35 15.36
CA CYS A 831 54.83 29.51 15.29
C CYS A 831 54.07 28.59 16.27
N PRO A 832 54.12 28.82 17.60
CA PRO A 832 54.93 29.83 18.31
C PRO A 832 56.34 29.37 18.70
N ASP A 833 56.60 28.06 18.64
CA ASP A 833 57.92 27.46 18.81
C ASP A 833 58.32 26.79 17.46
N SER A 834 59.39 26.01 17.43
CA SER A 834 59.88 25.23 16.30
C SER A 834 59.13 23.90 16.12
N LEU A 835 59.14 23.32 14.92
CA LEU A 835 58.38 22.09 14.60
C LEU A 835 58.72 20.89 15.52
N SER A 836 59.97 20.80 16.01
CA SER A 836 60.45 19.73 16.89
C SER A 836 60.07 19.88 18.36
N SER A 837 59.54 21.03 18.78
CA SER A 837 59.11 21.30 20.16
C SER A 837 57.80 20.62 20.57
N GLY A 838 57.00 20.16 19.59
CA GLY A 838 55.61 19.76 19.81
C GLY A 838 54.67 20.96 20.08
N ARG A 839 55.11 22.20 19.84
CA ARG A 839 54.33 23.44 20.01
C ARG A 839 54.43 24.33 18.76
N PHE A 840 54.23 23.71 17.60
CA PHE A 840 54.09 24.37 16.30
C PHE A 840 52.65 24.15 15.82
N PHE A 841 51.90 25.23 15.60
CA PHE A 841 50.45 25.21 15.36
C PHE A 841 50.06 25.89 14.04
N ALA A 842 50.96 25.83 13.06
CA ALA A 842 50.82 26.46 11.75
C ALA A 842 50.98 25.45 10.61
N THR A 843 50.39 25.77 9.47
CA THR A 843 50.64 25.10 8.18
C THR A 843 51.93 25.58 7.52
N SER A 844 52.25 26.87 7.62
CA SER A 844 53.46 27.48 7.06
C SER A 844 53.70 28.87 7.67
N CYS A 845 54.79 29.53 7.30
CA CYS A 845 55.03 30.93 7.65
C CYS A 845 55.67 31.71 6.48
N GLN A 846 55.55 33.03 6.51
CA GLN A 846 56.16 33.94 5.54
C GLN A 846 56.70 35.18 6.24
N GLN A 847 57.85 35.71 5.80
CA GLN A 847 58.38 36.96 6.34
C GLN A 847 57.66 38.17 5.76
N ASP A 848 57.14 39.06 6.61
CA ASP A 848 56.60 40.35 6.17
C ASP A 848 57.73 41.30 5.76
N LEU A 849 57.68 41.73 4.50
CA LEU A 849 58.63 42.65 3.87
C LEU A 849 58.67 44.06 4.50
N LYS A 850 57.72 44.42 5.38
CA LYS A 850 57.67 45.74 6.03
C LYS A 850 58.18 45.74 7.48
N SER A 851 57.85 44.71 8.27
CA SER A 851 58.26 44.58 9.67
C SER A 851 59.46 43.65 9.90
N SER A 852 59.85 42.87 8.88
CA SER A 852 60.80 41.74 8.98
C SER A 852 60.35 40.61 9.93
N SER A 853 59.15 40.68 10.50
CA SER A 853 58.58 39.64 11.36
C SER A 853 58.06 38.44 10.56
N VAL A 854 57.93 37.30 11.22
CA VAL A 854 57.46 36.04 10.62
C VAL A 854 55.96 35.91 10.90
N MET A 855 55.16 35.96 9.83
CA MET A 855 53.70 35.77 9.85
C MET A 855 53.37 34.29 9.70
N CYS A 856 52.60 33.72 10.62
CA CYS A 856 52.25 32.31 10.65
C CYS A 856 50.83 32.06 10.10
N PHE A 857 50.64 31.00 9.31
CA PHE A 857 49.34 30.58 8.79
C PHE A 857 48.79 29.40 9.61
N CYS A 858 47.87 29.65 10.53
CA CYS A 858 47.49 28.70 11.59
C CYS A 858 46.72 27.46 11.12
N TRP A 859 46.72 26.42 11.97
CA TRP A 859 45.80 25.29 11.84
C TRP A 859 44.36 25.68 12.22
N GLU A 860 43.40 24.88 11.77
CA GLU A 860 42.00 24.98 12.18
C GLU A 860 41.89 24.83 13.71
N GLY A 861 41.05 25.66 14.35
CA GLY A 861 41.00 25.78 15.81
C GLY A 861 42.05 26.73 16.43
N HIS A 862 43.06 27.20 15.68
CA HIS A 862 44.15 28.05 16.18
C HIS A 862 44.17 29.45 15.53
N THR A 863 44.68 30.44 16.26
CA THR A 863 44.77 31.86 15.83
C THR A 863 45.88 32.62 16.56
N GLY A 864 46.05 33.91 16.22
CA GLY A 864 47.13 34.77 16.71
C GLY A 864 48.31 34.84 15.73
N ALA A 865 49.16 35.87 15.85
CA ALA A 865 50.26 36.11 14.91
C ALA A 865 51.27 34.96 14.84
N HIS A 866 51.38 34.18 15.92
CA HIS A 866 52.22 33.00 16.02
C HIS A 866 51.41 31.71 16.26
N CYS A 867 50.09 31.72 16.05
CA CYS A 867 49.21 30.56 16.28
C CYS A 867 49.19 30.05 17.73
N ASP A 868 49.48 30.97 18.66
CA ASP A 868 49.64 30.80 20.11
C ASP A 868 48.31 30.79 20.89
N GLN A 869 47.17 31.01 20.22
CA GLN A 869 45.84 31.15 20.81
C GLN A 869 44.85 30.21 20.10
N CYS A 870 43.73 29.87 20.75
CA CYS A 870 42.62 29.18 20.09
C CYS A 870 41.67 30.15 19.38
N SER A 871 41.08 29.72 18.27
CA SER A 871 40.06 30.45 17.54
C SER A 871 38.74 30.53 18.33
N PRO A 872 37.78 31.39 17.93
CA PRO A 872 36.38 31.27 18.34
C PRO A 872 35.89 29.81 18.31
N GLY A 873 35.04 29.45 19.27
CA GLY A 873 34.48 28.09 19.43
C GLY A 873 35.44 26.99 19.94
N PHE A 874 36.74 27.27 20.14
CA PHE A 874 37.74 26.28 20.54
C PHE A 874 38.51 26.68 21.82
N TYR A 875 39.02 25.67 22.55
CA TYR A 875 39.78 25.85 23.79
C TYR A 875 40.99 24.91 23.89
N GLY A 876 42.02 25.31 24.64
CA GLY A 876 43.16 24.44 24.93
C GLY A 876 44.35 25.16 25.53
N ASN A 877 45.07 24.51 26.44
CA ASN A 877 46.27 25.10 27.05
C ASN A 877 47.52 24.86 26.16
N LEU A 878 47.70 25.72 25.15
CA LEU A 878 48.81 25.68 24.20
C LEU A 878 50.21 25.95 24.80
N THR A 879 50.34 26.11 26.13
CA THR A 879 51.66 26.15 26.80
C THR A 879 52.29 24.77 26.97
N LEU A 880 51.52 23.69 26.83
CA LEU A 880 51.98 22.31 26.98
C LEU A 880 52.42 21.70 25.63
N PRO A 881 53.50 20.89 25.58
CA PRO A 881 53.88 20.14 24.38
C PRO A 881 52.79 19.16 23.94
N GLY A 882 52.42 19.18 22.66
CA GLY A 882 51.39 18.31 22.08
C GLY A 882 49.94 18.72 22.37
N ALA A 883 49.70 19.80 23.12
CA ALA A 883 48.37 20.36 23.29
C ALA A 883 47.91 21.06 22.00
N HIS A 884 46.66 20.82 21.60
CA HIS A 884 46.00 21.44 20.46
C HIS A 884 44.67 22.04 20.92
N CYS A 885 44.11 22.96 20.14
CA CYS A 885 42.79 23.51 20.41
C CYS A 885 41.70 22.48 20.08
N GLN A 886 40.77 22.28 21.01
CA GLN A 886 39.64 21.35 20.90
C GLN A 886 38.33 22.13 20.82
N PRO A 887 37.31 21.65 20.08
CA PRO A 887 36.02 22.32 20.02
C PRO A 887 35.35 22.32 21.40
N CYS A 888 34.76 23.45 21.79
CA CYS A 888 34.18 23.60 23.13
C CYS A 888 32.99 22.65 23.37
N PRO A 889 32.94 21.92 24.50
CA PRO A 889 31.96 20.86 24.78
C PRO A 889 30.59 21.43 25.19
N CYS A 890 30.00 22.28 24.35
CA CYS A 890 28.79 23.06 24.62
C CYS A 890 27.50 22.44 24.07
N ASN A 891 27.48 21.13 23.81
CA ASN A 891 26.36 20.39 23.23
C ASN A 891 25.77 21.05 21.95
N ASN A 892 26.64 21.65 21.13
CA ASN A 892 26.33 22.43 19.93
C ASN A 892 25.42 23.66 20.15
N ASN A 893 25.15 24.06 21.39
CA ASN A 893 24.37 25.25 21.72
C ASN A 893 25.25 26.51 21.86
N ILE A 894 26.15 26.77 20.92
CA ILE A 894 26.97 28.00 20.85
C ILE A 894 27.10 28.47 19.39
N ASP A 895 27.40 29.75 19.18
CA ASP A 895 27.89 30.23 17.89
C ASP A 895 29.39 29.88 17.79
N PRO A 896 29.84 29.08 16.79
CA PRO A 896 31.25 28.73 16.64
C PRO A 896 32.12 29.92 16.22
N ASP A 897 31.55 30.99 15.64
CA ASP A 897 32.29 32.20 15.22
C ASP A 897 32.36 33.26 16.34
N ASP A 898 31.60 33.14 17.43
CA ASP A 898 31.72 34.03 18.60
C ASP A 898 32.97 33.70 19.43
N ARG A 899 33.88 34.67 19.54
CA ARG A 899 35.13 34.51 20.30
C ARG A 899 34.88 34.38 21.81
N ASP A 900 33.77 34.90 22.30
CA ASP A 900 33.37 34.82 23.70
C ASP A 900 32.32 33.71 23.93
N ALA A 901 32.14 32.79 22.98
CA ALA A 901 31.29 31.59 23.09
C ALA A 901 31.67 30.70 24.28
N CYS A 902 32.96 30.51 24.51
CA CYS A 902 33.53 29.67 25.55
C CYS A 902 34.89 30.18 26.02
N ASP A 903 35.27 29.84 27.25
CA ASP A 903 36.58 30.13 27.81
C ASP A 903 37.66 29.33 27.08
N SER A 904 38.53 30.02 26.33
CA SER A 904 39.51 29.41 25.42
C SER A 904 40.67 28.67 26.11
N LEU A 905 40.72 28.65 27.45
CA LEU A 905 41.68 27.86 28.23
C LEU A 905 41.05 26.63 28.89
N THR A 906 39.79 26.72 29.31
CA THR A 906 39.09 25.70 30.13
C THR A 906 37.92 25.01 29.42
N GLY A 907 37.46 25.53 28.28
CA GLY A 907 36.36 24.97 27.49
C GLY A 907 34.97 25.20 28.08
N LYS A 908 34.88 25.94 29.20
CA LYS A 908 33.62 26.29 29.84
C LYS A 908 32.84 27.26 28.95
N CYS A 909 31.61 26.90 28.60
CA CYS A 909 30.74 27.74 27.76
C CYS A 909 30.34 29.03 28.50
N LEU A 910 30.32 30.14 27.77
CA LEU A 910 30.08 31.50 28.28
C LEU A 910 28.85 32.14 27.61
N HIS A 911 28.74 32.07 26.28
CA HIS A 911 27.56 32.49 25.51
C HIS A 911 26.82 31.30 24.90
N CYS A 912 25.80 30.80 25.62
CA CYS A 912 24.97 29.68 25.16
C CYS A 912 23.77 30.16 24.31
N LEU A 913 23.56 29.52 23.16
CA LEU A 913 22.40 29.71 22.27
C LEU A 913 21.20 28.84 22.68
N HIS A 914 20.13 28.87 21.86
CA HIS A 914 18.92 28.04 21.99
C HIS A 914 18.26 28.09 23.38
N ASN A 915 18.36 29.24 24.06
CA ASN A 915 17.85 29.46 25.41
C ASN A 915 18.42 28.46 26.44
N THR A 916 19.72 28.13 26.33
CA THR A 916 20.43 27.24 27.25
C THR A 916 21.48 27.96 28.12
N ARG A 917 21.96 27.29 29.17
CA ARG A 917 23.00 27.74 30.12
C ARG A 917 23.70 26.54 30.78
N GLY A 918 24.73 26.85 31.55
CA GLY A 918 25.55 25.89 32.29
C GLY A 918 26.94 25.79 31.68
N PRO A 919 27.90 25.15 32.38
CA PRO A 919 29.29 25.04 31.91
C PRO A 919 29.44 24.32 30.55
N GLN A 920 28.40 23.59 30.12
CA GLN A 920 28.32 22.87 28.84
C GLN A 920 27.02 23.21 28.07
N CYS A 921 26.37 24.34 28.36
CA CYS A 921 25.06 24.72 27.81
C CYS A 921 23.97 23.62 27.95
N GLN A 922 24.01 22.87 29.07
CA GLN A 922 23.28 21.62 29.26
C GLN A 922 21.97 21.74 30.07
N HIS A 923 21.53 22.97 30.37
CA HIS A 923 20.26 23.28 31.04
C HIS A 923 19.56 24.45 30.34
N CYS A 924 18.24 24.62 30.45
CA CYS A 924 17.57 25.82 29.92
C CYS A 924 17.87 27.07 30.77
N ILE A 925 17.90 28.27 30.16
CA ILE A 925 18.05 29.55 30.87
C ILE A 925 16.92 29.77 31.87
N LEU A 926 17.13 30.66 32.84
CA LEU A 926 16.07 31.03 33.79
C LEU A 926 14.91 31.66 33.02
N GLY A 927 13.72 31.05 33.16
CA GLY A 927 12.52 31.43 32.41
C GLY A 927 12.29 30.63 31.14
N TYR A 928 13.02 29.54 30.93
CA TYR A 928 12.78 28.56 29.88
C TYR A 928 12.87 27.14 30.47
N TYR A 929 12.10 26.19 29.92
CA TYR A 929 12.03 24.79 30.36
C TYR A 929 12.04 23.83 29.16
N GLY A 930 12.44 22.57 29.39
CA GLY A 930 12.51 21.53 28.36
C GLY A 930 13.90 20.91 28.21
N ASN A 931 14.20 20.33 27.04
CA ASN A 931 15.44 19.58 26.84
C ASN A 931 16.53 20.39 26.12
N ALA A 932 17.46 20.96 26.88
CA ALA A 932 18.63 21.68 26.37
C ALA A 932 19.53 20.85 25.43
N LEU A 933 19.61 19.52 25.61
CA LEU A 933 20.41 18.64 24.75
C LEU A 933 19.78 18.36 23.39
N GLN A 934 18.52 18.77 23.19
CA GLN A 934 17.79 18.71 21.92
C GLN A 934 17.40 20.12 21.43
N SER A 935 17.98 21.18 22.04
CA SER A 935 17.66 22.58 21.79
C SER A 935 16.18 22.95 21.98
N ASP A 936 15.44 22.16 22.77
CA ASP A 936 13.98 22.26 23.00
C ASP A 936 13.63 23.07 24.26
N CYS A 937 14.36 24.17 24.50
CA CYS A 937 14.08 25.07 25.63
C CYS A 937 13.01 26.10 25.25
N LYS A 938 11.81 25.92 25.81
CA LYS A 938 10.58 26.70 25.57
C LYS A 938 10.36 27.75 26.66
N GLU A 939 9.79 28.90 26.33
CA GLU A 939 9.63 30.01 27.28
C GLU A 939 8.57 29.71 28.36
N CYS A 940 8.86 30.07 29.61
CA CYS A 940 7.96 29.96 30.76
C CYS A 940 6.82 30.98 30.66
N SER A 941 5.71 30.59 30.03
CA SER A 941 4.53 31.42 29.78
C SER A 941 3.62 31.62 31.01
N CYS A 942 4.20 31.86 32.19
CA CYS A 942 3.44 32.02 33.43
C CYS A 942 2.54 33.28 33.43
N ASP A 943 1.35 33.18 34.00
CA ASP A 943 0.48 34.34 34.17
C ASP A 943 1.03 35.26 35.28
N ARG A 944 1.36 36.50 34.89
CA ARG A 944 1.91 37.53 35.78
C ARG A 944 0.95 37.99 36.89
N ARG A 945 -0.35 37.67 36.79
CA ARG A 945 -1.35 37.94 37.81
C ARG A 945 -1.21 36.99 38.99
N GLY A 946 -1.10 35.69 38.70
CA GLY A 946 -1.05 34.63 39.71
C GLY A 946 0.34 34.18 40.13
N THR A 947 1.35 34.32 39.27
CA THR A 947 2.75 34.03 39.61
C THR A 947 3.30 35.07 40.57
N GLU A 948 4.15 34.67 41.52
CA GLU A 948 4.73 35.57 42.53
C GLU A 948 5.41 36.83 41.95
N VAL A 949 5.23 37.97 42.62
CA VAL A 949 5.76 39.28 42.18
C VAL A 949 7.29 39.29 42.04
N GLY A 950 7.97 38.47 42.85
CA GLY A 950 9.43 38.26 42.77
C GLY A 950 9.89 37.42 41.57
N HIS A 951 8.99 36.64 40.95
CA HIS A 951 9.31 35.67 39.91
C HIS A 951 8.84 36.08 38.49
N CYS A 952 8.01 37.12 38.39
CA CYS A 952 7.57 37.75 37.14
C CYS A 952 7.81 39.28 37.15
N HIS A 953 9.08 39.71 37.10
CA HIS A 953 9.40 41.14 37.07
C HIS A 953 8.87 41.85 35.81
N GLN A 954 8.41 43.10 35.97
CA GLN A 954 7.94 43.92 34.86
C GLN A 954 9.04 44.10 33.80
N GLY A 955 8.76 43.68 32.56
CA GLY A 955 9.70 43.76 31.44
C GLY A 955 10.69 42.59 31.31
N ARG A 956 10.51 41.47 32.05
CA ARG A 956 11.30 40.23 31.89
C ARG A 956 10.39 38.99 31.73
N PRO A 957 10.89 37.88 31.14
CA PRO A 957 10.19 36.60 31.19
C PRO A 957 9.99 36.14 32.64
N CYS A 958 8.96 35.33 32.86
CA CYS A 958 8.68 34.74 34.17
C CYS A 958 9.59 33.53 34.42
N PHE A 959 9.91 33.25 35.67
CA PHE A 959 10.70 32.07 36.05
C PHE A 959 9.81 30.90 36.43
N CYS A 960 10.02 29.74 35.81
CA CYS A 960 9.38 28.46 36.13
C CYS A 960 10.43 27.36 36.32
N ASP A 961 10.01 26.18 36.79
CA ASP A 961 10.90 25.02 36.92
C ASP A 961 11.49 24.62 35.55
N PRO A 962 12.82 24.52 35.41
CA PRO A 962 13.49 24.35 34.13
C PRO A 962 13.30 22.96 33.49
N THR A 963 12.65 22.02 34.18
CA THR A 963 12.45 20.63 33.74
C THR A 963 10.98 20.34 33.42
N THR A 964 10.07 20.86 34.24
CA THR A 964 8.64 20.56 34.24
C THR A 964 7.76 21.72 33.76
N GLY A 965 8.28 22.94 33.73
CA GLY A 965 7.52 24.14 33.34
C GLY A 965 6.66 24.75 34.45
N GLN A 966 6.64 24.17 35.65
CA GLN A 966 5.80 24.63 36.77
C GLN A 966 6.21 26.02 37.26
N CYS A 967 5.29 26.98 37.21
CA CYS A 967 5.48 28.34 37.68
C CYS A 967 5.27 28.46 39.21
N PRO A 968 5.95 29.39 39.92
CA PRO A 968 5.80 29.63 41.35
C PRO A 968 4.57 30.51 41.63
N CYS A 969 3.47 29.88 42.00
CA CYS A 969 2.18 30.54 42.19
C CYS A 969 2.10 31.24 43.55
N ARG A 970 1.40 32.38 43.60
CA ARG A 970 1.08 33.07 44.86
C ARG A 970 0.19 32.19 45.72
N THR A 971 0.17 32.49 47.02
CA THR A 971 -0.87 32.03 47.95
C THR A 971 -2.25 32.20 47.30
N ARG A 972 -3.08 31.14 47.32
CA ARG A 972 -4.41 31.11 46.69
C ARG A 972 -4.43 31.10 45.16
N VAL A 973 -3.35 30.67 44.50
CA VAL A 973 -3.25 30.49 43.04
C VAL A 973 -2.75 29.09 42.73
N ALA A 974 -3.30 28.47 41.68
CA ALA A 974 -3.00 27.12 41.23
C ALA A 974 -2.78 27.05 39.70
N GLY A 975 -2.43 25.87 39.19
CA GLY A 975 -2.14 25.61 37.78
C GLY A 975 -0.64 25.62 37.45
N VAL A 976 -0.28 25.00 36.32
CA VAL A 976 1.13 24.94 35.86
C VAL A 976 1.66 26.32 35.49
N LEU A 977 0.79 27.20 34.96
CA LEU A 977 1.12 28.57 34.58
C LEU A 977 0.67 29.62 35.62
N CYS A 978 0.14 29.19 36.77
CA CYS A 978 -0.43 30.06 37.80
C CYS A 978 -1.58 30.95 37.30
N ASP A 979 -2.43 30.36 36.47
CA ASP A 979 -3.50 30.96 35.69
C ASP A 979 -4.91 30.74 36.27
N GLU A 980 -5.03 30.03 37.39
CA GLU A 980 -6.27 29.87 38.17
C GLU A 980 -6.11 30.26 39.64
N CYS A 981 -7.22 30.63 40.30
CA CYS A 981 -7.24 30.69 41.77
C CYS A 981 -7.30 29.27 42.39
N GLU A 982 -6.72 29.12 43.58
CA GLU A 982 -6.90 27.94 44.44
C GLU A 982 -8.33 27.88 44.98
N ASP A 983 -8.87 26.68 45.14
CA ASP A 983 -10.27 26.47 45.49
C ASP A 983 -10.65 27.13 46.83
N GLY A 984 -11.73 27.89 46.83
CA GLY A 984 -12.09 28.78 47.94
C GLY A 984 -11.55 30.22 47.81
N SER A 985 -10.96 30.55 46.67
CA SER A 985 -10.57 31.92 46.28
C SER A 985 -10.93 32.22 44.82
N TRP A 986 -11.07 33.50 44.48
CA TRP A 986 -11.56 33.99 43.18
C TRP A 986 -10.95 35.35 42.79
N ASP A 987 -11.26 35.82 41.58
CA ASP A 987 -10.78 37.10 41.01
C ASP A 987 -9.25 37.20 40.88
N LEU A 988 -8.71 36.39 39.97
CA LEU A 988 -7.32 36.53 39.49
C LEU A 988 -7.07 37.86 38.75
N SER A 989 -8.13 38.63 38.40
CA SER A 989 -8.01 39.91 37.68
C SER A 989 -7.98 41.13 38.62
N GLY A 990 -8.20 40.90 39.92
CA GLY A 990 -8.23 41.93 40.96
C GLY A 990 -6.87 42.56 41.20
N ALA A 991 -6.88 43.80 41.72
CA ALA A 991 -5.66 44.60 41.88
C ALA A 991 -4.63 44.00 42.86
N LEU A 992 -5.07 43.18 43.83
CA LEU A 992 -4.21 42.39 44.73
C LEU A 992 -4.88 41.05 45.09
N GLU A 993 -4.29 39.97 44.58
CA GLU A 993 -4.42 38.57 45.02
C GLU A 993 -5.81 37.92 44.85
N CYS A 994 -5.83 36.59 44.65
CA CYS A 994 -7.08 35.81 44.61
C CYS A 994 -7.81 35.96 45.95
N GLN A 995 -8.94 36.65 45.92
CA GLN A 995 -9.72 37.00 47.09
C GLN A 995 -10.37 35.74 47.67
N ALA A 996 -10.35 35.56 48.99
CA ALA A 996 -11.15 34.51 49.62
C ALA A 996 -12.64 34.71 49.27
N CYS A 997 -13.34 33.62 48.94
CA CYS A 997 -14.76 33.63 48.57
C CYS A 997 -15.62 34.33 49.63
N ARG A 998 -15.41 33.94 50.90
CA ARG A 998 -16.17 34.37 52.10
C ARG A 998 -17.65 34.04 51.96
N CYS A 999 -17.94 32.80 51.61
CA CYS A 999 -19.32 32.32 51.56
C CYS A 999 -19.87 32.17 52.99
N ASP A 1000 -21.14 32.50 53.19
CA ASP A 1000 -21.78 32.38 54.49
C ASP A 1000 -21.81 30.90 54.93
N PRO A 1001 -21.26 30.54 56.10
CA PRO A 1001 -21.08 29.15 56.49
C PRO A 1001 -22.38 28.44 56.93
N ALA A 1002 -23.53 29.13 56.96
CA ALA A 1002 -24.84 28.54 57.18
C ALA A 1002 -25.70 28.55 55.91
N ASN A 1003 -25.59 29.59 55.07
CA ASN A 1003 -26.43 29.80 53.89
C ASN A 1003 -25.74 29.42 52.56
N SER A 1004 -24.48 28.96 52.58
CA SER A 1004 -23.78 28.41 51.41
C SER A 1004 -23.40 26.94 51.58
N ILE A 1005 -23.45 26.20 50.46
CA ILE A 1005 -23.17 24.76 50.37
C ILE A 1005 -21.67 24.47 50.58
N SER A 1006 -20.80 25.38 50.14
CA SER A 1006 -19.36 25.32 50.39
C SER A 1006 -18.74 26.72 50.28
N ASN A 1007 -17.54 26.88 50.86
CA ASN A 1007 -16.75 28.09 50.67
C ASN A 1007 -15.94 28.10 49.34
N ILE A 1008 -16.10 27.08 48.48
CA ILE A 1008 -15.56 27.08 47.11
C ILE A 1008 -16.57 27.79 46.22
N CYS A 1009 -16.22 29.00 45.78
CA CYS A 1009 -17.01 29.83 44.86
C CYS A 1009 -16.43 29.79 43.45
N ASP A 1010 -17.20 30.29 42.48
CA ASP A 1010 -16.72 30.47 41.10
C ASP A 1010 -15.46 31.34 41.05
N LYS A 1011 -14.40 30.83 40.39
CA LYS A 1011 -13.04 31.42 40.43
C LYS A 1011 -12.93 32.81 39.76
N VAL A 1012 -13.94 33.25 39.00
CA VAL A 1012 -13.91 34.51 38.24
C VAL A 1012 -14.88 35.55 38.81
N THR A 1013 -16.10 35.14 39.13
CA THR A 1013 -17.19 36.00 39.62
C THR A 1013 -17.32 36.01 41.15
N GLY A 1014 -16.73 35.02 41.82
CA GLY A 1014 -16.77 34.86 43.27
C GLY A 1014 -18.11 34.39 43.81
N GLN A 1015 -19.05 34.01 42.94
CA GLN A 1015 -20.38 33.58 43.36
C GLN A 1015 -20.28 32.28 44.15
N CYS A 1016 -20.65 32.34 45.42
CA CYS A 1016 -20.75 31.19 46.30
C CYS A 1016 -21.94 30.29 45.91
N PRO A 1017 -21.82 28.96 46.05
CA PRO A 1017 -22.94 28.04 45.82
C PRO A 1017 -23.92 28.14 46.98
N CYS A 1018 -25.02 28.87 46.79
CA CYS A 1018 -25.97 29.15 47.87
C CYS A 1018 -26.94 27.99 48.13
N HIS A 1019 -27.32 27.80 49.39
CA HIS A 1019 -28.47 26.98 49.70
C HIS A 1019 -29.73 27.64 49.09
N PRO A 1020 -30.61 26.89 48.38
CA PRO A 1020 -31.72 27.50 47.66
C PRO A 1020 -32.70 28.19 48.60
N GLY A 1021 -33.17 29.37 48.19
CA GLY A 1021 -33.79 30.37 49.05
C GLY A 1021 -32.87 31.57 49.26
N PHE A 1022 -31.57 31.31 49.42
CA PHE A 1022 -30.53 32.32 49.58
C PHE A 1022 -29.82 32.66 48.26
N GLY A 1023 -29.15 33.82 48.24
CA GLY A 1023 -28.52 34.41 47.06
C GLY A 1023 -27.63 35.61 47.40
N GLY A 1024 -27.18 36.32 46.36
CA GLY A 1024 -26.08 37.28 46.48
C GLY A 1024 -24.71 36.58 46.51
N ARG A 1025 -23.61 37.33 46.32
CA ARG A 1025 -22.29 36.75 46.07
C ARG A 1025 -21.80 35.85 47.22
N GLN A 1026 -22.17 36.17 48.46
CA GLN A 1026 -21.76 35.42 49.65
C GLN A 1026 -22.89 34.55 50.24
N CYS A 1027 -24.06 34.49 49.59
CA CYS A 1027 -25.27 33.85 50.12
C CYS A 1027 -25.84 34.55 51.38
N ASP A 1028 -25.53 35.85 51.50
CA ASP A 1028 -25.91 36.76 52.58
C ASP A 1028 -27.33 37.35 52.44
N LYS A 1029 -28.07 36.97 51.39
CA LYS A 1029 -29.37 37.56 51.00
C LYS A 1029 -30.37 36.48 50.61
N CYS A 1030 -31.64 36.84 50.45
CA CYS A 1030 -32.59 35.98 49.74
C CYS A 1030 -32.31 36.04 48.22
N GLY A 1031 -32.50 34.93 47.51
CA GLY A 1031 -32.33 34.88 46.05
C GLY A 1031 -33.53 35.49 45.31
N ASP A 1032 -33.37 35.80 44.02
CA ASP A 1032 -34.31 36.66 43.25
C ASP A 1032 -35.79 36.22 43.21
N SER A 1033 -36.12 34.96 43.56
CA SER A 1033 -37.49 34.42 43.63
C SER A 1033 -38.00 34.24 45.07
N TYR A 1034 -37.33 34.87 46.03
CA TYR A 1034 -37.49 34.67 47.47
C TYR A 1034 -37.39 36.02 48.21
N PHE A 1035 -38.25 36.21 49.22
CA PHE A 1035 -38.36 37.42 50.02
C PHE A 1035 -38.25 37.10 51.52
N GLY A 1036 -37.94 38.09 52.36
CA GLY A 1036 -37.86 37.91 53.82
C GLY A 1036 -36.49 38.24 54.41
N ASN A 1037 -36.10 37.54 55.48
CA ASN A 1037 -34.89 37.85 56.25
C ASN A 1037 -33.86 36.70 56.17
N PRO A 1038 -32.66 36.94 55.60
CA PRO A 1038 -31.61 35.92 55.44
C PRO A 1038 -31.09 35.30 56.75
N ASP A 1039 -31.15 36.01 57.87
CA ASP A 1039 -30.71 35.51 59.18
C ASP A 1039 -31.73 34.55 59.84
N LEU A 1040 -32.93 34.43 59.27
CA LEU A 1040 -34.06 33.71 59.86
C LEU A 1040 -34.65 32.68 58.90
N GLN A 1041 -35.19 33.15 57.78
CA GLN A 1041 -35.79 32.35 56.72
C GLN A 1041 -36.15 33.25 55.52
N CYS A 1042 -35.74 32.82 54.33
CA CYS A 1042 -36.30 33.30 53.06
C CYS A 1042 -37.57 32.50 52.70
N LEU A 1043 -38.47 33.13 51.95
CA LEU A 1043 -39.79 32.63 51.61
C LEU A 1043 -40.07 32.86 50.12
N SER A 1044 -40.51 31.84 49.39
CA SER A 1044 -40.72 31.95 47.94
C SER A 1044 -41.94 32.79 47.59
N CYS A 1045 -41.82 33.57 46.51
CA CYS A 1045 -42.86 34.45 46.01
C CYS A 1045 -43.92 33.75 45.15
N ASP A 1046 -43.69 32.49 44.72
CA ASP A 1046 -44.57 31.71 43.82
C ASP A 1046 -45.03 32.49 42.55
N CYS A 1047 -44.11 33.27 41.97
CA CYS A 1047 -44.31 34.02 40.72
C CYS A 1047 -43.93 33.20 39.48
N ASN A 1048 -44.70 33.34 38.41
CA ASN A 1048 -44.40 32.73 37.11
C ASN A 1048 -43.27 33.51 36.42
N LEU A 1049 -42.05 32.96 36.50
CA LEU A 1049 -40.83 33.49 35.87
C LEU A 1049 -41.01 33.80 34.37
N GLU A 1050 -41.89 33.08 33.68
CA GLU A 1050 -42.12 33.27 32.24
C GLU A 1050 -43.10 34.43 31.94
N GLY A 1051 -43.66 35.05 32.98
CA GLY A 1051 -44.57 36.19 32.90
C GLY A 1051 -44.23 37.38 33.81
N SER A 1052 -43.26 37.22 34.72
CA SER A 1052 -42.68 38.29 35.52
C SER A 1052 -41.54 39.03 34.79
N GLU A 1053 -41.15 40.19 35.32
CA GLU A 1053 -39.86 40.85 35.04
C GLU A 1053 -38.76 40.26 35.95
N HIS A 1054 -37.51 40.72 35.86
CA HIS A 1054 -36.43 40.27 36.74
C HIS A 1054 -35.92 41.43 37.63
N PRO A 1055 -35.87 41.26 38.98
CA PRO A 1055 -36.29 40.09 39.74
C PRO A 1055 -37.82 39.86 39.72
N PRO A 1056 -38.30 38.61 39.76
CA PRO A 1056 -39.71 38.26 39.61
C PRO A 1056 -40.65 38.74 40.72
N CYS A 1057 -40.10 39.08 41.89
CA CYS A 1057 -40.85 39.65 43.00
C CYS A 1057 -40.07 40.75 43.74
N ASN A 1058 -40.80 41.54 44.52
CA ASN A 1058 -40.22 42.46 45.50
C ASN A 1058 -39.61 41.67 46.69
N PRO A 1059 -38.30 41.79 46.99
CA PRO A 1059 -37.63 40.99 48.03
C PRO A 1059 -38.01 41.37 49.47
N GLU A 1060 -38.77 42.45 49.71
CA GLU A 1060 -39.33 42.79 51.03
C GLU A 1060 -40.79 42.34 51.18
N THR A 1061 -41.60 42.38 50.12
CA THR A 1061 -43.07 42.15 50.21
C THR A 1061 -43.55 40.84 49.58
N GLY A 1062 -42.74 40.19 48.75
CA GLY A 1062 -43.11 38.97 48.02
C GLY A 1062 -44.04 39.19 46.82
N GLU A 1063 -44.43 40.44 46.52
CA GLU A 1063 -45.37 40.74 45.45
C GLU A 1063 -44.74 40.55 44.06
N CYS A 1064 -45.42 39.83 43.17
CA CYS A 1064 -44.93 39.49 41.83
C CYS A 1064 -44.97 40.67 40.86
N LEU A 1065 -43.86 40.91 40.16
CA LEU A 1065 -43.70 42.03 39.24
C LEU A 1065 -43.97 41.57 37.80
N CYS A 1066 -45.20 41.76 37.30
CA CYS A 1066 -45.62 41.21 35.99
C CYS A 1066 -45.13 42.02 34.79
N ARG A 1067 -44.63 41.33 33.76
CA ARG A 1067 -44.12 41.96 32.53
C ARG A 1067 -45.22 42.51 31.64
N ALA A 1068 -44.90 43.55 30.87
CA ALA A 1068 -45.85 44.22 29.99
C ALA A 1068 -46.58 43.27 29.02
N GLY A 1069 -47.91 43.14 29.18
CA GLY A 1069 -48.76 42.22 28.41
C GLY A 1069 -49.18 40.95 29.16
N VAL A 1070 -48.73 40.79 30.41
CA VAL A 1070 -49.08 39.69 31.33
C VAL A 1070 -49.81 40.26 32.56
N ALA A 1071 -50.64 39.43 33.20
CA ALA A 1071 -51.43 39.72 34.39
C ALA A 1071 -51.61 38.44 35.25
N GLY A 1072 -52.38 38.55 36.33
CA GLY A 1072 -52.53 37.48 37.34
C GLY A 1072 -51.67 37.75 38.59
N ILE A 1073 -52.07 37.20 39.74
CA ILE A 1073 -51.33 37.43 41.01
C ILE A 1073 -49.95 36.77 41.01
N SER A 1074 -49.78 35.70 40.24
CA SER A 1074 -48.51 35.03 39.96
C SER A 1074 -47.99 35.37 38.55
N CYS A 1075 -48.52 36.40 37.87
CA CYS A 1075 -48.13 36.79 36.51
C CYS A 1075 -48.25 35.65 35.48
N ASP A 1076 -49.32 34.86 35.55
CA ASP A 1076 -49.51 33.60 34.82
C ASP A 1076 -50.55 33.65 33.69
N GLU A 1077 -51.22 34.79 33.47
CA GLU A 1077 -52.24 34.97 32.43
C GLU A 1077 -51.88 36.11 31.46
N CYS A 1078 -52.28 36.02 30.18
CA CYS A 1078 -52.09 37.14 29.25
C CYS A 1078 -53.06 38.30 29.54
N ALA A 1079 -52.56 39.54 29.58
CA ALA A 1079 -53.37 40.71 29.91
C ALA A 1079 -54.46 41.00 28.84
N PRO A 1080 -55.63 41.55 29.22
CA PRO A 1080 -56.71 41.83 28.28
C PRO A 1080 -56.28 42.73 27.10
N GLY A 1081 -56.50 42.25 25.87
CA GLY A 1081 -56.06 42.91 24.63
C GLY A 1081 -54.84 42.25 23.96
N TYR A 1082 -54.31 41.19 24.57
CA TYR A 1082 -53.29 40.30 24.04
C TYR A 1082 -53.90 38.90 23.81
N GLU A 1083 -53.31 38.11 22.93
CA GLU A 1083 -53.76 36.75 22.59
C GLU A 1083 -53.56 35.79 23.76
N SER A 1084 -54.51 34.88 23.99
CA SER A 1084 -54.55 33.98 25.16
C SER A 1084 -53.53 32.83 25.14
N GLU A 1085 -52.48 32.93 24.33
CA GLU A 1085 -51.38 31.97 24.26
C GLU A 1085 -50.23 32.43 25.18
N PHE A 1086 -50.35 32.17 26.49
CA PHE A 1086 -49.22 32.28 27.41
C PHE A 1086 -48.14 31.26 27.03
N PRO A 1087 -46.83 31.58 27.09
CA PRO A 1087 -46.22 32.85 27.53
C PRO A 1087 -46.11 33.93 26.44
N SER A 1088 -46.43 33.59 25.19
CA SER A 1088 -46.18 34.44 24.03
C SER A 1088 -47.03 35.71 23.98
N CYS A 1089 -48.20 35.72 24.64
CA CYS A 1089 -49.10 36.86 24.89
C CYS A 1089 -49.00 37.95 23.82
N LYS A 1090 -49.30 37.61 22.56
CA LYS A 1090 -49.05 38.48 21.41
C LYS A 1090 -50.06 39.62 21.39
N LYS A 1091 -49.63 40.84 21.11
CA LYS A 1091 -50.53 41.99 21.07
C LYS A 1091 -51.48 41.88 19.88
N CYS A 1092 -52.79 41.82 20.13
CA CYS A 1092 -53.78 41.66 19.07
C CYS A 1092 -53.67 42.80 18.03
N HIS A 1093 -53.94 42.47 16.76
CA HIS A 1093 -53.86 43.40 15.64
C HIS A 1093 -54.63 44.72 15.90
N PRO A 1094 -54.15 45.91 15.48
CA PRO A 1094 -54.79 47.19 15.83
C PRO A 1094 -56.28 47.29 15.52
N CYS A 1095 -56.77 46.65 14.45
CA CYS A 1095 -58.21 46.61 14.12
C CYS A 1095 -59.08 45.92 15.20
N THR A 1096 -58.50 45.00 15.98
CA THR A 1096 -59.18 44.28 17.06
C THR A 1096 -59.56 45.21 18.22
N SER A 1097 -58.92 46.39 18.35
CA SER A 1097 -59.33 47.41 19.33
C SER A 1097 -60.76 47.93 19.11
N LEU A 1098 -61.14 48.17 17.84
CA LEU A 1098 -62.49 48.56 17.45
C LEU A 1098 -63.50 47.43 17.65
N TRP A 1099 -63.09 46.18 17.40
CA TRP A 1099 -63.92 45.00 17.65
C TRP A 1099 -64.16 44.81 19.17
N ILE A 1100 -63.11 44.87 19.98
CA ILE A 1100 -63.18 44.76 21.45
C ILE A 1100 -64.02 45.90 22.03
N GLN A 1101 -63.86 47.14 21.58
CA GLN A 1101 -64.73 48.24 22.01
C GLN A 1101 -66.19 47.99 21.65
N ASN A 1102 -66.49 47.63 20.40
CA ASN A 1102 -67.87 47.41 19.95
C ASN A 1102 -68.53 46.20 20.64
N VAL A 1103 -67.82 45.08 20.80
CA VAL A 1103 -68.33 43.90 21.51
C VAL A 1103 -68.48 44.17 23.00
N THR A 1104 -67.51 44.80 23.65
CA THR A 1104 -67.61 45.17 25.09
C THR A 1104 -68.74 46.18 25.32
N ASN A 1105 -68.97 47.12 24.40
CA ASN A 1105 -70.10 48.05 24.47
C ASN A 1105 -71.44 47.33 24.23
N ALA A 1106 -71.50 46.38 23.29
CA ALA A 1106 -72.69 45.57 23.05
C ALA A 1106 -73.03 44.65 24.22
N GLN A 1107 -72.03 43.99 24.84
CA GLN A 1107 -72.20 43.17 26.04
C GLN A 1107 -72.64 44.02 27.24
N LYS A 1108 -72.00 45.19 27.48
CA LYS A 1108 -72.43 46.13 28.52
C LYS A 1108 -73.82 46.69 28.28
N ALA A 1109 -74.22 46.92 27.02
CA ALA A 1109 -75.59 47.31 26.68
C ALA A 1109 -76.60 46.17 26.91
N ALA A 1110 -76.28 44.94 26.50
CA ALA A 1110 -77.11 43.76 26.71
C ALA A 1110 -77.28 43.43 28.21
N GLN A 1111 -76.21 43.50 29.01
CA GLN A 1111 -76.27 43.31 30.46
C GLN A 1111 -77.00 44.46 31.17
N ARG A 1112 -76.86 45.72 30.72
CA ARG A 1112 -77.69 46.85 31.20
C ARG A 1112 -79.16 46.65 30.88
N MET A 1113 -79.51 46.16 29.68
CA MET A 1113 -80.89 45.78 29.37
C MET A 1113 -81.38 44.60 30.21
N LYS A 1114 -80.56 43.56 30.42
CA LYS A 1114 -80.90 42.39 31.23
C LYS A 1114 -81.19 42.76 32.69
N THR A 1115 -80.40 43.66 33.28
CA THR A 1115 -80.65 44.22 34.61
C THR A 1115 -81.88 45.14 34.65
N PHE A 1116 -82.12 45.97 33.63
CA PHE A 1116 -83.32 46.81 33.54
C PHE A 1116 -84.61 45.97 33.51
N ILE A 1117 -84.62 44.90 32.72
CA ILE A 1117 -85.74 43.92 32.66
C ILE A 1117 -85.90 43.22 34.02
N SER A 1118 -84.79 42.84 34.67
CA SER A 1118 -84.82 42.16 35.98
C SER A 1118 -85.25 43.06 37.14
N HIS A 1119 -85.14 44.39 37.04
CA HIS A 1119 -85.54 45.31 38.12
C HIS A 1119 -87.03 45.70 38.07
N HIS A 1120 -87.64 45.76 36.88
CA HIS A 1120 -89.10 45.95 36.77
C HIS A 1120 -89.93 44.68 37.02
N GLY A 1121 -89.28 43.52 37.21
CA GLY A 1121 -89.96 42.25 37.49
C GLY A 1121 -90.68 42.15 38.84
N ASN A 1122 -90.56 43.15 39.73
CA ASN A 1122 -91.09 43.05 41.10
C ASN A 1122 -91.90 44.28 41.56
N ASN A 1123 -92.82 44.77 40.72
CA ASN A 1123 -94.20 45.09 41.15
C ASN A 1123 -95.14 45.41 39.98
N GLN A 1124 -96.39 44.91 40.08
CA GLN A 1124 -97.57 45.27 39.29
C GLN A 1124 -97.52 45.13 37.75
N HIS A 1125 -97.90 43.95 37.22
CA HIS A 1125 -98.89 43.82 36.12
C HIS A 1125 -99.37 42.35 35.95
N PRO A 1126 -100.61 42.09 35.48
CA PRO A 1126 -101.15 40.73 35.39
C PRO A 1126 -100.57 39.90 34.21
N PRO A 1127 -100.46 38.57 34.35
CA PRO A 1127 -100.04 37.68 33.27
C PRO A 1127 -101.13 37.53 32.21
N GLY A 1128 -100.79 37.75 30.93
CA GLY A 1128 -101.71 37.60 29.80
C GLY A 1128 -101.57 38.68 28.71
N SER A 1129 -100.89 39.79 28.99
CA SER A 1129 -100.59 40.79 27.97
C SER A 1129 -99.60 40.27 26.92
N HIS A 1130 -99.90 40.49 25.64
CA HIS A 1130 -99.04 40.21 24.49
C HIS A 1130 -97.61 40.78 24.65
N TYR A 1131 -97.49 41.90 25.35
CA TYR A 1131 -96.21 42.54 25.68
C TYR A 1131 -95.27 41.62 26.49
N TRP A 1132 -95.79 40.89 27.48
CA TRP A 1132 -94.99 39.98 28.31
C TRP A 1132 -94.47 38.78 27.53
N GLN A 1133 -95.23 38.28 26.56
CA GLN A 1133 -94.79 37.19 25.68
C GLN A 1133 -93.68 37.64 24.71
N GLN A 1134 -93.74 38.87 24.21
CA GLN A 1134 -92.65 39.46 23.41
C GLN A 1134 -91.37 39.65 24.25
N MET A 1135 -91.49 40.10 25.51
CA MET A 1135 -90.35 40.24 26.42
C MET A 1135 -89.66 38.89 26.73
N LEU A 1136 -90.44 37.84 27.01
CA LEU A 1136 -89.91 36.49 27.21
C LEU A 1136 -89.26 35.91 25.95
N ALA A 1137 -89.80 36.18 24.75
CA ALA A 1137 -89.20 35.79 23.48
C ALA A 1137 -87.92 36.58 23.11
N MET A 1138 -87.63 37.69 23.81
CA MET A 1138 -86.43 38.51 23.64
C MET A 1138 -85.30 38.09 24.58
N TYR A 1139 -85.62 37.56 25.77
CA TYR A 1139 -84.65 37.14 26.79
C TYR A 1139 -83.56 36.16 26.28
N PRO A 1140 -83.88 35.03 25.58
CA PRO A 1140 -82.85 34.13 25.07
C PRO A 1140 -82.02 34.73 23.92
N LYS A 1141 -82.54 35.75 23.22
CA LYS A 1141 -81.78 36.49 22.19
C LYS A 1141 -80.77 37.44 22.81
N LEU A 1142 -81.07 38.00 23.98
CA LEU A 1142 -80.13 38.79 24.79
C LEU A 1142 -79.01 37.92 25.39
N ASP A 1143 -79.31 36.69 25.81
CA ASP A 1143 -78.25 35.76 26.28
C ASP A 1143 -77.32 35.29 25.16
N ALA A 1144 -77.84 35.09 23.95
CA ALA A 1144 -77.01 34.81 22.77
C ALA A 1144 -76.08 35.98 22.39
N LEU A 1145 -76.43 37.23 22.76
CA LEU A 1145 -75.59 38.42 22.57
C LEU A 1145 -74.60 38.65 23.73
N ALA A 1146 -74.94 38.22 24.95
CA ALA A 1146 -74.02 38.30 26.09
C ALA A 1146 -72.84 37.31 25.92
N ASN A 1147 -73.13 36.08 25.49
CA ASN A 1147 -72.15 34.99 25.41
C ASN A 1147 -71.43 34.90 24.04
N LEU A 1148 -71.07 36.03 23.46
CA LEU A 1148 -70.24 36.10 22.25
C LEU A 1148 -68.75 35.93 22.58
N THR A 1149 -68.31 34.67 22.71
CA THR A 1149 -66.89 34.29 22.71
C THR A 1149 -66.33 34.24 21.28
N CYS A 1150 -65.01 34.34 21.12
CA CYS A 1150 -64.35 34.22 19.80
C CYS A 1150 -64.75 32.93 19.06
N LEU A 1151 -65.14 33.08 17.79
CA LEU A 1151 -65.46 31.95 16.90
C LEU A 1151 -64.18 31.38 16.30
N SER A 1152 -64.06 30.04 16.32
CA SER A 1152 -62.94 29.31 15.73
C SER A 1152 -62.94 29.37 14.20
N LEU A 1153 -61.76 29.51 13.58
CA LEU A 1153 -61.57 29.54 12.11
C LEU A 1153 -62.29 28.39 11.39
N SER A 1154 -62.29 27.18 11.98
CA SER A 1154 -62.89 25.95 11.45
C SER A 1154 -64.43 25.96 11.25
N LYS A 1155 -65.12 27.06 11.58
CA LYS A 1155 -66.54 27.29 11.18
C LYS A 1155 -66.71 28.34 10.08
N VAL A 1156 -65.65 29.06 9.69
CA VAL A 1156 -65.71 30.10 8.64
C VAL A 1156 -65.58 29.49 7.24
N GLU A 1157 -64.76 28.46 7.04
CA GLU A 1157 -64.59 27.78 5.74
C GLU A 1157 -65.91 27.21 5.17
N ASN A 1158 -66.83 26.79 6.04
CA ASN A 1158 -68.15 26.30 5.65
C ASN A 1158 -69.14 27.40 5.23
N MET A 1159 -68.83 28.69 5.50
CA MET A 1159 -69.52 29.84 4.91
C MET A 1159 -68.92 30.22 3.55
N GLU A 1160 -67.60 30.14 3.38
CA GLU A 1160 -66.96 30.48 2.10
C GLU A 1160 -67.36 29.52 0.97
N LYS A 1161 -67.50 28.22 1.25
CA LYS A 1161 -68.01 27.24 0.27
C LYS A 1161 -69.43 27.54 -0.22
N LEU A 1162 -70.25 28.22 0.58
CA LEU A 1162 -71.59 28.67 0.16
C LEU A 1162 -71.53 29.99 -0.64
N TYR A 1163 -70.61 30.89 -0.30
CA TYR A 1163 -70.43 32.18 -0.97
C TYR A 1163 -69.77 32.05 -2.36
N LEU A 1164 -68.82 31.12 -2.51
CA LEU A 1164 -68.12 30.85 -3.78
C LEU A 1164 -69.02 30.27 -4.88
N GLN A 1165 -70.13 29.60 -4.53
CA GLN A 1165 -71.10 29.14 -5.52
C GLN A 1165 -71.91 30.28 -6.17
N ILE A 1166 -72.00 31.44 -5.52
CA ILE A 1166 -72.88 32.55 -5.96
C ILE A 1166 -72.15 33.54 -6.88
N ARG A 1167 -70.80 33.59 -6.85
CA ARG A 1167 -70.03 34.63 -7.56
C ARG A 1167 -69.39 34.22 -8.90
N ILE A 1168 -69.71 33.04 -9.45
CA ILE A 1168 -69.40 32.71 -10.86
C ILE A 1168 -70.46 33.32 -11.78
N ARG A 1169 -70.52 34.66 -11.81
CA ARG A 1169 -71.09 35.48 -12.88
C ARG A 1169 -70.60 36.92 -12.75
N ASN A 1170 -70.43 37.58 -13.88
CA ASN A 1170 -69.94 38.95 -13.98
C ASN A 1170 -68.54 39.18 -13.39
N SER A 1171 -67.58 38.42 -13.95
CA SER A 1171 -66.33 39.05 -14.41
C SER A 1171 -66.63 40.40 -15.08
N ASN A 1172 -65.80 41.42 -14.84
CA ASN A 1172 -65.08 42.12 -15.91
C ASN A 1172 -64.22 43.28 -15.40
N LYS A 1173 -63.00 43.36 -15.94
CA LYS A 1173 -62.10 44.53 -15.98
C LYS A 1173 -61.52 45.01 -14.63
N VAL A 1174 -60.25 45.44 -14.53
CA VAL A 1174 -59.24 45.56 -15.59
C VAL A 1174 -57.82 45.30 -15.06
N THR A 1175 -57.01 44.60 -15.87
CA THR A 1175 -55.55 44.43 -15.83
C THR A 1175 -54.80 44.45 -14.48
N MET A 1176 -54.16 43.32 -14.19
CA MET A 1176 -52.69 43.36 -14.21
C MET A 1176 -52.15 42.11 -14.90
N ASP A 1177 -51.46 42.29 -16.02
CA ASP A 1177 -50.56 41.28 -16.57
C ASP A 1177 -49.38 41.11 -15.58
N SER A 1178 -48.90 39.90 -15.28
CA SER A 1178 -48.11 39.07 -16.20
C SER A 1178 -46.93 39.87 -16.77
N ILE A 1179 -45.78 39.86 -16.11
CA ILE A 1179 -44.81 38.76 -16.30
C ILE A 1179 -43.83 38.69 -15.12
N ASP A 1180 -43.40 37.46 -14.82
CA ASP A 1180 -42.35 37.10 -13.88
C ASP A 1180 -40.93 37.55 -14.31
N THR A 1181 -40.03 37.64 -13.32
CA THR A 1181 -38.59 37.89 -13.45
C THR A 1181 -38.30 39.27 -14.12
N ARG A 1182 -37.07 39.77 -14.29
CA ARG A 1182 -35.75 39.18 -14.53
C ARG A 1182 -34.65 40.00 -13.84
N GLN A 1183 -33.42 39.52 -14.03
CA GLN A 1183 -32.28 40.38 -14.33
C GLN A 1183 -32.73 41.70 -15.02
N GLU A 1184 -32.22 42.82 -14.54
CA GLU A 1184 -32.24 44.13 -15.23
C GLU A 1184 -33.44 45.09 -15.08
N ILE A 1185 -33.78 45.44 -13.83
CA ILE A 1185 -33.89 46.88 -13.43
C ILE A 1185 -32.81 47.21 -12.37
N LYS A 1186 -31.60 46.64 -12.42
CA LYS A 1186 -30.44 47.13 -13.21
C LYS A 1186 -30.77 47.35 -14.70
N LEU A 1187 -31.45 48.40 -15.10
CA LEU A 1187 -31.70 49.70 -14.47
C LEU A 1187 -33.09 50.21 -14.94
N LYS A 1188 -33.32 51.53 -14.83
CA LYS A 1188 -34.37 52.36 -15.48
C LYS A 1188 -35.55 52.67 -14.55
N LEU A 1189 -35.41 53.54 -13.55
CA LEU A 1189 -34.32 54.51 -13.28
C LEU A 1189 -32.96 53.83 -13.04
N SER A 1190 -31.88 54.16 -13.73
CA SER A 1190 -31.69 55.00 -14.93
C SER A 1190 -30.42 54.50 -15.63
N MET A 1191 -30.35 54.16 -16.95
CA MET A 1191 -31.23 54.47 -18.09
C MET A 1191 -31.29 53.31 -19.13
N CYS A 1192 -32.10 53.48 -20.19
CA CYS A 1192 -32.11 52.77 -21.49
C CYS A 1192 -32.34 51.23 -21.56
N ARG A 1193 -33.58 50.79 -21.91
CA ARG A 1193 -33.95 49.50 -22.58
C ARG A 1193 -33.67 48.15 -21.87
N ASN A 1194 -34.25 47.00 -22.27
CA ASN A 1194 -35.61 46.65 -22.76
C ASN A 1194 -35.73 45.12 -23.03
N ARG A 1195 -36.87 44.50 -22.68
CA ARG A 1195 -37.36 43.17 -23.17
C ARG A 1195 -36.46 41.97 -22.77
N GLY A 1196 -36.95 40.74 -22.61
CA GLY A 1196 -38.17 40.10 -23.12
C GLY A 1196 -37.76 39.07 -24.16
N ASN A 1197 -37.74 37.77 -23.80
CA ASN A 1197 -38.74 36.80 -24.28
C ASN A 1197 -39.00 36.90 -25.80
N LEU A 1198 -38.56 35.89 -26.58
CA LEU A 1198 -39.35 35.38 -27.71
C LEU A 1198 -38.81 34.07 -28.29
N ALA A 1199 -39.60 32.99 -28.20
CA ALA A 1199 -39.56 31.87 -29.14
C ALA A 1199 -40.17 32.24 -30.51
N ALA A 1200 -39.90 33.47 -30.97
CA ALA A 1200 -40.17 33.92 -32.34
C ALA A 1200 -38.93 34.66 -32.92
N LEU A 1201 -37.74 34.23 -32.49
CA LEU A 1201 -36.51 34.41 -33.28
C LEU A 1201 -36.39 33.31 -34.33
N GLU A 1202 -36.76 32.06 -34.00
CA GLU A 1202 -36.81 30.93 -34.94
C GLU A 1202 -37.70 31.21 -36.16
N GLN A 1203 -38.84 31.88 -35.94
CA GLN A 1203 -39.76 32.27 -37.01
C GLN A 1203 -39.47 33.66 -37.61
N LYS A 1204 -38.24 34.19 -37.44
CA LYS A 1204 -37.81 35.45 -38.05
C LYS A 1204 -36.39 35.47 -38.62
N VAL A 1205 -35.60 34.42 -38.42
CA VAL A 1205 -34.25 34.25 -39.00
C VAL A 1205 -34.29 33.54 -40.37
N LYS A 1206 -35.43 32.96 -40.77
CA LYS A 1206 -35.52 32.07 -41.93
C LYS A 1206 -35.90 32.70 -43.27
N GLU A 1207 -36.28 33.99 -43.31
CA GLU A 1207 -36.84 34.59 -44.54
C GLU A 1207 -36.63 36.12 -44.65
N LEU A 1208 -35.37 36.58 -44.62
CA LEU A 1208 -35.00 37.93 -45.06
C LEU A 1208 -33.64 37.92 -45.78
N SER A 1209 -33.70 37.85 -47.11
CA SER A 1209 -32.55 37.81 -48.01
C SER A 1209 -32.04 39.19 -48.44
N GLU A 1210 -30.76 39.25 -48.81
CA GLU A 1210 -30.10 40.16 -49.75
C GLU A 1210 -30.73 41.55 -50.06
N ILE A 1211 -29.98 42.64 -49.83
CA ILE A 1211 -29.37 43.46 -50.91
C ILE A 1211 -28.49 44.60 -50.36
N LYS A 1212 -27.40 44.84 -51.10
CA LYS A 1212 -26.28 45.78 -50.89
C LYS A 1212 -26.63 47.21 -50.47
N LEU A 1213 -25.89 47.74 -49.50
CA LEU A 1213 -24.97 48.87 -49.75
C LEU A 1213 -23.72 48.77 -48.84
N ASN A 1214 -22.53 49.05 -49.38
CA ASN A 1214 -21.21 48.82 -48.74
C ASN A 1214 -20.77 50.03 -47.87
N GLN A 1215 -19.75 50.00 -46.99
CA GLN A 1215 -18.58 49.12 -46.76
C GLN A 1215 -18.40 48.87 -45.23
N LYS A 1216 -17.51 48.02 -44.66
CA LYS A 1216 -16.27 47.30 -45.06
C LYS A 1216 -16.24 46.00 -44.21
N VAL A 1217 -16.13 44.77 -44.76
CA VAL A 1217 -14.85 44.00 -44.96
C VAL A 1217 -14.12 43.70 -43.63
N ARG A 1218 -13.80 42.45 -43.20
CA ARG A 1218 -13.90 41.06 -43.75
C ARG A 1218 -13.76 40.05 -42.55
N LYS A 1219 -14.55 38.96 -42.42
CA LYS A 1219 -14.42 37.55 -42.96
C LYS A 1219 -13.60 36.55 -42.09
N HIS A 1220 -14.14 35.32 -42.00
CA HIS A 1220 -13.49 34.01 -41.77
C HIS A 1220 -13.00 33.52 -40.38
N SER A 1221 -13.48 32.33 -40.00
CA SER A 1221 -12.66 31.09 -40.08
C SER A 1221 -12.77 30.53 -41.52
N PRO A 1222 -11.80 29.76 -42.08
CA PRO A 1222 -11.00 28.73 -41.40
C PRO A 1222 -9.49 28.74 -41.81
N HIS A 1223 -8.87 27.55 -41.79
CA HIS A 1223 -7.50 27.17 -42.17
C HIS A 1223 -6.36 27.43 -41.16
N GLN A 1224 -5.67 26.33 -40.82
CA GLN A 1224 -4.25 26.33 -40.52
C GLN A 1224 -3.48 26.79 -41.76
N TYR A 1225 -2.56 27.74 -41.61
CA TYR A 1225 -1.34 27.83 -42.43
C TYR A 1225 -0.22 28.50 -41.62
N LEU A 1226 1.02 28.27 -42.06
CA LEU A 1226 2.29 28.67 -41.44
C LEU A 1226 2.29 30.17 -41.06
N SER A 1227 2.82 30.60 -39.91
CA SER A 1227 4.24 30.54 -39.45
C SER A 1227 5.21 31.35 -40.32
N PHE A 1228 6.23 31.96 -39.69
CA PHE A 1228 7.34 32.76 -40.27
C PHE A 1228 7.07 34.21 -40.73
N ILE A 1229 6.76 35.09 -39.76
CA ILE A 1229 7.51 36.34 -39.44
C ILE A 1229 7.29 36.54 -37.92
N LEU A 1230 8.19 36.33 -36.94
CA LEU A 1230 9.65 36.12 -36.87
C LEU A 1230 10.50 37.39 -37.11
N PHE A 1231 11.46 37.66 -36.21
CA PHE A 1231 12.06 38.96 -35.84
C PHE A 1231 11.03 39.85 -35.12
N PHE A 1232 11.15 40.21 -33.83
CA PHE A 1232 12.19 40.14 -32.77
C PHE A 1232 11.46 40.00 -31.39
N ILE A 1233 12.00 39.80 -30.16
CA ILE A 1233 13.29 39.51 -29.48
C ILE A 1233 12.90 39.01 -28.05
N PHE A 1234 13.64 38.20 -27.26
CA PHE A 1234 14.58 37.08 -27.50
C PHE A 1234 14.91 36.40 -26.13
N ARG A 1235 15.05 35.05 -26.08
CA ARG A 1235 15.34 34.21 -24.88
C ARG A 1235 14.20 34.13 -23.82
N PHE A 1236 14.03 33.06 -23.01
CA PHE A 1236 14.71 31.75 -22.82
C PHE A 1236 13.68 30.56 -22.86
N TYR A 1237 14.09 29.30 -22.61
CA TYR A 1237 13.48 28.00 -23.06
C TYR A 1237 13.24 26.99 -21.89
N SER A 1238 12.60 25.78 -21.92
CA SER A 1238 11.78 24.93 -22.87
C SER A 1238 11.43 23.55 -22.19
N VAL A 1239 10.54 22.59 -22.56
CA VAL A 1239 9.36 22.40 -23.48
C VAL A 1239 8.68 20.99 -23.27
N LEU A 1240 7.34 20.92 -23.06
CA LEU A 1240 6.35 19.82 -23.35
C LEU A 1240 6.59 18.36 -22.81
N LYS A 1241 5.79 17.27 -22.96
CA LYS A 1241 4.66 16.72 -23.82
C LYS A 1241 3.84 15.64 -22.99
N MET A 1242 2.75 14.89 -23.33
CA MET A 1242 1.66 14.78 -24.36
C MET A 1242 0.50 13.83 -23.83
N GLU A 1243 -0.47 13.40 -24.67
CA GLU A 1243 -1.75 12.68 -24.34
C GLU A 1243 -2.04 11.38 -25.17
N ALA A 1244 -3.10 10.63 -24.76
CA ALA A 1244 -4.11 9.87 -25.56
C ALA A 1244 -3.99 8.34 -25.92
N MET A 1245 -5.17 7.74 -26.22
CA MET A 1245 -5.53 6.32 -26.54
C MET A 1245 -5.76 6.14 -28.08
N GLU A 1246 -6.08 4.98 -28.72
CA GLU A 1246 -6.93 3.80 -28.40
C GLU A 1246 -6.54 2.48 -29.13
N GLN A 1247 -6.94 1.35 -28.51
CA GLN A 1247 -7.55 0.08 -29.01
C GLN A 1247 -7.42 -0.36 -30.50
N LEU A 1248 -7.43 -1.65 -30.90
CA LEU A 1248 -7.62 -2.99 -30.28
C LEU A 1248 -6.47 -3.96 -30.77
N LEU A 1249 -6.41 -5.32 -30.68
CA LEU A 1249 -7.19 -6.42 -30.08
C LEU A 1249 -6.30 -7.71 -29.92
N GLY A 1250 -6.38 -8.42 -28.79
CA GLY A 1250 -6.40 -9.90 -28.67
C GLY A 1250 -5.19 -10.81 -29.00
N LEU A 1251 -4.65 -11.50 -27.97
CA LEU A 1251 -4.53 -12.98 -27.84
C LEU A 1251 -3.48 -13.44 -26.78
N LYS A 1252 -3.97 -13.98 -25.64
CA LYS A 1252 -3.40 -15.01 -24.72
C LYS A 1252 -1.94 -14.94 -24.18
N PRO A 1253 -1.58 -15.72 -23.12
CA PRO A 1253 -0.50 -15.36 -22.17
C PRO A 1253 0.67 -16.37 -22.07
N ASP A 1254 1.51 -16.14 -21.03
CA ASP A 1254 2.62 -16.96 -20.49
C ASP A 1254 3.94 -16.92 -21.33
N ILE A 1255 5.17 -16.93 -20.78
CA ILE A 1255 5.71 -17.30 -19.45
C ILE A 1255 6.70 -16.21 -18.92
N CYS A 1256 6.97 -16.18 -17.61
CA CYS A 1256 7.93 -15.26 -16.95
C CYS A 1256 9.42 -15.62 -17.15
N HIS A 1257 10.35 -14.63 -17.22
CA HIS A 1257 11.41 -14.43 -16.20
C HIS A 1257 12.30 -13.17 -16.39
N PHE A 1258 12.56 -12.49 -15.26
CA PHE A 1258 13.84 -11.86 -14.81
C PHE A 1258 14.71 -10.95 -15.73
N VAL A 1259 14.76 -9.66 -15.32
CA VAL A 1259 15.95 -8.93 -14.80
C VAL A 1259 16.93 -8.14 -15.72
N HIS A 1260 17.45 -7.06 -15.10
CA HIS A 1260 18.63 -6.21 -15.36
C HIS A 1260 18.57 -4.90 -16.20
N LEU A 1261 18.71 -3.80 -15.44
CA LEU A 1261 19.08 -2.40 -15.70
C LEU A 1261 19.44 -1.89 -17.12
N LYS A 1262 18.61 -0.94 -17.58
CA LYS A 1262 18.91 0.51 -17.79
C LYS A 1262 20.22 0.98 -18.47
N LEU A 1263 19.99 1.94 -19.41
CA LEU A 1263 20.86 3.04 -19.87
C LEU A 1263 21.94 2.70 -20.95
N SER A 1264 22.23 3.56 -21.93
CA SER A 1264 21.81 4.98 -22.14
C SER A 1264 21.74 5.43 -23.62
N ARG A 1265 20.98 6.51 -23.87
CA ARG A 1265 21.10 7.51 -24.97
C ARG A 1265 20.87 7.05 -26.43
N PHE A 1266 20.14 7.87 -27.19
CA PHE A 1266 20.73 8.76 -28.22
C PHE A 1266 19.71 9.85 -28.66
N GLN A 1267 20.20 10.97 -29.19
CA GLN A 1267 19.39 12.05 -29.80
C GLN A 1267 20.06 12.52 -31.10
N PHE A 1268 19.24 12.73 -32.15
CA PHE A 1268 19.38 13.74 -33.22
C PHE A 1268 20.67 13.75 -34.10
N VAL A 1269 20.63 14.06 -35.41
CA VAL A 1269 19.55 14.07 -36.42
C VAL A 1269 20.19 14.19 -37.83
N CYS A 1270 19.53 13.68 -38.89
CA CYS A 1270 19.86 13.89 -40.33
C CYS A 1270 21.28 13.42 -40.80
N LEU A 1271 21.44 12.86 -42.01
CA LEU A 1271 21.05 13.44 -43.29
C LEU A 1271 20.61 12.39 -44.35
N LEU A 1272 19.54 12.75 -45.08
CA LEU A 1272 19.22 12.50 -46.50
C LEU A 1272 19.51 11.13 -47.18
N LEU A 1273 18.42 10.55 -47.70
CA LEU A 1273 18.26 9.96 -49.05
C LEU A 1273 19.21 8.80 -49.44
N SER A 1274 18.71 7.60 -49.76
CA SER A 1274 17.75 7.43 -50.86
C SER A 1274 17.04 6.05 -50.90
N LEU A 1275 15.86 6.07 -51.53
CA LEU A 1275 15.04 4.96 -52.09
C LEU A 1275 15.78 4.21 -53.23
N PRO A 1276 15.24 3.13 -53.88
CA PRO A 1276 13.87 2.54 -53.82
C PRO A 1276 13.75 0.97 -53.86
N TYR A 1277 12.50 0.46 -53.87
CA TYR A 1277 11.99 -0.81 -54.48
C TYR A 1277 12.52 -2.17 -53.94
N CYS A 1278 11.85 -3.33 -54.07
CA CYS A 1278 10.45 -3.78 -54.33
C CYS A 1278 10.37 -5.24 -53.76
N GLU A 1279 9.23 -5.91 -53.52
CA GLU A 1279 7.82 -5.72 -53.91
C GLU A 1279 6.88 -5.77 -52.69
#